data_AF-A0A955YRZ7-F1
#
_entry.id   AF-A0A955YRZ7-F1
#
_cell.length_a   1.000
_cell.length_b   1.000
_cell.length_c   1.000
_cell.angle_alpha   90.00
_cell.angle_beta   90.00
_cell.angle_gamma   90.00
#
_symmetry.space_group_name_H-M   'P 1'
#
loop_
_entity.id
_entity.type
_entity.pdbx_description
1 polymer ?
#
loop_
_entity_poly.entity_id
_entity_poly.type
_entity_poly.pdbx_seq_one_letter_code
_entity_poly.pdbx_strand_id
1 'polypeptide(L)'
;MKDIRHLRSVVQSPVAPSTAPDPTCLDRGTTLFGRYCIIGDRQTQKGSEEWSLLVTDLEREHGPAPTHHVQLYFVPESQLPASVWEAAKASGSVVQPNIYQRVDTPKGSFVFAEVRGGKPLARTLRSTEAFALAQTLTAVLYRLERAGVASVDFDPSDIVVANHEYRLAGFRHLTRANHPKAENARALMAFLRNLSPFAFEKFLTPEPRDSRELFLRFNEIGTERGEDWSRVLPPDAPFVGRNRVLHRAYDALAQARLARPRFLVLRGGRGVGKTRLLAQLAADLRRGGSALVVESAFSMGPGDLPPALPGAFDRLAREASSLSSLEGEAMKSRIRRATAPLTGVLDRFSSAFTGWTGDDGPVPVIDLNEDFQRQAQVGSASLAQVGTQRRPLVLLLDNLERADAGAVALLQALMERGASHHTLVVAAAREAIPQDLEDAVDALDVDQLDTSEIRELLHRSLPGTVADADNVAQELQQCSQGNALAAWANLQDWIQNGWLYRQSPNDPWALASQTVAPKGVTDLFAVRLGRLSPDATYLAYLAALRGRATNRSWITEVTHWEPAEVQAVTDELLRAAVLLEEGSGDFRFVHDTVRDLVLERAPEAMVVELHGRITEWLRRQPNLSPSELAHHWELSSEKGPNRELAEAHLEAGDALLAIYDLERAEWHFEHAEERAVDSAQRAECKRGLGDTAILRGDPERAVTRYLESIESAEDPARRVLLGSRAVYSLICKAGDREAMIIADRVLALEKKSFSRKGPGLLFALLRAAFSLLFRRRPSGSEEYRDALCQFYTRLNTVLLSQPPALLVSVLRGAFLAKRLQSPGAATALGFFGVVLSGLGKQEKAERVFDEAEGAGADHLWSSAAVRHMRGHCLELPYGQYEAGQRSLDHAVAKFASTGDMSIAVLSFFFKSLYGRDREPSSLLLKWLDSALAEAENHKNTLAVQPIAALRLVVLARAKPGPRILEELRVQTVDVMRVSDQLILPDRILSRVLLASGFREMGQPAEAMRLAREARQMLNDGPTIEAVLETYTVLVELLLDEAQHNRSGSAEAKRNLRKLKKAGRQSTRLRVAHDYLLGRCFRVEGKINEAAAMFEKVISERPIHGEIYWAMRAHKDMAEMVVSDQLRGAVDHYEEAKKLSGLLYRDSMASSEKSSASIRAHGSPVLEGEESVVAIAHPDYRTRVTIRSSLEDQGFRVVEAFSPHDVPESARKVFAFGGWKAEYEKQLGKGTVVAVVNRIDAIKQSEAALKVPFTADELAALVETIATEEPPG
;
A
#
# COMPACT_ATOMS: atom_id res chain seq x y z
N MET A 1 -14.35 -72.02 40.34
CA MET A 1 -15.13 -72.42 41.53
C MET A 1 -14.26 -72.20 42.74
N LYS A 2 -14.78 -71.40 43.70
CA LYS A 2 -14.62 -71.52 45.16
C LYS A 2 -13.19 -71.44 45.75
N ASP A 3 -12.92 -70.76 46.85
CA ASP A 3 -13.58 -69.74 47.67
C ASP A 3 -12.64 -69.52 48.88
N ILE A 4 -12.89 -68.49 49.68
CA ILE A 4 -12.52 -68.35 51.12
C ILE A 4 -11.21 -67.63 51.50
N ARG A 5 -11.44 -66.40 51.97
CA ARG A 5 -10.68 -65.61 52.96
C ARG A 5 -10.82 -66.20 54.38
N HIS A 6 -9.79 -66.06 55.22
CA HIS A 6 -9.77 -65.82 56.70
C HIS A 6 -8.38 -66.25 57.21
N LEU A 7 -7.66 -65.66 58.19
CA LEU A 7 -7.82 -64.58 59.17
C LEU A 7 -6.41 -64.26 59.73
N ARG A 8 -6.13 -62.95 59.93
CA ARG A 8 -5.51 -62.28 61.10
C ARG A 8 -4.92 -63.18 62.23
N SER A 9 -3.82 -62.90 62.94
CA SER A 9 -2.96 -61.71 63.11
C SER A 9 -1.95 -61.96 64.26
N VAL A 10 -0.79 -61.26 64.26
CA VAL A 10 -0.03 -60.69 65.43
C VAL A 10 0.80 -61.67 66.29
N VAL A 11 2.06 -61.44 66.71
CA VAL A 11 3.08 -60.37 66.59
C VAL A 11 4.43 -60.98 67.05
N GLN A 12 5.54 -60.64 66.39
CA GLN A 12 6.80 -60.18 67.02
C GLN A 12 7.75 -59.63 65.93
N SER A 13 8.01 -58.33 66.01
CA SER A 13 9.05 -57.57 65.29
C SER A 13 10.39 -57.66 66.07
N PRO A 14 11.55 -57.09 65.65
CA PRO A 14 11.94 -56.45 64.38
C PRO A 14 13.32 -56.93 63.85
N VAL A 15 13.61 -56.85 62.53
CA VAL A 15 15.00 -56.69 62.06
C VAL A 15 15.04 -55.87 60.75
N ALA A 16 15.78 -54.76 60.78
CA ALA A 16 16.36 -54.08 59.63
C ALA A 16 17.90 -54.25 59.71
N PRO A 17 18.69 -53.72 58.76
CA PRO A 17 18.95 -54.21 57.41
C PRO A 17 20.41 -54.68 57.24
N SER A 18 20.75 -55.10 56.02
CA SER A 18 22.11 -55.37 55.50
C SER A 18 22.73 -56.70 55.89
N THR A 19 23.02 -57.53 54.90
CA THR A 19 24.39 -57.76 54.41
C THR A 19 24.28 -58.59 53.13
N ALA A 20 24.93 -58.12 52.08
CA ALA A 20 25.21 -58.90 50.87
C ALA A 20 25.90 -60.22 51.25
N PRO A 21 25.61 -61.35 50.58
CA PRO A 21 26.45 -62.51 50.70
C PRO A 21 27.82 -62.22 50.07
N ASP A 22 28.82 -62.45 50.91
CA ASP A 22 30.26 -62.44 50.73
C ASP A 22 30.73 -63.19 49.46
N PRO A 23 31.58 -62.58 48.61
CA PRO A 23 32.17 -63.22 47.42
C PRO A 23 33.36 -64.15 47.70
N THR A 24 33.69 -64.48 48.96
CA THR A 24 34.90 -65.25 49.31
C THR A 24 34.72 -66.76 49.50
N CYS A 25 33.57 -67.35 49.15
CA CYS A 25 33.36 -68.80 49.28
C CYS A 25 32.88 -69.46 47.99
N LEU A 26 33.76 -69.61 46.99
CA LEU A 26 33.68 -70.67 45.97
C LEU A 26 35.09 -71.12 45.54
N ASP A 27 35.33 -72.42 45.68
CA ASP A 27 36.57 -73.14 45.40
C ASP A 27 37.01 -73.09 43.92
N ARG A 28 38.31 -73.39 43.73
CA ARG A 28 39.00 -73.49 42.43
C ARG A 28 38.16 -74.25 41.39
N GLY A 29 37.84 -73.56 40.28
CA GLY A 29 37.33 -74.16 39.05
C GLY A 29 35.86 -73.90 38.70
N THR A 30 35.31 -72.73 39.05
CA THR A 30 33.91 -72.40 38.71
C THR A 30 33.81 -71.27 37.68
N THR A 31 33.11 -71.58 36.58
CA THR A 31 32.93 -70.79 35.36
C THR A 31 31.74 -69.83 35.45
N LEU A 32 31.87 -68.62 34.88
CA LEU A 32 30.77 -67.71 34.57
C LEU A 32 30.77 -67.43 33.06
N PHE A 33 29.60 -67.65 32.43
CA PHE A 33 29.23 -67.41 31.02
C PHE A 33 29.54 -68.51 29.97
N GLY A 34 28.46 -69.21 29.59
CA GLY A 34 28.44 -70.28 28.59
C GLY A 34 28.46 -69.82 27.13
N ARG A 35 29.57 -69.21 26.67
CA ARG A 35 29.90 -69.10 25.23
C ARG A 35 31.39 -69.26 24.88
N TYR A 36 32.25 -69.66 25.83
CA TYR A 36 33.65 -69.98 25.54
C TYR A 36 34.06 -71.23 26.34
N CYS A 37 34.86 -72.10 25.72
CA CYS A 37 35.62 -73.12 26.44
C CYS A 37 37.10 -72.76 26.30
N ILE A 38 37.81 -72.63 27.43
CA ILE A 38 39.28 -72.61 27.46
C ILE A 38 39.69 -74.01 27.90
N ILE A 39 40.31 -74.77 26.99
CA ILE A 39 41.04 -75.99 27.34
C ILE A 39 42.52 -75.60 27.33
N GLY A 40 43.17 -75.65 28.49
CA GLY A 40 44.62 -75.64 28.56
C GLY A 40 45.09 -77.02 28.98
N ASP A 41 46.12 -77.55 28.31
CA ASP A 41 47.04 -78.43 29.00
C ASP A 41 48.44 -77.80 29.09
N ARG A 42 49.01 -77.94 30.28
CA ARG A 42 50.35 -77.54 30.64
C ARG A 42 51.33 -78.47 29.94
N GLN A 43 52.10 -77.96 29.00
CA GLN A 43 53.57 -78.02 29.05
C GLN A 43 54.18 -77.34 27.84
N THR A 44 55.19 -76.50 28.11
CA THR A 44 56.23 -76.01 27.19
C THR A 44 55.74 -75.09 26.04
N GLN A 45 56.20 -73.86 25.82
CA GLN A 45 57.46 -73.19 26.13
C GLN A 45 57.25 -71.66 26.17
N LYS A 46 58.13 -70.99 26.90
CA LYS A 46 58.17 -69.55 27.22
C LYS A 46 58.18 -68.65 25.98
N GLY A 47 57.35 -67.59 26.00
CA GLY A 47 57.76 -66.27 25.49
C GLY A 47 57.08 -65.67 24.25
N SER A 48 55.81 -65.95 23.95
CA SER A 48 55.04 -65.13 22.98
C SER A 48 53.86 -64.39 23.63
N GLU A 49 53.73 -63.11 23.33
CA GLU A 49 52.64 -62.22 23.78
C GLU A 49 51.41 -62.23 22.83
N GLU A 50 51.36 -63.18 21.89
CA GLU A 50 50.23 -63.43 20.99
C GLU A 50 49.94 -64.94 20.91
N TRP A 51 48.66 -65.31 20.80
CA TRP A 51 48.21 -66.67 20.51
C TRP A 51 47.45 -66.68 19.18
N SER A 52 47.91 -67.50 18.23
CA SER A 52 47.20 -67.79 16.97
C SER A 52 47.21 -69.31 16.73
N LEU A 53 46.04 -69.87 16.42
CA LEU A 53 45.88 -71.29 16.10
C LEU A 53 46.03 -71.46 14.58
N LEU A 54 47.04 -72.20 14.12
CA LEU A 54 47.31 -72.40 12.69
C LEU A 54 46.43 -73.54 12.13
N VAL A 55 45.69 -73.22 11.06
CA VAL A 55 44.73 -74.10 10.36
C VAL A 55 45.36 -75.38 9.79
N THR A 56 46.69 -75.43 9.67
CA THR A 56 47.44 -76.56 9.10
C THR A 56 47.39 -77.84 9.93
N ASP A 57 47.11 -77.77 11.23
CA ASP A 57 47.07 -78.97 12.09
C ASP A 57 45.74 -79.75 11.95
N LEU A 58 44.66 -79.08 11.54
CA LEU A 58 43.35 -79.70 11.25
C LEU A 58 43.29 -80.36 9.86
N GLU A 59 43.98 -79.80 8.86
CA GLU A 59 44.10 -80.39 7.52
C GLU A 59 44.75 -81.78 7.56
N ARG A 60 45.64 -82.01 8.54
CA ARG A 60 46.41 -83.25 8.68
C ARG A 60 45.58 -84.41 9.24
N GLU A 61 44.49 -84.13 9.97
CA GLU A 61 43.69 -85.14 10.65
C GLU A 61 42.38 -85.47 9.89
N HIS A 62 41.84 -84.53 9.10
CA HIS A 62 40.51 -84.69 8.47
C HIS A 62 40.39 -84.26 6.99
N GLY A 63 41.51 -83.91 6.33
CA GLY A 63 41.54 -83.56 4.90
C GLY A 63 41.23 -82.08 4.60
N PRO A 64 41.47 -81.61 3.36
CA PRO A 64 41.35 -80.19 3.01
C PRO A 64 39.88 -79.74 2.98
N ALA A 65 39.56 -78.71 3.76
CA ALA A 65 38.25 -78.07 3.75
C ALA A 65 38.09 -77.15 2.52
N PRO A 66 36.93 -77.13 1.85
CA PRO A 66 36.65 -76.14 0.83
C PRO A 66 36.57 -74.75 1.47
N THR A 67 37.53 -73.89 1.15
CA THR A 67 37.49 -72.42 1.29
C THR A 67 36.94 -71.85 2.60
N HIS A 68 37.84 -71.57 3.54
CA HIS A 68 37.83 -70.52 4.56
C HIS A 68 36.54 -69.68 4.73
N HIS A 69 35.43 -70.18 5.28
CA HIS A 69 34.34 -69.37 5.90
C HIS A 69 33.28 -70.26 6.59
N VAL A 70 33.68 -71.13 7.53
CA VAL A 70 32.73 -72.00 8.27
C VAL A 70 32.85 -71.78 9.78
N GLN A 71 31.72 -71.60 10.49
CA GLN A 71 31.62 -71.59 11.95
C GLN A 71 31.07 -72.94 12.48
N LEU A 72 31.58 -73.39 13.61
CA LEU A 72 31.22 -74.65 14.30
C LEU A 72 30.33 -74.37 15.52
N TYR A 73 29.20 -75.06 15.62
CA TYR A 73 28.25 -74.99 16.74
C TYR A 73 28.11 -76.36 17.41
N PHE A 74 27.98 -76.42 18.74
CA PHE A 74 27.70 -77.67 19.49
C PHE A 74 26.33 -77.60 20.17
N VAL A 75 25.49 -78.61 19.96
CA VAL A 75 24.11 -78.66 20.48
C VAL A 75 23.93 -79.91 21.36
N PRO A 76 23.76 -79.76 22.68
CA PRO A 76 23.57 -80.88 23.59
C PRO A 76 22.26 -81.65 23.33
N GLU A 77 22.30 -82.98 23.47
CA GLU A 77 21.19 -83.89 23.09
C GLU A 77 19.91 -83.69 23.94
N SER A 78 20.01 -83.01 25.09
CA SER A 78 18.93 -82.89 26.07
C SER A 78 17.93 -81.75 25.80
N GLN A 79 18.06 -80.96 24.73
CA GLN A 79 17.24 -79.75 24.55
C GLN A 79 16.38 -79.62 23.29
N LEU A 80 16.36 -80.58 22.35
CA LEU A 80 15.51 -80.42 21.15
C LEU A 80 14.88 -81.73 20.64
N PRO A 81 13.54 -81.82 20.54
CA PRO A 81 12.87 -82.88 19.80
C PRO A 81 13.26 -82.85 18.32
N ALA A 82 13.37 -84.02 17.66
CA ALA A 82 13.69 -84.14 16.24
C ALA A 82 12.78 -83.28 15.31
N SER A 83 11.56 -82.96 15.74
CA SER A 83 10.61 -82.10 15.02
C SER A 83 11.04 -80.63 14.91
N VAL A 84 11.87 -80.13 15.83
CA VAL A 84 12.36 -78.74 15.80
C VAL A 84 13.42 -78.55 14.72
N TRP A 85 14.17 -79.60 14.39
CA TRP A 85 15.17 -79.56 13.31
C TRP A 85 14.55 -79.54 11.92
N GLU A 86 13.44 -80.26 11.71
CA GLU A 86 12.68 -80.20 10.46
C GLU A 86 11.92 -78.86 10.33
N ALA A 87 11.47 -78.25 11.43
CA ALA A 87 10.92 -76.89 11.44
C ALA A 87 11.97 -75.81 11.11
N ALA A 88 13.22 -75.96 11.60
CA ALA A 88 14.32 -75.04 11.33
C ALA A 88 14.79 -75.07 9.86
N LYS A 89 14.65 -76.21 9.17
CA LYS A 89 14.87 -76.29 7.71
C LYS A 89 13.78 -75.60 6.88
N ALA A 90 12.57 -75.44 7.42
CA ALA A 90 11.39 -74.98 6.68
C ALA A 90 11.06 -73.48 6.86
N SER A 91 11.59 -72.79 7.88
CA SER A 91 11.29 -71.37 8.13
C SER A 91 12.41 -70.43 7.65
N GLY A 92 12.30 -69.95 6.40
CA GLY A 92 13.19 -68.91 5.87
C GLY A 92 12.96 -67.54 6.53
N SER A 93 13.80 -67.18 7.51
CA SER A 93 13.90 -65.80 8.04
C SER A 93 15.34 -65.32 8.16
N VAL A 94 15.51 -64.01 8.07
CA VAL A 94 16.68 -63.22 7.62
C VAL A 94 17.94 -63.29 8.50
N VAL A 95 17.98 -64.11 9.56
CA VAL A 95 19.17 -64.23 10.43
C VAL A 95 19.42 -65.68 10.86
N GLN A 96 19.75 -66.57 9.91
CA GLN A 96 20.31 -67.89 10.23
C GLN A 96 21.40 -68.31 9.23
N PRO A 97 22.48 -68.99 9.69
CA PRO A 97 23.56 -69.45 8.83
C PRO A 97 23.16 -70.75 8.09
N ASN A 98 23.63 -70.92 6.85
CA ASN A 98 23.37 -72.12 6.04
C ASN A 98 24.11 -73.32 6.63
N ILE A 99 23.37 -74.31 7.15
CA ILE A 99 23.92 -75.52 7.78
C ILE A 99 24.38 -76.50 6.70
N TYR A 100 25.67 -76.85 6.70
CA TYR A 100 26.27 -77.72 5.68
C TYR A 100 26.45 -79.17 6.15
N GLN A 101 26.85 -79.39 7.41
CA GLN A 101 27.15 -80.73 7.94
C GLN A 101 26.85 -80.85 9.44
N ARG A 102 26.44 -82.04 9.88
CA ARG A 102 26.20 -82.39 11.28
C ARG A 102 27.01 -83.63 11.66
N VAL A 103 27.65 -83.61 12.84
CA VAL A 103 28.39 -84.75 13.42
C VAL A 103 27.86 -85.04 14.82
N ASP A 104 27.35 -86.24 15.05
CA ASP A 104 26.73 -86.62 16.32
C ASP A 104 27.74 -87.21 17.32
N THR A 105 27.60 -86.86 18.60
CA THR A 105 28.36 -87.43 19.71
C THR A 105 27.42 -87.80 20.86
N PRO A 106 27.84 -88.65 21.83
CA PRO A 106 26.99 -89.10 22.94
C PRO A 106 26.52 -88.01 23.92
N LYS A 107 26.94 -86.75 23.73
CA LYS A 107 26.55 -85.59 24.55
C LYS A 107 25.85 -84.49 23.76
N GLY A 108 25.70 -84.64 22.43
CA GLY A 108 25.19 -83.61 21.54
C GLY A 108 25.76 -83.66 20.12
N SER A 109 25.24 -82.83 19.22
CA SER A 109 25.60 -82.75 17.81
C SER A 109 26.39 -81.49 17.49
N PHE A 110 27.47 -81.61 16.72
CA PHE A 110 28.19 -80.48 16.14
C PHE A 110 27.61 -80.10 14.77
N VAL A 111 27.49 -78.81 14.46
CA VAL A 111 26.89 -78.26 13.24
C VAL A 111 27.83 -77.24 12.60
N PHE A 112 28.09 -77.38 11.30
CA PHE A 112 28.95 -76.50 10.51
C PHE A 112 28.11 -75.56 9.63
N ALA A 113 28.38 -74.24 9.67
CA ALA A 113 27.61 -73.25 8.89
C ALA A 113 28.45 -72.11 8.29
N GLU A 114 28.06 -71.60 7.09
CA GLU A 114 28.82 -70.61 6.30
C GLU A 114 28.50 -69.12 6.66
N VAL A 115 29.48 -68.21 6.54
CA VAL A 115 29.29 -66.74 6.60
C VAL A 115 29.46 -66.12 5.19
N ARG A 116 28.46 -65.42 4.67
CA ARG A 116 28.58 -64.65 3.40
C ARG A 116 29.01 -63.19 3.65
N GLY A 117 29.97 -62.71 2.85
CA GLY A 117 30.85 -61.56 3.11
C GLY A 117 30.36 -60.12 2.89
N GLY A 118 31.30 -59.17 3.01
CA GLY A 118 31.16 -57.72 2.80
C GLY A 118 32.52 -57.01 2.74
N LYS A 119 32.54 -55.69 2.46
CA LYS A 119 33.79 -54.89 2.36
C LYS A 119 34.05 -54.07 3.64
N PRO A 120 35.31 -53.88 4.08
CA PRO A 120 35.63 -52.99 5.20
C PRO A 120 35.13 -51.56 4.95
N LEU A 121 34.74 -50.86 6.00
CA LEU A 121 34.24 -49.49 5.93
C LEU A 121 35.35 -48.52 5.45
N ALA A 122 35.27 -48.09 4.19
CA ALA A 122 36.31 -47.28 3.55
C ALA A 122 36.11 -45.75 3.63
N ARG A 123 35.01 -45.26 4.22
CA ARG A 123 34.65 -43.84 4.31
C ARG A 123 33.96 -43.48 5.63
N THR A 124 33.98 -42.21 6.01
CA THR A 124 33.17 -41.65 7.11
C THR A 124 31.67 -41.89 6.86
N LEU A 125 30.91 -42.13 7.93
CA LEU A 125 29.48 -42.46 7.88
C LEU A 125 28.62 -41.19 7.85
N ARG A 126 27.42 -41.26 7.23
CA ARG A 126 26.40 -40.21 7.36
C ARG A 126 25.96 -40.08 8.82
N SER A 127 25.59 -38.88 9.26
CA SER A 127 25.30 -38.61 10.68
C SER A 127 24.30 -39.56 11.32
N THR A 128 23.24 -39.96 10.60
CA THR A 128 22.21 -40.91 11.07
C THR A 128 22.73 -42.34 11.22
N GLU A 129 23.48 -42.85 10.23
CA GLU A 129 24.09 -44.18 10.25
C GLU A 129 25.18 -44.27 11.33
N ALA A 130 25.99 -43.22 11.43
CA ALA A 130 27.01 -43.07 12.46
C ALA A 130 26.39 -43.08 13.86
N PHE A 131 25.23 -42.43 14.02
CA PHE A 131 24.53 -42.33 15.30
C PHE A 131 23.93 -43.67 15.76
N ALA A 132 23.26 -44.41 14.88
CA ALA A 132 22.74 -45.74 15.19
C ALA A 132 23.86 -46.74 15.54
N LEU A 133 24.98 -46.66 14.83
CA LEU A 133 26.18 -47.44 15.13
C LEU A 133 26.78 -47.03 16.49
N ALA A 134 26.86 -45.75 16.80
CA ALA A 134 27.37 -45.24 18.07
C ALA A 134 26.52 -45.69 19.27
N GLN A 135 25.19 -45.67 19.15
CA GLN A 135 24.28 -46.21 20.16
C GLN A 135 24.54 -47.70 20.41
N THR A 136 24.71 -48.46 19.34
CA THR A 136 24.96 -49.91 19.42
C THR A 136 26.31 -50.20 20.07
N LEU A 137 27.38 -49.51 19.67
CA LEU A 137 28.73 -49.73 20.18
C LEU A 137 28.89 -49.26 21.63
N THR A 138 28.27 -48.14 22.01
CA THR A 138 28.24 -47.70 23.42
C THR A 138 27.46 -48.68 24.28
N ALA A 139 26.38 -49.28 23.77
CA ALA A 139 25.62 -50.34 24.45
C ALA A 139 26.43 -51.63 24.64
N VAL A 140 27.17 -52.03 23.61
CA VAL A 140 28.07 -53.18 23.67
C VAL A 140 29.18 -52.94 24.68
N LEU A 141 29.85 -51.78 24.62
CA LEU A 141 30.92 -51.43 25.55
C LEU A 141 30.44 -51.42 27.01
N TYR A 142 29.30 -50.79 27.28
CA TYR A 142 28.72 -50.75 28.63
C TYR A 142 28.39 -52.15 29.17
N ARG A 143 27.88 -53.05 28.31
CA ARG A 143 27.59 -54.44 28.70
C ARG A 143 28.86 -55.26 28.94
N LEU A 144 29.89 -55.08 28.12
CA LEU A 144 31.20 -55.74 28.28
C LEU A 144 31.86 -55.31 29.60
N GLU A 145 31.86 -54.02 29.93
CA GLU A 145 32.41 -53.54 31.19
C GLU A 145 31.65 -54.04 32.43
N ARG A 146 30.31 -54.17 32.33
CA ARG A 146 29.50 -54.78 33.40
C ARG A 146 29.78 -56.27 33.58
N ALA A 147 30.27 -56.93 32.53
CA ALA A 147 30.69 -58.32 32.55
C ALA A 147 32.16 -58.50 33.00
N GLY A 148 32.85 -57.43 33.41
CA GLY A 148 34.23 -57.46 33.90
C GLY A 148 35.30 -57.42 32.81
N VAL A 149 34.90 -57.16 31.55
CA VAL A 149 35.82 -57.02 30.41
C VAL A 149 36.34 -55.57 30.38
N ALA A 150 37.63 -55.38 30.61
CA ALA A 150 38.29 -54.06 30.60
C ALA A 150 39.30 -53.97 29.44
N SER A 151 39.47 -52.78 28.84
CA SER A 151 40.39 -52.52 27.70
C SER A 151 39.90 -53.08 26.36
N VAL A 152 38.78 -52.57 25.86
CA VAL A 152 38.23 -52.90 24.53
C VAL A 152 38.63 -51.81 23.54
N ASP A 153 39.26 -52.19 22.43
CA ASP A 153 39.64 -51.29 21.35
C ASP A 153 38.83 -51.61 20.07
N PHE A 154 38.37 -50.56 19.39
CA PHE A 154 37.55 -50.66 18.18
C PHE A 154 38.34 -50.10 16.99
N ASP A 155 38.51 -50.90 15.93
CA ASP A 155 39.18 -50.49 14.69
C ASP A 155 38.13 -50.28 13.58
N PRO A 156 38.19 -49.17 12.80
CA PRO A 156 37.24 -48.94 11.71
C PRO A 156 37.23 -50.05 10.66
N SER A 157 38.35 -50.77 10.49
CA SER A 157 38.46 -51.91 9.58
C SER A 157 37.69 -53.15 10.03
N ASP A 158 37.29 -53.22 11.32
CA ASP A 158 36.46 -54.29 11.87
C ASP A 158 34.97 -54.11 11.56
N ILE A 159 34.56 -52.98 10.95
CA ILE A 159 33.19 -52.77 10.48
C ILE A 159 33.11 -53.14 9.00
N VAL A 160 32.32 -54.17 8.72
CA VAL A 160 32.09 -54.68 7.38
C VAL A 160 30.70 -54.26 6.91
N VAL A 161 30.64 -53.71 5.69
CA VAL A 161 29.40 -53.27 5.04
C VAL A 161 29.05 -54.26 3.93
N ALA A 162 27.84 -54.83 4.02
CA ALA A 162 27.24 -55.66 2.99
C ALA A 162 25.74 -55.35 2.89
N ASN A 163 25.21 -55.13 1.69
CA ASN A 163 23.78 -54.89 1.45
C ASN A 163 23.16 -53.79 2.34
N HIS A 164 23.87 -52.68 2.55
CA HIS A 164 23.44 -51.56 3.42
C HIS A 164 23.29 -51.90 4.92
N GLU A 165 23.79 -53.06 5.36
CA GLU A 165 23.89 -53.43 6.78
C GLU A 165 25.34 -53.31 7.27
N TYR A 166 25.52 -52.74 8.47
CA TYR A 166 26.81 -52.68 9.16
C TYR A 166 26.95 -53.88 10.09
N ARG A 167 28.05 -54.63 9.96
CA ARG A 167 28.37 -55.76 10.83
C ARG A 167 29.73 -55.55 11.47
N LEU A 168 29.80 -55.69 12.78
CA LEU A 168 31.05 -55.71 13.50
C LEU A 168 31.67 -57.11 13.35
N ALA A 169 32.72 -57.22 12.55
CA ALA A 169 33.44 -58.47 12.27
C ALA A 169 34.30 -58.93 13.45
N GLY A 170 34.71 -58.02 14.34
CA GLY A 170 35.46 -58.31 15.56
C GLY A 170 35.68 -57.08 16.45
N PHE A 171 36.27 -57.27 17.64
CA PHE A 171 36.86 -56.21 18.47
C PHE A 171 38.07 -56.79 19.21
N ARG A 172 39.06 -55.96 19.57
CA ARG A 172 40.28 -56.43 20.26
C ARG A 172 40.16 -56.24 21.78
N HIS A 173 40.60 -57.24 22.52
CA HIS A 173 40.69 -57.21 23.98
C HIS A 173 42.16 -57.07 24.40
N LEU A 174 42.51 -56.00 25.12
CA LEU A 174 43.88 -55.74 25.54
C LEU A 174 44.06 -56.20 27.00
N THR A 175 44.83 -57.28 27.22
CA THR A 175 45.07 -57.83 28.56
C THR A 175 46.11 -57.00 29.33
N ARG A 176 45.71 -55.86 29.89
CA ARG A 176 46.44 -55.18 30.97
C ARG A 176 45.61 -55.22 32.24
N ALA A 177 46.23 -55.63 33.34
CA ALA A 177 45.57 -55.88 34.62
C ALA A 177 45.15 -54.62 35.40
N ASN A 178 45.19 -53.41 34.82
CA ASN A 178 44.73 -52.16 35.46
C ASN A 178 44.47 -51.05 34.43
N HIS A 179 43.47 -51.22 33.57
CA HIS A 179 43.03 -50.17 32.64
C HIS A 179 41.79 -49.46 33.22
N PRO A 180 41.85 -48.15 33.55
CA PRO A 180 40.70 -47.42 34.10
C PRO A 180 39.54 -47.33 33.09
N LYS A 181 38.29 -47.47 33.56
CA LYS A 181 37.06 -47.41 32.72
C LYS A 181 36.93 -46.15 31.87
N ALA A 182 37.51 -45.04 32.34
CA ALA A 182 37.56 -43.78 31.60
C ALA A 182 38.36 -43.89 30.28
N GLU A 183 39.31 -44.83 30.17
CA GLU A 183 40.08 -45.04 28.93
C GLU A 183 39.32 -45.80 27.85
N ASN A 184 38.43 -46.73 28.21
CA ASN A 184 37.56 -47.41 27.26
C ASN A 184 36.55 -46.45 26.62
N ALA A 185 35.96 -45.59 27.46
CA ALA A 185 35.11 -44.50 26.98
C ALA A 185 35.91 -43.60 26.04
N ARG A 186 37.14 -43.21 26.40
CA ARG A 186 38.04 -42.41 25.53
C ARG A 186 38.39 -43.10 24.21
N ALA A 187 38.68 -44.39 24.21
CA ALA A 187 38.98 -45.14 23.00
C ALA A 187 37.76 -45.18 22.06
N LEU A 188 36.58 -45.49 22.58
CA LEU A 188 35.34 -45.45 21.80
C LEU A 188 35.01 -44.03 21.32
N MET A 189 35.28 -42.99 22.12
CA MET A 189 35.13 -41.60 21.69
C MET A 189 36.06 -41.22 20.55
N ALA A 190 37.34 -41.62 20.61
CA ALA A 190 38.30 -41.39 19.54
C ALA A 190 37.88 -42.14 18.27
N PHE A 191 37.41 -43.38 18.41
CA PHE A 191 36.83 -44.17 17.33
C PHE A 191 35.61 -43.49 16.68
N LEU A 192 34.66 -43.01 17.49
CA LEU A 192 33.47 -42.30 17.00
C LEU A 192 33.84 -40.97 16.33
N ARG A 193 34.79 -40.21 16.88
CA ARG A 193 35.33 -38.99 16.25
C ARG A 193 35.98 -39.28 14.91
N ASN A 194 36.69 -40.40 14.77
CA ASN A 194 37.30 -40.81 13.51
C ASN A 194 36.25 -41.27 12.48
N LEU A 195 35.14 -41.87 12.91
CA LEU A 195 34.04 -42.28 12.03
C LEU A 195 33.21 -41.10 11.52
N SER A 196 33.02 -40.06 12.35
CA SER A 196 32.34 -38.82 11.97
C SER A 196 32.77 -37.67 12.90
N PRO A 197 33.70 -36.79 12.47
CA PRO A 197 34.31 -35.78 13.33
C PRO A 197 33.32 -34.80 13.96
N PHE A 198 32.28 -34.39 13.22
CA PHE A 198 31.35 -33.35 13.65
C PHE A 198 30.02 -33.87 14.22
N ALA A 199 29.61 -35.12 13.91
CA ALA A 199 28.29 -35.63 14.28
C ALA A 199 28.11 -35.87 15.79
N PHE A 200 29.21 -36.07 16.52
CA PHE A 200 29.18 -36.50 17.91
C PHE A 200 29.62 -35.43 18.92
N GLU A 201 30.12 -34.28 18.44
CA GLU A 201 30.78 -33.23 19.24
C GLU A 201 29.98 -32.85 20.51
N LYS A 202 28.65 -32.69 20.37
CA LYS A 202 27.73 -32.31 21.46
C LYS A 202 27.52 -33.40 22.53
N PHE A 203 27.71 -34.68 22.19
CA PHE A 203 27.59 -35.80 23.15
C PHE A 203 28.92 -36.09 23.82
N LEU A 204 30.00 -35.76 23.13
CA LEU A 204 31.38 -35.99 23.56
C LEU A 204 31.94 -34.81 24.37
N THR A 205 31.21 -33.68 24.46
CA THR A 205 31.65 -32.45 25.14
C THR A 205 30.57 -31.96 26.11
N PRO A 206 30.85 -31.79 27.41
CA PRO A 206 32.13 -32.11 28.08
C PRO A 206 32.39 -33.61 28.10
N GLU A 207 33.66 -34.02 28.21
CA GLU A 207 34.05 -35.43 28.15
C GLU A 207 33.29 -36.29 29.18
N PRO A 208 32.62 -37.39 28.78
CA PRO A 208 31.90 -38.27 29.69
C PRO A 208 32.86 -38.99 30.65
N ARG A 209 32.45 -39.16 31.90
CA ARG A 209 33.31 -39.68 32.97
C ARG A 209 33.60 -41.18 32.82
N ASP A 210 32.66 -41.93 32.26
CA ASP A 210 32.76 -43.37 32.06
C ASP A 210 31.89 -43.86 30.88
N SER A 211 31.99 -45.15 30.55
CA SER A 211 31.21 -45.80 29.48
C SER A 211 29.70 -45.76 29.74
N ARG A 212 29.27 -45.65 31.02
CA ARG A 212 27.86 -45.57 31.41
C ARG A 212 27.29 -44.21 31.08
N GLU A 213 28.00 -43.13 31.40
CA GLU A 213 27.61 -41.76 31.01
C GLU A 213 27.62 -41.62 29.48
N LEU A 214 28.62 -42.16 28.79
CA LEU A 214 28.67 -42.20 27.34
C LEU A 214 27.48 -42.98 26.73
N PHE A 215 27.16 -44.16 27.26
CA PHE A 215 25.99 -44.96 26.88
C PHE A 215 24.67 -44.23 27.13
N LEU A 216 24.51 -43.56 28.28
CA LEU A 216 23.31 -42.80 28.59
C LEU A 216 23.13 -41.62 27.63
N ARG A 217 24.19 -40.86 27.33
CA ARG A 217 24.13 -39.74 26.38
C ARG A 217 23.77 -40.15 24.96
N PHE A 218 24.24 -41.30 24.49
CA PHE A 218 23.88 -41.82 23.17
C PHE A 218 22.50 -42.49 23.16
N ASN A 219 22.09 -43.13 24.26
CA ASN A 219 20.74 -43.71 24.41
C ASN A 219 19.66 -42.72 24.83
N GLU A 220 20.00 -41.51 25.23
CA GLU A 220 19.04 -40.40 25.35
C GLU A 220 18.42 -40.02 23.99
N ILE A 221 18.98 -40.53 22.87
CA ILE A 221 18.36 -40.45 21.53
C ILE A 221 17.71 -41.78 21.12
N GLY A 222 17.83 -42.83 21.92
CA GLY A 222 17.15 -44.11 21.72
C GLY A 222 15.70 -44.13 22.21
N THR A 223 15.20 -43.02 22.76
CA THR A 223 13.78 -42.81 23.00
C THR A 223 13.16 -42.05 21.84
N GLU A 224 12.90 -42.77 20.74
CA GLU A 224 11.63 -42.60 20.01
C GLU A 224 10.49 -42.95 20.98
N ARG A 225 10.23 -42.08 21.95
CA ARG A 225 9.03 -42.11 22.81
C ARG A 225 8.08 -40.98 22.45
N GLY A 226 8.35 -40.27 21.36
CA GLY A 226 7.41 -39.35 20.76
C GLY A 226 6.58 -40.07 19.70
N GLU A 227 5.27 -39.90 19.75
CA GLU A 227 4.44 -40.19 18.58
C GLU A 227 4.81 -39.18 17.47
N ASP A 228 4.72 -39.59 16.20
CA ASP A 228 4.82 -38.65 15.10
C ASP A 228 3.68 -37.63 15.22
N TRP A 229 4.01 -36.37 15.53
CA TRP A 229 3.02 -35.35 15.82
C TRP A 229 2.04 -35.16 14.66
N SER A 230 2.46 -35.41 13.40
CA SER A 230 1.61 -35.28 12.21
C SER A 230 0.46 -36.30 12.17
N ARG A 231 0.59 -37.41 12.92
CA ARG A 231 -0.46 -38.43 13.07
C ARG A 231 -1.38 -38.17 14.27
N VAL A 232 -0.96 -37.28 15.16
CA VAL A 232 -1.64 -36.99 16.43
C VAL A 232 -2.41 -35.69 16.36
N LEU A 233 -1.73 -34.63 15.94
CA LEU A 233 -2.25 -33.29 15.83
C LEU A 233 -2.86 -33.07 14.44
N PRO A 234 -3.88 -32.20 14.33
CA PRO A 234 -4.31 -31.72 13.03
C PRO A 234 -3.14 -30.99 12.31
N PRO A 235 -3.14 -30.93 10.96
CA PRO A 235 -2.10 -30.24 10.19
C PRO A 235 -1.96 -28.75 10.58
N ASP A 236 -3.11 -28.12 10.84
CA ASP A 236 -3.20 -26.74 11.34
C ASP A 236 -3.68 -26.72 12.79
N ALA A 237 -3.17 -25.76 13.58
CA ALA A 237 -3.70 -25.46 14.90
C ALA A 237 -5.21 -25.15 14.85
N PRO A 238 -6.04 -25.71 15.74
CA PRO A 238 -7.44 -25.33 15.82
C PRO A 238 -7.57 -23.86 16.24
N PHE A 239 -8.56 -23.17 15.69
CA PHE A 239 -8.82 -21.79 16.06
C PHE A 239 -9.39 -21.73 17.48
N VAL A 240 -8.71 -20.99 18.37
CA VAL A 240 -9.07 -20.81 19.78
C VAL A 240 -9.07 -19.33 20.16
N GLY A 241 -9.90 -18.97 21.14
CA GLY A 241 -9.96 -17.60 21.65
C GLY A 241 -10.45 -16.57 20.63
N ARG A 242 -10.08 -15.30 20.85
CA ARG A 242 -10.31 -14.15 19.91
C ARG A 242 -11.77 -13.87 19.56
N ASN A 243 -12.71 -14.36 20.36
CA ASN A 243 -14.15 -14.19 20.16
C ASN A 243 -14.53 -12.70 20.09
N ARG A 244 -13.90 -11.84 20.90
CA ARG A 244 -14.15 -10.39 20.88
C ARG A 244 -13.89 -9.78 19.50
N VAL A 245 -12.77 -10.15 18.88
CA VAL A 245 -12.37 -9.62 17.56
C VAL A 245 -13.29 -10.17 16.46
N LEU A 246 -13.62 -11.46 16.51
CA LEU A 246 -14.59 -12.06 15.58
C LEU A 246 -15.98 -11.43 15.70
N HIS A 247 -16.49 -11.20 16.91
CA HIS A 247 -17.77 -10.52 17.12
C HIS A 247 -17.78 -9.12 16.51
N ARG A 248 -16.70 -8.35 16.67
CA ARG A 248 -16.56 -7.04 16.03
C ARG A 248 -16.54 -7.13 14.50
N ALA A 249 -15.87 -8.13 13.93
CA ALA A 249 -15.90 -8.36 12.48
C ALA A 249 -17.32 -8.69 11.97
N TYR A 250 -18.09 -9.49 12.73
CA TYR A 250 -19.49 -9.77 12.40
C TYR A 250 -20.40 -8.54 12.53
N ASP A 251 -20.20 -7.70 13.56
CA ASP A 251 -20.93 -6.44 13.72
C ASP A 251 -20.63 -5.49 12.55
N ALA A 252 -19.36 -5.41 12.13
CA ALA A 252 -18.95 -4.62 10.97
C ALA A 252 -19.56 -5.14 9.66
N LEU A 253 -19.63 -6.46 9.49
CA LEU A 253 -20.34 -7.07 8.36
C LEU A 253 -21.83 -6.72 8.35
N ALA A 254 -22.47 -6.68 9.53
CA ALA A 254 -23.87 -6.26 9.65
C ALA A 254 -24.06 -4.78 9.22
N GLN A 255 -23.11 -3.90 9.53
CA GLN A 255 -23.12 -2.52 9.03
C GLN A 255 -22.91 -2.45 7.50
N ALA A 256 -21.98 -3.24 6.95
CA ALA A 256 -21.78 -3.30 5.50
C ALA A 256 -23.04 -3.75 4.75
N ARG A 257 -23.84 -4.68 5.32
CA ARG A 257 -25.16 -5.04 4.76
C ARG A 257 -26.13 -3.87 4.67
N LEU A 258 -26.01 -2.88 5.55
CA LEU A 258 -26.82 -1.65 5.53
C LEU A 258 -26.25 -0.55 4.62
N ALA A 259 -25.37 -0.92 3.69
CA ALA A 259 -24.64 0.00 2.80
C ALA A 259 -23.76 1.01 3.56
N ARG A 260 -23.25 0.62 4.74
CA ARG A 260 -22.31 1.41 5.53
C ARG A 260 -20.95 0.71 5.52
N PRO A 261 -20.03 1.11 4.64
CA PRO A 261 -18.75 0.43 4.56
C PRO A 261 -17.97 0.52 5.87
N ARG A 262 -17.15 -0.50 6.11
CA ARG A 262 -16.34 -0.63 7.33
C ARG A 262 -14.93 -1.05 6.98
N PHE A 263 -13.96 -0.45 7.66
CA PHE A 263 -12.57 -0.84 7.63
C PHE A 263 -12.12 -1.20 9.04
N LEU A 264 -11.85 -2.48 9.27
CA LEU A 264 -11.24 -2.98 10.50
C LEU A 264 -9.76 -3.28 10.27
N VAL A 265 -8.90 -2.88 11.21
CA VAL A 265 -7.47 -3.26 11.19
C VAL A 265 -7.13 -4.06 12.43
N LEU A 266 -6.66 -5.29 12.23
CA LEU A 266 -6.19 -6.19 13.27
C LEU A 266 -4.71 -5.91 13.53
N ARG A 267 -4.38 -5.34 14.70
CA ARG A 267 -3.00 -5.03 15.10
C ARG A 267 -2.45 -6.10 16.04
N GLY A 268 -1.16 -6.37 16.00
CA GLY A 268 -0.52 -7.26 16.96
C GLY A 268 0.83 -7.78 16.49
N GLY A 269 1.59 -8.35 17.43
CA GLY A 269 2.94 -8.87 17.17
C GLY A 269 3.01 -10.01 16.13
N ARG A 270 4.22 -10.36 15.73
CA ARG A 270 4.48 -11.51 14.83
C ARG A 270 4.01 -12.81 15.49
N GLY A 271 3.39 -13.72 14.72
CA GLY A 271 2.97 -15.05 15.21
C GLY A 271 1.77 -15.07 16.17
N VAL A 272 1.13 -13.92 16.45
CA VAL A 272 -0.04 -13.84 17.36
C VAL A 272 -1.34 -14.42 16.77
N GLY A 273 -1.37 -14.73 15.47
CA GLY A 273 -2.50 -15.40 14.81
C GLY A 273 -3.42 -14.49 13.98
N LYS A 274 -2.98 -13.29 13.56
CA LYS A 274 -3.77 -12.38 12.71
C LYS A 274 -4.18 -13.02 11.38
N THR A 275 -3.24 -13.58 10.62
CA THR A 275 -3.50 -14.30 9.36
C THR A 275 -4.46 -15.47 9.56
N ARG A 276 -4.32 -16.19 10.67
CA ARG A 276 -5.22 -17.29 11.02
C ARG A 276 -6.63 -16.80 11.35
N LEU A 277 -6.77 -15.62 11.97
CA LEU A 277 -8.06 -14.97 12.20
C LEU A 277 -8.73 -14.56 10.87
N LEU A 278 -7.97 -13.97 9.94
CA LEU A 278 -8.48 -13.67 8.60
C LEU A 278 -8.97 -14.96 7.90
N ALA A 279 -8.15 -16.03 7.90
CA ALA A 279 -8.52 -17.31 7.31
C ALA A 279 -9.75 -17.95 7.99
N GLN A 280 -9.86 -17.85 9.31
CA GLN A 280 -11.03 -18.33 10.06
C GLN A 280 -12.29 -17.56 9.65
N LEU A 281 -12.22 -16.23 9.59
CA LEU A 281 -13.32 -15.39 9.15
C LEU A 281 -13.71 -15.73 7.69
N ALA A 282 -12.74 -15.92 6.80
CA ALA A 282 -12.98 -16.34 5.43
C ALA A 282 -13.75 -17.67 5.37
N ALA A 283 -13.30 -18.67 6.14
CA ALA A 283 -13.92 -19.99 6.20
C ALA A 283 -15.35 -19.94 6.76
N ASP A 284 -15.61 -19.12 7.78
CA ASP A 284 -16.94 -18.94 8.36
C ASP A 284 -17.90 -18.31 7.35
N LEU A 285 -17.46 -17.25 6.67
CA LEU A 285 -18.27 -16.51 5.70
C LEU A 285 -18.56 -17.31 4.43
N ARG A 286 -17.58 -18.09 3.94
CA ARG A 286 -17.77 -19.00 2.79
C ARG A 286 -18.74 -20.12 3.12
N ARG A 287 -18.60 -20.77 4.28
CA ARG A 287 -19.54 -21.81 4.74
C ARG A 287 -20.97 -21.30 4.89
N GLY A 288 -21.13 -20.07 5.37
CA GLY A 288 -22.44 -19.42 5.49
C GLY A 288 -23.02 -18.88 4.18
N GLY A 289 -22.23 -18.81 3.09
CA GLY A 289 -22.64 -18.17 1.83
C GLY A 289 -23.04 -16.69 1.98
N SER A 290 -22.57 -16.05 3.04
CA SER A 290 -23.10 -14.80 3.60
C SER A 290 -22.43 -13.53 3.06
N ALA A 291 -21.33 -13.70 2.32
CA ALA A 291 -20.51 -12.64 1.72
C ALA A 291 -19.71 -13.19 0.54
N LEU A 292 -19.24 -12.30 -0.34
CA LEU A 292 -18.20 -12.59 -1.33
C LEU A 292 -16.84 -12.29 -0.69
N VAL A 293 -16.01 -13.31 -0.47
CA VAL A 293 -14.76 -13.16 0.28
C VAL A 293 -13.57 -13.15 -0.68
N VAL A 294 -12.79 -12.09 -0.64
CA VAL A 294 -11.55 -11.94 -1.40
C VAL A 294 -10.41 -11.76 -0.40
N GLU A 295 -9.52 -12.74 -0.33
CA GLU A 295 -8.30 -12.66 0.47
C GLU A 295 -7.18 -12.04 -0.36
N SER A 296 -6.25 -11.32 0.26
CA SER A 296 -5.02 -10.86 -0.38
C SER A 296 -4.00 -10.47 0.68
N ALA A 297 -2.75 -10.22 0.27
CA ALA A 297 -1.76 -9.64 1.17
C ALA A 297 -0.79 -8.76 0.41
N PHE A 298 -0.25 -7.76 1.11
CA PHE A 298 0.82 -6.92 0.62
C PHE A 298 2.13 -7.69 0.56
N SER A 299 2.79 -7.57 -0.59
CA SER A 299 4.02 -8.28 -0.94
C SER A 299 5.17 -7.88 -0.01
N MET A 300 6.13 -8.79 0.20
CA MET A 300 7.17 -8.59 1.20
C MET A 300 8.49 -8.05 0.60
N GLY A 301 8.70 -8.16 -0.71
CA GLY A 301 9.85 -7.60 -1.43
C GLY A 301 9.67 -7.49 -2.95
N PRO A 302 10.69 -6.98 -3.68
CA PRO A 302 10.62 -6.69 -5.11
C PRO A 302 10.34 -7.92 -6.00
N GLY A 303 10.77 -9.12 -5.57
CA GLY A 303 10.54 -10.39 -6.28
C GLY A 303 9.25 -11.13 -5.95
N ASP A 304 8.41 -10.67 -5.02
CA ASP A 304 7.18 -11.38 -4.64
C ASP A 304 6.00 -11.07 -5.58
N LEU A 305 5.29 -12.12 -6.05
CA LEU A 305 4.11 -12.03 -6.92
C LEU A 305 2.78 -12.32 -6.21
N PRO A 306 1.64 -11.75 -6.70
CA PRO A 306 1.45 -10.39 -7.22
C PRO A 306 1.25 -9.36 -6.08
N PRO A 307 1.32 -8.05 -6.35
CA PRO A 307 0.92 -6.99 -5.41
C PRO A 307 -0.52 -7.20 -4.88
N ALA A 308 -0.80 -6.72 -3.66
CA ALA A 308 -2.03 -7.08 -2.93
C ALA A 308 -3.31 -6.77 -3.71
N LEU A 309 -3.45 -5.55 -4.22
CA LEU A 309 -4.68 -5.14 -4.87
C LEU A 309 -4.87 -5.79 -6.23
N PRO A 310 -3.90 -5.80 -7.16
CA PRO A 310 -3.94 -6.64 -8.35
C PRO A 310 -4.33 -8.10 -8.05
N GLY A 311 -3.69 -8.71 -7.03
CA GLY A 311 -4.02 -10.06 -6.59
C GLY A 311 -5.44 -10.21 -6.01
N ALA A 312 -5.97 -9.18 -5.37
CA ALA A 312 -7.36 -9.13 -4.91
C ALA A 312 -8.33 -9.04 -6.10
N PHE A 313 -8.02 -8.22 -7.11
CA PHE A 313 -8.77 -8.13 -8.36
C PHE A 313 -8.78 -9.45 -9.14
N ASP A 314 -7.63 -10.14 -9.25
CA ASP A 314 -7.55 -11.47 -9.84
C ASP A 314 -8.44 -12.49 -9.10
N ARG A 315 -8.38 -12.49 -7.76
CA ARG A 315 -9.21 -13.38 -6.94
C ARG A 315 -10.68 -13.03 -7.04
N LEU A 316 -11.03 -11.75 -7.07
CA LEU A 316 -12.39 -11.28 -7.30
C LEU A 316 -12.92 -11.79 -8.64
N ALA A 317 -12.13 -11.74 -9.71
CA ALA A 317 -12.54 -12.24 -11.01
C ALA A 317 -12.77 -13.75 -11.03
N ARG A 318 -11.95 -14.52 -10.30
CA ARG A 318 -12.18 -15.96 -10.10
C ARG A 318 -13.43 -16.26 -9.29
N GLU A 319 -13.62 -15.57 -8.17
CA GLU A 319 -14.81 -15.71 -7.31
C GLU A 319 -16.09 -15.33 -8.07
N ALA A 320 -16.04 -14.30 -8.89
CA ALA A 320 -17.14 -13.91 -9.78
C ALA A 320 -17.53 -15.00 -10.78
N SER A 321 -16.56 -15.79 -11.25
CA SER A 321 -16.79 -16.90 -12.17
C SER A 321 -17.45 -18.10 -11.49
N SER A 322 -17.44 -18.16 -10.16
CA SER A 322 -18.14 -19.19 -9.37
C SER A 322 -19.62 -18.85 -9.11
N LEU A 323 -20.03 -17.60 -9.36
CA LEU A 323 -21.41 -17.14 -9.20
C LEU A 323 -22.34 -17.72 -10.28
N SER A 324 -23.65 -17.73 -10.01
CA SER A 324 -24.63 -18.04 -11.06
C SER A 324 -24.53 -17.03 -12.21
N SER A 325 -24.88 -17.45 -13.44
CA SER A 325 -24.77 -16.59 -14.63
C SER A 325 -25.51 -15.26 -14.49
N LEU A 326 -26.68 -15.26 -13.85
CA LEU A 326 -27.47 -14.05 -13.60
C LEU A 326 -26.85 -13.13 -12.55
N GLU A 327 -26.30 -13.67 -11.45
CA GLU A 327 -25.62 -12.88 -10.42
C GLU A 327 -24.30 -12.30 -10.94
N GLY A 328 -23.53 -13.12 -11.67
CA GLY A 328 -22.29 -12.70 -12.32
C GLY A 328 -22.52 -11.57 -13.31
N GLU A 329 -23.51 -11.69 -14.21
CA GLU A 329 -23.82 -10.62 -15.17
C GLU A 329 -24.38 -9.36 -14.48
N ALA A 330 -25.20 -9.50 -13.44
CA ALA A 330 -25.67 -8.36 -12.66
C ALA A 330 -24.51 -7.61 -11.98
N MET A 331 -23.51 -8.33 -11.48
CA MET A 331 -22.29 -7.73 -10.92
C MET A 331 -21.47 -7.02 -11.99
N LYS A 332 -21.16 -7.69 -13.11
CA LYS A 332 -20.45 -7.08 -14.26
C LYS A 332 -21.16 -5.83 -14.76
N SER A 333 -22.49 -5.86 -14.86
CA SER A 333 -23.32 -4.74 -15.29
C SER A 333 -23.27 -3.55 -14.32
N ARG A 334 -23.21 -3.80 -13.00
CA ARG A 334 -23.04 -2.73 -12.00
C ARG A 334 -21.65 -2.11 -12.06
N ILE A 335 -20.60 -2.93 -12.14
CA ILE A 335 -19.22 -2.45 -12.29
C ILE A 335 -19.11 -1.59 -13.56
N ARG A 336 -19.50 -2.14 -14.71
CA ARG A 336 -19.49 -1.43 -16.00
C ARG A 336 -20.25 -0.10 -15.95
N ARG A 337 -21.43 -0.05 -15.31
CA ARG A 337 -22.17 1.21 -15.17
C ARG A 337 -21.46 2.25 -14.28
N ALA A 338 -20.74 1.81 -13.25
CA ALA A 338 -20.05 2.72 -12.34
C ALA A 338 -18.70 3.18 -12.88
N THR A 339 -18.04 2.37 -13.71
CA THR A 339 -16.72 2.68 -14.25
C THR A 339 -16.75 3.19 -15.69
N ALA A 340 -17.85 3.02 -16.44
CA ALA A 340 -17.91 3.50 -17.82
C ALA A 340 -17.77 5.03 -17.91
N PRO A 341 -17.06 5.54 -18.93
CA PRO A 341 -16.42 4.81 -20.04
C PRO A 341 -14.97 4.35 -19.75
N LEU A 342 -14.54 4.40 -18.49
CA LEU A 342 -13.17 4.10 -18.04
C LEU A 342 -12.97 2.65 -17.62
N THR A 343 -13.85 1.72 -18.04
CA THR A 343 -13.81 0.33 -17.59
C THR A 343 -12.45 -0.32 -17.90
N GLY A 344 -11.84 0.00 -19.05
CA GLY A 344 -10.52 -0.52 -19.45
C GLY A 344 -9.37 -0.17 -18.51
N VAL A 345 -9.54 0.79 -17.59
CA VAL A 345 -8.55 1.05 -16.53
C VAL A 345 -8.39 -0.18 -15.61
N LEU A 346 -9.43 -1.00 -15.46
CA LEU A 346 -9.40 -2.21 -14.64
C LEU A 346 -8.42 -3.27 -15.16
N ASP A 347 -8.10 -3.26 -16.46
CA ASP A 347 -7.14 -4.18 -17.07
C ASP A 347 -5.72 -4.01 -16.49
N ARG A 348 -5.41 -2.84 -15.92
CA ARG A 348 -4.13 -2.58 -15.24
C ARG A 348 -4.03 -3.31 -13.90
N PHE A 349 -5.15 -3.52 -13.22
CA PHE A 349 -5.18 -4.29 -11.98
C PHE A 349 -5.19 -5.79 -12.25
N SER A 350 -5.94 -6.23 -13.28
CA SER A 350 -6.02 -7.64 -13.64
C SER A 350 -6.56 -7.81 -15.06
N SER A 351 -5.86 -8.63 -15.86
CA SER A 351 -6.32 -9.01 -17.20
C SER A 351 -7.58 -9.89 -17.18
N ALA A 352 -8.02 -10.37 -16.02
CA ALA A 352 -9.27 -11.12 -15.90
C ALA A 352 -10.51 -10.23 -16.15
N PHE A 353 -10.35 -8.90 -16.13
CA PHE A 353 -11.42 -7.93 -16.43
C PHE A 353 -11.57 -7.61 -17.92
N THR A 354 -10.63 -8.02 -18.78
CA THR A 354 -10.61 -7.68 -20.22
C THR A 354 -11.81 -8.23 -20.99
N GLY A 355 -12.57 -9.17 -20.41
CA GLY A 355 -13.85 -9.67 -20.94
C GLY A 355 -15.10 -9.20 -20.18
N TRP A 356 -14.94 -8.36 -19.15
CA TRP A 356 -16.04 -7.73 -18.40
C TRP A 356 -16.27 -6.29 -18.87
N THR A 357 -15.18 -5.67 -19.31
CA THR A 357 -15.12 -4.41 -20.01
C THR A 357 -15.80 -4.57 -21.38
N GLY A 358 -16.60 -3.58 -21.79
CA GLY A 358 -17.08 -3.55 -23.17
C GLY A 358 -15.91 -3.27 -24.12
N ASP A 359 -16.18 -3.16 -25.41
CA ASP A 359 -15.23 -2.63 -26.39
C ASP A 359 -15.15 -1.09 -26.24
N ASP A 360 -14.77 -0.62 -25.05
CA ASP A 360 -14.72 0.80 -24.67
C ASP A 360 -13.53 1.54 -25.34
N GLY A 361 -12.76 0.84 -26.18
CA GLY A 361 -11.55 1.36 -26.82
C GLY A 361 -10.35 1.46 -25.87
N PRO A 362 -9.18 1.89 -26.37
CA PRO A 362 -7.99 2.04 -25.54
C PRO A 362 -8.18 3.15 -24.48
N VAL A 363 -7.72 2.89 -23.25
CA VAL A 363 -7.73 3.88 -22.16
C VAL A 363 -6.92 5.11 -22.59
N PRO A 364 -7.52 6.33 -22.59
CA PRO A 364 -6.81 7.54 -22.99
C PRO A 364 -5.56 7.78 -22.12
N VAL A 365 -4.44 8.12 -22.77
CA VAL A 365 -3.22 8.54 -22.06
C VAL A 365 -3.45 9.95 -21.51
N ILE A 366 -3.27 10.09 -20.20
CA ILE A 366 -3.30 11.38 -19.50
C ILE A 366 -2.02 11.50 -18.67
N ASP A 367 -1.83 12.66 -18.06
CA ASP A 367 -0.68 12.93 -17.22
C ASP A 367 -0.65 12.07 -15.95
N LEU A 368 0.55 11.93 -15.36
CA LEU A 368 0.86 10.92 -14.35
C LEU A 368 0.01 11.04 -13.07
N ASN A 369 -0.17 12.27 -12.56
CA ASN A 369 -0.92 12.50 -11.33
C ASN A 369 -2.42 12.23 -11.53
N GLU A 370 -2.96 12.65 -12.67
CA GLU A 370 -4.35 12.44 -13.04
C GLU A 370 -4.63 10.96 -13.28
N ASP A 371 -3.71 10.24 -13.92
CA ASP A 371 -3.81 8.79 -14.07
C ASP A 371 -3.79 8.07 -12.72
N PHE A 372 -3.00 8.57 -11.75
CA PHE A 372 -2.96 8.03 -10.39
C PHE A 372 -4.33 8.12 -9.70
N GLN A 373 -4.92 9.32 -9.74
CA GLN A 373 -6.26 9.52 -9.17
C GLN A 373 -7.32 8.71 -9.94
N ARG A 374 -7.25 8.68 -11.27
CA ARG A 374 -8.16 7.92 -12.13
C ARG A 374 -8.16 6.43 -11.80
N GLN A 375 -6.98 5.82 -11.62
CA GLN A 375 -6.89 4.41 -11.26
C GLN A 375 -7.45 4.13 -9.87
N ALA A 376 -7.12 4.96 -8.88
CA ALA A 376 -7.64 4.81 -7.51
C ALA A 376 -9.18 4.93 -7.49
N GLN A 377 -9.74 5.90 -8.21
CA GLN A 377 -11.18 6.13 -8.35
C GLN A 377 -11.90 5.00 -9.09
N VAL A 378 -11.38 4.55 -10.24
CA VAL A 378 -11.99 3.45 -11.00
C VAL A 378 -11.91 2.14 -10.22
N GLY A 379 -10.77 1.88 -9.58
CA GLY A 379 -10.59 0.73 -8.70
C GLY A 379 -11.54 0.74 -7.51
N SER A 380 -11.67 1.86 -6.80
CA SER A 380 -12.60 1.97 -5.66
C SER A 380 -14.07 1.87 -6.09
N ALA A 381 -14.46 2.55 -7.17
CA ALA A 381 -15.80 2.50 -7.72
C ALA A 381 -16.18 1.07 -8.13
N SER A 382 -15.26 0.33 -8.74
CA SER A 382 -15.49 -1.07 -9.12
C SER A 382 -15.75 -1.95 -7.89
N LEU A 383 -14.91 -1.86 -6.84
CA LEU A 383 -15.07 -2.64 -5.61
C LEU A 383 -16.36 -2.29 -4.87
N ALA A 384 -16.73 -1.01 -4.83
CA ALA A 384 -17.99 -0.55 -4.24
C ALA A 384 -19.24 -1.18 -4.91
N GLN A 385 -19.15 -1.55 -6.19
CA GLN A 385 -20.24 -2.18 -6.92
C GLN A 385 -20.31 -3.70 -6.83
N VAL A 386 -19.30 -4.36 -6.27
CA VAL A 386 -19.25 -5.82 -6.14
C VAL A 386 -20.30 -6.30 -5.15
N GLY A 387 -20.26 -5.76 -3.92
CA GLY A 387 -21.12 -6.19 -2.82
C GLY A 387 -22.60 -5.89 -3.04
N THR A 388 -23.46 -6.64 -2.36
CA THR A 388 -24.90 -6.42 -2.25
C THR A 388 -25.34 -6.51 -0.79
N GLN A 389 -26.56 -6.05 -0.47
CA GLN A 389 -27.15 -6.24 0.86
C GLN A 389 -27.18 -7.73 1.28
N ARG A 390 -27.41 -8.66 0.35
CA ARG A 390 -27.48 -10.10 0.62
C ARG A 390 -26.09 -10.73 0.74
N ARG A 391 -25.16 -10.31 -0.11
CA ARG A 391 -23.78 -10.77 -0.17
C ARG A 391 -22.84 -9.57 -0.26
N PRO A 392 -22.45 -8.99 0.89
CA PRO A 392 -21.44 -7.93 0.92
C PRO A 392 -20.10 -8.44 0.38
N LEU A 393 -19.27 -7.53 -0.14
CA LEU A 393 -17.87 -7.80 -0.43
C LEU A 393 -17.08 -7.76 0.89
N VAL A 394 -16.29 -8.78 1.16
CA VAL A 394 -15.37 -8.84 2.29
C VAL A 394 -13.94 -8.96 1.74
N LEU A 395 -13.16 -7.89 1.87
CA LEU A 395 -11.75 -7.83 1.50
C LEU A 395 -10.90 -8.14 2.73
N LEU A 396 -10.17 -9.26 2.71
CA LEU A 396 -9.28 -9.66 3.79
C LEU A 396 -7.84 -9.40 3.36
N LEU A 397 -7.17 -8.41 3.94
CA LEU A 397 -5.87 -7.92 3.49
C LEU A 397 -4.78 -8.13 4.55
N ASP A 398 -3.78 -8.96 4.29
CA ASP A 398 -2.68 -9.17 5.25
C ASP A 398 -1.47 -8.26 4.98
N ASN A 399 -0.67 -7.97 6.01
CA ASN A 399 0.51 -7.09 5.99
C ASN A 399 0.25 -5.64 5.55
N LEU A 400 -0.81 -4.99 6.03
CA LEU A 400 -1.19 -3.61 5.66
C LEU A 400 -0.06 -2.59 5.83
N GLU A 401 0.87 -2.82 6.75
CA GLU A 401 2.03 -1.92 6.94
C GLU A 401 2.94 -1.81 5.69
N ARG A 402 2.72 -2.67 4.68
CA ARG A 402 3.45 -2.69 3.40
C ARG A 402 2.61 -2.20 2.23
N ALA A 403 1.46 -1.58 2.48
CA ALA A 403 0.64 -1.02 1.43
C ALA A 403 1.37 0.15 0.74
N ASP A 404 1.47 0.05 -0.60
CA ASP A 404 1.98 1.13 -1.44
C ASP A 404 0.98 2.31 -1.53
N ALA A 405 1.45 3.44 -2.06
CA ALA A 405 0.65 4.64 -2.18
C ALA A 405 -0.61 4.45 -3.05
N GLY A 406 -0.54 3.64 -4.12
CA GLY A 406 -1.68 3.34 -4.98
C GLY A 406 -2.76 2.59 -4.22
N ALA A 407 -2.37 1.61 -3.41
CA ALA A 407 -3.28 0.82 -2.60
C ALA A 407 -3.90 1.62 -1.46
N VAL A 408 -3.11 2.46 -0.80
CA VAL A 408 -3.60 3.41 0.20
C VAL A 408 -4.63 4.36 -0.42
N ALA A 409 -4.33 4.96 -1.59
CA ALA A 409 -5.24 5.87 -2.27
C ALA A 409 -6.58 5.21 -2.66
N LEU A 410 -6.52 3.99 -3.19
CA LEU A 410 -7.72 3.22 -3.55
C LEU A 410 -8.54 2.84 -2.31
N LEU A 411 -7.92 2.37 -1.22
CA LEU A 411 -8.62 2.03 0.03
C LEU A 411 -9.23 3.28 0.68
N GLN A 412 -8.53 4.42 0.62
CA GLN A 412 -9.03 5.69 1.11
C GLN A 412 -10.27 6.14 0.31
N ALA A 413 -10.21 6.09 -1.03
CA ALA A 413 -11.35 6.41 -1.89
C ALA A 413 -12.52 5.45 -1.67
N LEU A 414 -12.24 4.16 -1.44
CA LEU A 414 -13.28 3.17 -1.14
C LEU A 414 -13.97 3.43 0.21
N MET A 415 -13.23 3.94 1.20
CA MET A 415 -13.71 4.20 2.57
C MET A 415 -14.09 5.66 2.81
N GLU A 416 -14.28 6.43 1.74
CA GLU A 416 -14.62 7.86 1.83
C GLU A 416 -15.89 8.12 2.66
N ARG A 417 -15.91 9.25 3.37
CA ARG A 417 -17.02 9.59 4.26
C ARG A 417 -18.31 9.79 3.46
N GLY A 418 -19.38 9.15 3.90
CA GLY A 418 -20.69 9.21 3.21
C GLY A 418 -20.84 8.22 2.06
N ALA A 419 -19.81 7.41 1.75
CA ALA A 419 -19.93 6.33 0.78
C ALA A 419 -21.02 5.33 1.18
N SER A 420 -21.85 4.95 0.22
CA SER A 420 -22.98 4.03 0.42
C SER A 420 -22.81 2.77 -0.42
N HIS A 421 -22.12 1.77 0.12
CA HIS A 421 -21.89 0.49 -0.53
C HIS A 421 -21.70 -0.65 0.48
N HIS A 422 -21.69 -1.88 -0.03
CA HIS A 422 -21.74 -3.11 0.77
C HIS A 422 -20.38 -3.78 0.93
N THR A 423 -19.39 -3.03 1.43
CA THR A 423 -18.00 -3.52 1.55
C THR A 423 -17.52 -3.51 3.00
N LEU A 424 -16.91 -4.61 3.42
CA LEU A 424 -16.12 -4.73 4.64
C LEU A 424 -14.67 -5.00 4.26
N VAL A 425 -13.75 -4.15 4.71
CA VAL A 425 -12.31 -4.40 4.64
C VAL A 425 -11.86 -4.83 6.04
N VAL A 426 -11.21 -6.00 6.13
CA VAL A 426 -10.51 -6.44 7.34
C VAL A 426 -9.06 -6.63 6.98
N ALA A 427 -8.20 -5.73 7.45
CA ALA A 427 -6.78 -5.83 7.23
C ALA A 427 -6.04 -6.29 8.49
N ALA A 428 -4.89 -6.94 8.34
CA ALA A 428 -3.98 -7.23 9.42
C ALA A 428 -2.72 -6.38 9.28
N ALA A 429 -2.31 -5.76 10.38
CA ALA A 429 -1.10 -4.95 10.49
C ALA A 429 -0.30 -5.40 11.70
N ARG A 430 1.00 -5.15 11.71
CA ARG A 430 1.82 -5.39 12.92
C ARG A 430 1.54 -4.33 13.99
N GLU A 431 1.89 -3.08 13.70
CA GLU A 431 1.69 -1.96 14.63
C GLU A 431 1.33 -0.67 13.88
N ALA A 432 2.08 -0.33 12.82
CA ALA A 432 1.83 0.86 12.03
C ALA A 432 0.66 0.68 11.05
N ILE A 433 -0.25 1.65 11.05
CA ILE A 433 -1.27 1.85 10.02
C ILE A 433 -0.78 3.02 9.16
N PRO A 434 -0.89 2.96 7.83
CA PRO A 434 -0.59 4.12 6.99
C PRO A 434 -1.37 5.35 7.46
N GLN A 435 -0.67 6.48 7.66
CA GLN A 435 -1.23 7.70 8.26
C GLN A 435 -2.51 8.17 7.53
N ASP A 436 -2.53 8.06 6.20
CA ASP A 436 -3.67 8.44 5.35
C ASP A 436 -4.94 7.61 5.57
N LEU A 437 -4.83 6.47 6.27
CA LEU A 437 -5.95 5.58 6.60
C LEU A 437 -6.39 5.68 8.07
N GLU A 438 -5.63 6.35 8.94
CA GLU A 438 -5.89 6.36 10.39
C GLU A 438 -7.30 6.84 10.76
N ASP A 439 -7.81 7.87 10.06
CA ASP A 439 -9.15 8.42 10.29
C ASP A 439 -10.29 7.54 9.79
N ALA A 440 -10.00 6.54 8.95
CA ALA A 440 -10.98 5.68 8.29
C ALA A 440 -11.10 4.28 8.92
N VAL A 441 -10.20 3.91 9.85
CA VAL A 441 -10.07 2.55 10.39
C VAL A 441 -10.58 2.42 11.82
N ASP A 442 -11.17 1.27 12.13
CA ASP A 442 -11.40 0.81 13.50
C ASP A 442 -10.33 -0.25 13.82
N ALA A 443 -9.37 0.13 14.67
CA ALA A 443 -8.21 -0.71 14.99
C ALA A 443 -8.51 -1.60 16.21
N LEU A 444 -8.25 -2.90 16.06
CA LEU A 444 -8.47 -3.93 17.07
C LEU A 444 -7.15 -4.64 17.38
N ASP A 445 -6.74 -4.61 18.64
CA ASP A 445 -5.54 -5.30 19.08
C ASP A 445 -5.84 -6.80 19.25
N VAL A 446 -4.94 -7.63 18.72
CA VAL A 446 -4.94 -9.08 18.82
C VAL A 446 -3.90 -9.46 19.86
N ASP A 447 -4.40 -9.84 21.04
CA ASP A 447 -3.59 -10.19 22.19
C ASP A 447 -2.95 -11.59 22.07
N GLN A 448 -1.94 -11.83 22.90
CA GLN A 448 -1.36 -13.15 23.12
C GLN A 448 -2.39 -14.10 23.74
N LEU A 449 -2.22 -15.41 23.51
CA LEU A 449 -3.07 -16.42 24.12
C LEU A 449 -2.86 -16.48 25.63
N ASP A 450 -3.95 -16.41 26.37
CA ASP A 450 -3.91 -16.65 27.81
C ASP A 450 -3.85 -18.16 28.13
N THR A 451 -3.61 -18.50 29.40
CA THR A 451 -3.52 -19.89 29.85
C THR A 451 -4.83 -20.67 29.64
N SER A 452 -5.99 -20.01 29.66
CA SER A 452 -7.29 -20.65 29.41
C SER A 452 -7.47 -20.98 27.93
N GLU A 453 -7.03 -20.09 27.03
CA GLU A 453 -7.06 -20.32 25.59
C GLU A 453 -6.03 -21.36 25.16
N ILE A 454 -4.87 -21.45 25.82
CA ILE A 454 -3.88 -22.53 25.59
C ILE A 454 -4.44 -23.87 26.07
N ARG A 455 -5.17 -23.90 27.18
CA ARG A 455 -5.84 -25.12 27.64
C ARG A 455 -6.91 -25.57 26.64
N GLU A 456 -7.66 -24.63 26.08
CA GLU A 456 -8.61 -24.91 25.00
C GLU A 456 -7.89 -25.44 23.75
N LEU A 457 -6.72 -24.87 23.39
CA LEU A 457 -5.88 -25.37 22.31
C LEU A 457 -5.50 -26.83 22.53
N LEU A 458 -5.02 -27.18 23.72
CA LEU A 458 -4.66 -28.57 24.07
C LEU A 458 -5.86 -29.51 23.90
N HIS A 459 -7.03 -29.14 24.44
CA HIS A 459 -8.24 -29.95 24.37
C HIS A 459 -8.78 -30.15 22.95
N ARG A 460 -8.69 -29.13 22.09
CA ARG A 460 -9.16 -29.24 20.70
C ARG A 460 -8.16 -29.95 19.77
N SER A 461 -6.89 -29.99 20.15
CA SER A 461 -5.82 -30.50 19.29
C SER A 461 -5.47 -31.95 19.57
N LEU A 462 -5.47 -32.37 20.84
CA LEU A 462 -5.01 -33.69 21.24
C LEU A 462 -6.15 -34.72 21.25
N PRO A 463 -5.94 -35.94 20.74
CA PRO A 463 -6.89 -37.03 20.90
C PRO A 463 -6.82 -37.57 22.34
N GLY A 464 -7.90 -37.40 23.11
CA GLY A 464 -8.02 -37.90 24.49
C GLY A 464 -7.97 -36.80 25.54
N THR A 465 -7.78 -37.18 26.81
CA THR A 465 -7.67 -36.22 27.93
C THR A 465 -6.21 -35.89 28.24
N VAL A 466 -5.95 -34.75 28.88
CA VAL A 466 -4.61 -34.34 29.33
C VAL A 466 -4.56 -34.41 30.85
N ALA A 467 -3.61 -35.16 31.40
CA ALA A 467 -3.34 -35.21 32.83
C ALA A 467 -2.78 -33.87 33.28
N ASP A 468 -3.42 -33.25 34.28
CA ASP A 468 -3.08 -31.92 34.78
C ASP A 468 -3.01 -30.86 33.66
N ALA A 469 -4.11 -30.74 32.91
CA ALA A 469 -4.21 -29.84 31.76
C ALA A 469 -3.86 -28.37 32.09
N ASP A 470 -4.11 -27.93 33.33
CA ASP A 470 -3.75 -26.60 33.81
C ASP A 470 -2.24 -26.42 33.90
N ASN A 471 -1.51 -27.39 34.47
CA ASN A 471 -0.06 -27.36 34.52
C ASN A 471 0.56 -27.43 33.11
N VAL A 472 0.06 -28.31 32.24
CA VAL A 472 0.56 -28.40 30.85
C VAL A 472 0.31 -27.10 30.09
N ALA A 473 -0.86 -26.49 30.25
CA ALA A 473 -1.18 -25.20 29.64
C ALA A 473 -0.30 -24.08 30.20
N GLN A 474 -0.01 -24.07 31.50
CA GLN A 474 0.83 -23.06 32.14
C GLN A 474 2.29 -23.18 31.67
N GLU A 475 2.86 -24.38 31.62
CA GLU A 475 4.21 -24.62 31.10
C GLU A 475 4.30 -24.22 29.62
N LEU A 476 3.29 -24.57 28.81
CA LEU A 476 3.24 -24.20 27.40
C LEU A 476 3.10 -22.68 27.21
N GLN A 477 2.33 -22.03 28.07
CA GLN A 477 2.18 -20.57 28.09
C GLN A 477 3.49 -19.88 28.48
N GLN A 478 4.22 -20.39 29.47
CA GLN A 478 5.49 -19.81 29.91
C GLN A 478 6.59 -19.94 28.86
N CYS A 479 6.70 -21.09 28.17
CA CYS A 479 7.72 -21.29 27.14
C CYS A 479 7.39 -20.54 25.84
N SER A 480 6.10 -20.41 25.49
CA SER A 480 5.65 -19.68 24.31
C SER A 480 5.42 -18.18 24.55
N GLN A 481 5.36 -17.75 25.81
CA GLN A 481 4.88 -16.43 26.22
C GLN A 481 3.50 -16.12 25.61
N GLY A 482 2.61 -17.11 25.51
CA GLY A 482 1.29 -16.95 24.89
C GLY A 482 1.30 -16.69 23.37
N ASN A 483 2.46 -16.67 22.71
CA ASN A 483 2.52 -16.52 21.26
C ASN A 483 1.94 -17.76 20.57
N ALA A 484 0.86 -17.61 19.80
CA ALA A 484 0.13 -18.74 19.23
C ALA A 484 0.99 -19.64 18.33
N LEU A 485 1.87 -19.05 17.51
CA LEU A 485 2.80 -19.82 16.66
C LEU A 485 3.82 -20.60 17.51
N ALA A 486 4.41 -19.97 18.53
CA ALA A 486 5.36 -20.64 19.41
C ALA A 486 4.68 -21.73 20.25
N ALA A 487 3.46 -21.50 20.74
CA ALA A 487 2.69 -22.48 21.51
C ALA A 487 2.39 -23.73 20.68
N TRP A 488 1.92 -23.55 19.43
CA TRP A 488 1.64 -24.66 18.53
C TRP A 488 2.90 -25.47 18.20
N ALA A 489 3.98 -24.79 17.86
CA ALA A 489 5.21 -25.44 17.47
C ALA A 489 5.92 -26.11 18.68
N ASN A 490 5.87 -25.52 19.88
CA ASN A 490 6.33 -26.18 21.10
C ASN A 490 5.50 -27.45 21.39
N LEU A 491 4.18 -27.43 21.19
CA LEU A 491 3.35 -28.62 21.36
C LEU A 491 3.75 -29.75 20.40
N GLN A 492 3.99 -29.44 19.12
CA GLN A 492 4.50 -30.41 18.14
C GLN A 492 5.84 -31.01 18.59
N ASP A 493 6.77 -30.15 19.03
CA ASP A 493 8.08 -30.59 19.51
C ASP A 493 7.97 -31.43 20.78
N TRP A 494 7.07 -31.10 21.70
CA TRP A 494 6.86 -31.85 22.93
C TRP A 494 6.37 -33.27 22.63
N ILE A 495 5.46 -33.43 21.67
CA ILE A 495 4.99 -34.75 21.23
C ILE A 495 6.11 -35.50 20.51
N GLN A 496 6.77 -34.86 19.54
CA GLN A 496 7.81 -35.49 18.73
C GLN A 496 9.02 -35.97 19.55
N ASN A 497 9.43 -35.21 20.57
CA ASN A 497 10.54 -35.56 21.43
C ASN A 497 10.10 -36.40 22.66
N GLY A 498 8.81 -36.75 22.78
CA GLY A 498 8.27 -37.57 23.87
C GLY A 498 8.19 -36.86 25.23
N TRP A 499 8.26 -35.52 25.25
CA TRP A 499 8.05 -34.73 26.47
C TRP A 499 6.58 -34.65 26.84
N LEU A 500 5.69 -34.65 25.86
CA LEU A 500 4.26 -34.88 26.04
C LEU A 500 3.94 -36.25 25.44
N TYR A 501 3.52 -37.20 26.27
CA TYR A 501 3.37 -38.61 25.87
C TYR A 501 2.11 -39.23 26.48
N ARG A 502 1.67 -40.35 25.91
CA ARG A 502 0.66 -41.25 26.49
C ARG A 502 1.18 -42.69 26.41
N GLN A 503 0.79 -43.54 27.37
CA GLN A 503 1.27 -44.92 27.42
C GLN A 503 0.52 -45.85 26.43
N SER A 504 -0.73 -45.50 26.12
CA SER A 504 -1.62 -46.18 25.19
C SER A 504 -2.58 -45.14 24.59
N PRO A 505 -3.22 -45.36 23.41
CA PRO A 505 -4.15 -44.40 22.82
C PRO A 505 -5.31 -43.95 23.71
N ASN A 506 -5.68 -44.75 24.72
CA ASN A 506 -6.75 -44.46 25.68
C ASN A 506 -6.26 -43.79 26.97
N ASP A 507 -4.95 -43.69 27.19
CA ASP A 507 -4.39 -43.06 28.39
C ASP A 507 -4.32 -41.53 28.24
N PRO A 508 -4.41 -40.77 29.34
CA PRO A 508 -4.26 -39.33 29.28
C PRO A 508 -2.84 -38.93 28.88
N TRP A 509 -2.72 -37.83 28.14
CA TRP A 509 -1.43 -37.21 27.84
C TRP A 509 -0.80 -36.67 29.12
N ALA A 510 0.47 -36.97 29.34
CA ALA A 510 1.24 -36.53 30.51
C ALA A 510 2.51 -35.81 30.09
N LEU A 511 2.88 -34.78 30.84
CA LEU A 511 4.12 -34.03 30.66
C LEU A 511 5.25 -34.69 31.45
N ALA A 512 6.40 -34.91 30.81
CA ALA A 512 7.60 -35.42 31.46
C ALA A 512 8.20 -34.37 32.43
N SER A 513 8.75 -34.82 33.56
CA SER A 513 9.41 -33.94 34.52
C SER A 513 10.71 -33.38 33.93
N GLN A 514 10.80 -32.05 33.81
CA GLN A 514 11.86 -31.25 33.16
C GLN A 514 11.73 -31.12 31.64
N THR A 515 11.19 -29.99 31.19
CA THR A 515 11.19 -29.57 29.78
C THR A 515 12.21 -28.44 29.58
N VAL A 516 13.26 -28.69 28.78
CA VAL A 516 14.11 -27.61 28.24
C VAL A 516 13.57 -27.25 26.86
N ALA A 517 12.41 -26.59 26.83
CA ALA A 517 11.78 -26.15 25.60
C ALA A 517 12.39 -24.82 25.13
N PRO A 518 12.65 -24.65 23.82
CA PRO A 518 13.03 -23.35 23.25
C PRO A 518 12.00 -22.27 23.60
N LYS A 519 12.46 -21.06 23.89
CA LYS A 519 11.58 -19.94 24.24
C LYS A 519 11.28 -19.09 23.00
N GLY A 520 10.00 -18.95 22.67
CA GLY A 520 9.57 -18.15 21.52
C GLY A 520 9.88 -18.78 20.14
N VAL A 521 9.53 -18.04 19.09
CA VAL A 521 9.52 -18.53 17.70
C VAL A 521 10.94 -18.75 17.15
N THR A 522 11.86 -17.81 17.38
CA THR A 522 13.21 -17.84 16.79
C THR A 522 14.04 -19.02 17.30
N ASP A 523 14.09 -19.25 18.61
CA ASP A 523 14.87 -20.33 19.22
C ASP A 523 14.37 -21.72 18.78
N LEU A 524 13.06 -21.84 18.58
CA LEU A 524 12.42 -23.07 18.18
C LEU A 524 12.74 -23.46 16.73
N PHE A 525 12.50 -22.56 15.79
CA PHE A 525 12.81 -22.82 14.38
C PHE A 525 14.32 -22.88 14.15
N ALA A 526 15.11 -22.20 14.97
CA ALA A 526 16.56 -22.35 14.98
C ALA A 526 17.01 -23.80 15.17
N VAL A 527 16.38 -24.51 16.13
CA VAL A 527 16.65 -25.93 16.41
C VAL A 527 16.12 -26.82 15.29
N ARG A 528 14.93 -26.56 14.76
CA ARG A 528 14.34 -27.34 13.65
C ARG A 528 15.19 -27.29 12.39
N LEU A 529 15.59 -26.08 11.97
CA LEU A 529 16.45 -25.89 10.81
C LEU A 529 17.83 -26.56 10.99
N GLY A 530 18.37 -26.56 12.21
CA GLY A 530 19.65 -27.22 12.50
C GLY A 530 19.62 -28.76 12.46
N ARG A 531 18.44 -29.38 12.35
CA ARG A 531 18.25 -30.84 12.24
C ARG A 531 18.04 -31.30 10.80
N LEU A 532 17.84 -30.38 9.85
CA LEU A 532 17.59 -30.70 8.46
C LEU A 532 18.85 -31.28 7.79
N SER A 533 18.64 -32.18 6.84
CA SER A 533 19.66 -32.65 5.92
C SER A 533 20.19 -31.49 5.05
N PRO A 534 21.39 -31.61 4.46
CA PRO A 534 21.90 -30.61 3.52
C PRO A 534 20.95 -30.33 2.35
N ASP A 535 20.32 -31.39 1.80
CA ASP A 535 19.40 -31.27 0.68
C ASP A 535 18.08 -30.60 1.10
N ALA A 536 17.56 -30.90 2.30
CA ALA A 536 16.39 -30.21 2.86
C ALA A 536 16.68 -28.75 3.19
N THR A 537 17.88 -28.45 3.69
CA THR A 537 18.33 -27.08 3.94
C THR A 537 18.45 -26.30 2.64
N TYR A 538 19.03 -26.90 1.60
CA TYR A 538 19.11 -26.33 0.24
C TYR A 538 17.71 -26.03 -0.32
N LEU A 539 16.79 -27.00 -0.24
CA LEU A 539 15.43 -26.82 -0.72
C LEU A 539 14.66 -25.76 0.10
N ALA A 540 14.89 -25.68 1.41
CA ALA A 540 14.32 -24.61 2.23
C ALA A 540 14.79 -23.23 1.78
N TYR A 541 16.09 -23.05 1.47
CA TYR A 541 16.59 -21.80 0.90
C TYR A 541 15.95 -21.49 -0.46
N LEU A 542 15.89 -22.48 -1.36
CA LEU A 542 15.30 -22.31 -2.68
C LEU A 542 13.81 -21.92 -2.60
N ALA A 543 13.04 -22.60 -1.75
CA ALA A 543 11.63 -22.28 -1.51
C ALA A 543 11.48 -20.89 -0.86
N ALA A 544 12.36 -20.53 0.07
CA ALA A 544 12.32 -19.23 0.73
C ALA A 544 12.59 -18.07 -0.24
N LEU A 545 13.50 -18.25 -1.20
CA LEU A 545 13.78 -17.27 -2.25
C LEU A 545 12.64 -17.16 -3.27
N ARG A 546 12.00 -18.27 -3.63
CA ARG A 546 10.87 -18.27 -4.57
C ARG A 546 9.60 -17.59 -4.03
N GLY A 547 9.37 -17.69 -2.72
CA GLY A 547 8.22 -17.06 -2.06
C GLY A 547 7.08 -18.01 -1.71
N ARG A 548 5.82 -17.54 -1.86
CA ARG A 548 4.68 -18.05 -1.08
C ARG A 548 4.17 -19.44 -1.42
N ALA A 549 4.35 -19.93 -2.64
CA ALA A 549 3.92 -21.27 -3.03
C ALA A 549 4.90 -21.89 -4.01
N THR A 550 5.33 -23.12 -3.73
CA THR A 550 6.13 -23.97 -4.62
C THR A 550 5.46 -25.33 -4.72
N ASN A 551 5.78 -26.16 -5.71
CA ASN A 551 5.28 -27.53 -5.75
C ASN A 551 6.35 -28.48 -6.27
N ARG A 552 6.09 -29.79 -6.17
CA ARG A 552 7.05 -30.82 -6.58
C ARG A 552 7.49 -30.66 -8.05
N SER A 553 6.59 -30.27 -8.96
CA SER A 553 6.92 -30.04 -10.38
C SER A 553 7.93 -28.92 -10.56
N TRP A 554 7.67 -27.77 -9.93
CA TRP A 554 8.58 -26.63 -9.97
C TRP A 554 9.95 -26.96 -9.37
N ILE A 555 9.97 -27.68 -8.23
CA ILE A 555 11.22 -28.09 -7.58
C ILE A 555 12.03 -28.97 -8.53
N THR A 556 11.42 -30.01 -9.14
CA THR A 556 12.08 -30.88 -10.12
C THR A 556 12.63 -30.10 -11.31
N GLU A 557 11.89 -29.12 -11.84
CA GLU A 557 12.34 -28.30 -12.96
C GLU A 557 13.56 -27.43 -12.63
N VAL A 558 13.60 -26.85 -11.42
CA VAL A 558 14.66 -25.90 -11.01
C VAL A 558 15.90 -26.61 -10.47
N THR A 559 15.74 -27.72 -9.76
CA THR A 559 16.86 -28.48 -9.19
C THR A 559 17.41 -29.54 -10.13
N HIS A 560 16.61 -30.00 -11.10
CA HIS A 560 16.88 -31.17 -11.94
C HIS A 560 17.06 -32.47 -11.13
N TRP A 561 16.51 -32.55 -9.92
CA TRP A 561 16.52 -33.77 -9.10
C TRP A 561 15.47 -34.78 -9.56
N GLU A 562 15.72 -36.06 -9.30
CA GLU A 562 14.75 -37.11 -9.61
C GLU A 562 13.49 -36.97 -8.72
N PRO A 563 12.28 -37.28 -9.23
CA PRO A 563 11.04 -37.12 -8.46
C PRO A 563 11.04 -37.82 -7.09
N ALA A 564 11.74 -38.96 -6.97
CA ALA A 564 11.87 -39.69 -5.71
C ALA A 564 12.73 -38.93 -4.67
N GLU A 565 13.75 -38.20 -5.12
CA GLU A 565 14.59 -37.36 -4.26
C GLU A 565 13.81 -36.13 -3.78
N VAL A 566 13.09 -35.47 -4.69
CA VAL A 566 12.20 -34.35 -4.34
C VAL A 566 11.15 -34.78 -3.33
N GLN A 567 10.54 -35.96 -3.49
CA GLN A 567 9.60 -36.51 -2.52
C GLN A 567 10.24 -36.70 -1.15
N ALA A 568 11.40 -37.36 -1.07
CA ALA A 568 12.07 -37.63 0.21
C ALA A 568 12.44 -36.34 0.97
N VAL A 569 12.93 -35.32 0.25
CA VAL A 569 13.34 -34.04 0.83
C VAL A 569 12.12 -33.18 1.23
N THR A 570 11.06 -33.17 0.42
CA THR A 570 9.81 -32.48 0.79
C THR A 570 9.16 -33.14 2.02
N ASP A 571 9.14 -34.47 2.10
CA ASP A 571 8.64 -35.21 3.27
C ASP A 571 9.46 -34.94 4.54
N GLU A 572 10.76 -34.67 4.40
CA GLU A 572 11.59 -34.21 5.52
C GLU A 572 11.17 -32.82 6.01
N LEU A 573 10.99 -31.85 5.10
CA LEU A 573 10.58 -30.48 5.44
C LEU A 573 9.16 -30.42 6.05
N LEU A 574 8.26 -31.29 5.60
CA LEU A 574 6.92 -31.45 6.15
C LEU A 574 6.96 -32.03 7.57
N ARG A 575 7.73 -33.12 7.79
CA ARG A 575 7.90 -33.73 9.12
C ARG A 575 8.56 -32.79 10.13
N ALA A 576 9.49 -31.98 9.67
CA ALA A 576 10.14 -30.94 10.49
C ALA A 576 9.24 -29.72 10.76
N ALA A 577 8.03 -29.67 10.19
CA ALA A 577 7.12 -28.52 10.25
C ALA A 577 7.83 -27.21 9.86
N VAL A 578 8.59 -27.26 8.77
CA VAL A 578 9.15 -26.08 8.10
C VAL A 578 8.21 -25.64 6.99
N LEU A 579 7.75 -26.61 6.19
CA LEU A 579 6.72 -26.45 5.17
C LEU A 579 5.41 -27.15 5.58
N LEU A 580 4.32 -26.73 4.96
CA LEU A 580 3.01 -27.40 4.94
C LEU A 580 2.64 -27.68 3.49
N GLU A 581 1.99 -28.82 3.26
CA GLU A 581 1.38 -29.17 1.98
C GLU A 581 -0.10 -28.74 2.01
N GLU A 582 -0.50 -27.93 1.03
CA GLU A 582 -1.90 -27.53 0.82
C GLU A 582 -2.62 -28.53 -0.10
N GLY A 583 -3.95 -28.50 -0.12
CA GLY A 583 -4.78 -29.48 -0.82
C GLY A 583 -4.54 -29.63 -2.33
N SER A 584 -3.83 -28.69 -2.97
CA SER A 584 -3.39 -28.74 -4.37
C SER A 584 -2.03 -29.41 -4.60
N GLY A 585 -1.33 -29.83 -3.54
CA GLY A 585 0.06 -30.31 -3.61
C GLY A 585 1.10 -29.18 -3.64
N ASP A 586 0.67 -27.94 -3.39
CA ASP A 586 1.56 -26.80 -3.20
C ASP A 586 2.11 -26.79 -1.77
N PHE A 587 3.36 -26.34 -1.64
CA PHE A 587 4.06 -26.15 -0.39
C PHE A 587 4.16 -24.68 -0.06
N ARG A 588 3.93 -24.37 1.22
CA ARG A 588 4.22 -23.05 1.80
C ARG A 588 4.94 -23.21 3.12
N PHE A 589 5.63 -22.15 3.55
CA PHE A 589 6.15 -22.13 4.92
C PHE A 589 5.00 -22.17 5.92
N VAL A 590 5.23 -22.86 7.05
CA VAL A 590 4.29 -22.85 8.18
C VAL A 590 3.95 -21.42 8.60
N HIS A 591 4.94 -20.52 8.53
CA HIS A 591 4.77 -19.09 8.78
C HIS A 591 5.87 -18.25 8.11
N ASP A 592 5.57 -17.00 7.74
CA ASP A 592 6.53 -16.06 7.11
C ASP A 592 7.81 -15.87 7.94
N THR A 593 7.71 -15.89 9.27
CA THR A 593 8.90 -15.82 10.15
C THR A 593 9.85 -17.01 9.98
N VAL A 594 9.35 -18.19 9.61
CA VAL A 594 10.21 -19.34 9.31
C VAL A 594 10.98 -19.08 8.02
N ARG A 595 10.30 -18.55 6.99
CA ARG A 595 10.94 -18.09 5.75
C ARG A 595 12.04 -17.06 6.04
N ASP A 596 11.74 -16.03 6.85
CA ASP A 596 12.70 -15.00 7.26
C ASP A 596 13.95 -15.63 7.90
N LEU A 597 13.76 -16.54 8.88
CA LEU A 597 14.86 -17.21 9.58
C LEU A 597 15.69 -18.13 8.67
N VAL A 598 15.05 -18.75 7.68
CA VAL A 598 15.74 -19.55 6.65
C VAL A 598 16.62 -18.64 5.81
N LEU A 599 16.11 -17.49 5.36
CA LEU A 599 16.88 -16.52 4.57
C LEU A 599 18.04 -15.91 5.37
N GLU A 600 17.83 -15.57 6.65
CA GLU A 600 18.88 -15.02 7.53
C GLU A 600 20.06 -15.98 7.73
N ARG A 601 19.85 -17.29 7.54
CA ARG A 601 20.88 -18.33 7.71
C ARG A 601 21.53 -18.78 6.42
N ALA A 602 21.01 -18.34 5.27
CA ALA A 602 21.49 -18.79 3.98
C ALA A 602 22.90 -18.23 3.70
N PRO A 603 23.88 -19.08 3.35
CA PRO A 603 25.20 -18.59 2.93
C PRO A 603 25.07 -17.71 1.69
N GLU A 604 25.76 -16.55 1.67
CA GLU A 604 25.65 -15.57 0.58
C GLU A 604 25.91 -16.18 -0.82
N ALA A 605 26.96 -17.00 -0.96
CA ALA A 605 27.27 -17.67 -2.22
C ALA A 605 26.15 -18.62 -2.70
N MET A 606 25.46 -19.27 -1.76
CA MET A 606 24.32 -20.15 -2.06
C MET A 606 23.11 -19.32 -2.52
N VAL A 607 22.84 -18.19 -1.86
CA VAL A 607 21.75 -17.28 -2.25
C VAL A 607 21.94 -16.80 -3.69
N VAL A 608 23.15 -16.36 -4.05
CA VAL A 608 23.50 -15.92 -5.42
C VAL A 608 23.26 -17.04 -6.44
N GLU A 609 23.72 -18.27 -6.17
CA GLU A 609 23.50 -19.43 -7.05
C GLU A 609 22.00 -19.69 -7.27
N LEU A 610 21.23 -19.72 -6.18
CA LEU A 610 19.79 -20.02 -6.22
C LEU A 610 18.99 -18.94 -6.97
N HIS A 611 19.33 -17.66 -6.81
CA HIS A 611 18.76 -16.60 -7.64
C HIS A 611 19.05 -16.81 -9.12
N GLY A 612 20.25 -17.29 -9.47
CA GLY A 612 20.62 -17.61 -10.86
C GLY A 612 19.77 -18.74 -11.44
N ARG A 613 19.51 -19.80 -10.66
CA ARG A 613 18.62 -20.90 -11.06
C ARG A 613 17.18 -20.46 -11.26
N ILE A 614 16.65 -19.64 -10.35
CA ILE A 614 15.30 -19.08 -10.49
C ILE A 614 15.20 -18.20 -11.75
N THR A 615 16.23 -17.39 -12.01
CA THR A 615 16.32 -16.55 -13.22
C THR A 615 16.28 -17.40 -14.50
N GLU A 616 17.04 -18.48 -14.55
CA GLU A 616 17.07 -19.38 -15.71
C GLU A 616 15.71 -20.05 -15.95
N TRP A 617 15.03 -20.46 -14.88
CA TRP A 617 13.67 -20.99 -14.95
C TRP A 617 12.66 -19.95 -15.44
N LEU A 618 12.69 -18.72 -14.88
CA LEU A 618 11.80 -17.62 -15.26
C LEU A 618 11.90 -17.29 -16.75
N ARG A 619 13.12 -17.24 -17.31
CA ARG A 619 13.35 -16.96 -18.74
C ARG A 619 12.66 -17.94 -19.69
N ARG A 620 12.29 -19.14 -19.23
CA ARG A 620 11.62 -20.17 -20.04
C ARG A 620 10.10 -20.11 -19.92
N GLN A 621 9.54 -19.27 -19.03
CA GLN A 621 8.11 -19.20 -18.79
C GLN A 621 7.42 -18.30 -19.83
N PRO A 622 6.24 -18.69 -20.34
CA PRO A 622 5.49 -17.89 -21.32
C PRO A 622 4.87 -16.62 -20.72
N ASN A 623 4.57 -16.62 -19.41
CA ASN A 623 3.96 -15.49 -18.69
C ASN A 623 4.95 -14.94 -17.65
N LEU A 624 6.05 -14.38 -18.14
CA LEU A 624 7.12 -13.83 -17.31
C LEU A 624 6.66 -12.57 -16.56
N SER A 625 7.01 -12.46 -15.28
CA SER A 625 6.95 -11.19 -14.56
C SER A 625 8.27 -10.43 -14.74
N PRO A 626 8.25 -9.21 -15.35
CA PRO A 626 9.47 -8.42 -15.52
C PRO A 626 10.16 -8.08 -14.19
N SER A 627 9.38 -7.76 -13.15
CA SER A 627 9.89 -7.43 -11.82
C SER A 627 10.54 -8.63 -11.12
N GLU A 628 9.91 -9.80 -11.19
CA GLU A 628 10.47 -11.02 -10.62
C GLU A 628 11.77 -11.41 -11.33
N LEU A 629 11.79 -11.36 -12.67
CA LEU A 629 12.98 -11.65 -13.45
C LEU A 629 14.13 -10.70 -13.09
N ALA A 630 13.89 -9.38 -13.15
CA ALA A 630 14.90 -8.38 -12.87
C ALA A 630 15.45 -8.53 -11.44
N HIS A 631 14.59 -8.80 -10.46
CA HIS A 631 15.00 -9.01 -9.08
C HIS A 631 15.92 -10.22 -8.90
N HIS A 632 15.54 -11.40 -9.40
CA HIS A 632 16.38 -12.60 -9.28
C HIS A 632 17.66 -12.48 -10.13
N TRP A 633 17.59 -11.80 -11.27
CA TRP A 633 18.77 -11.58 -12.11
C TRP A 633 19.77 -10.61 -11.46
N GLU A 634 19.29 -9.54 -10.84
CA GLU A 634 20.12 -8.58 -10.08
C GLU A 634 20.89 -9.29 -8.96
N LEU A 635 20.19 -10.08 -8.15
CA LEU A 635 20.77 -10.77 -6.99
C LEU A 635 21.69 -11.94 -7.35
N SER A 636 21.73 -12.34 -8.63
CA SER A 636 22.65 -13.36 -9.15
C SER A 636 23.78 -12.81 -10.03
N SER A 637 23.75 -11.50 -10.35
CA SER A 637 24.71 -10.88 -11.26
C SER A 637 25.84 -10.17 -10.52
N GLU A 638 27.05 -10.24 -11.09
CA GLU A 638 28.16 -9.40 -10.63
C GLU A 638 27.83 -7.92 -10.76
N LYS A 639 28.35 -7.09 -9.84
CA LYS A 639 28.14 -5.64 -9.87
C LYS A 639 28.82 -5.01 -11.09
N GLY A 640 28.16 -4.02 -11.69
CA GLY A 640 28.70 -3.27 -12.82
C GLY A 640 27.66 -3.03 -13.91
N PRO A 641 28.02 -2.23 -14.93
CA PRO A 641 27.12 -1.86 -15.99
C PRO A 641 26.73 -3.09 -16.83
N ASN A 642 25.43 -3.27 -17.05
CA ASN A 642 24.87 -4.38 -17.81
C ASN A 642 23.62 -3.88 -18.55
N ARG A 643 23.70 -3.82 -19.88
CA ARG A 643 22.64 -3.25 -20.73
C ARG A 643 21.31 -3.98 -20.56
N GLU A 644 21.31 -5.30 -20.68
CA GLU A 644 20.09 -6.11 -20.69
C GLU A 644 19.44 -6.12 -19.30
N LEU A 645 20.24 -6.14 -18.24
CA LEU A 645 19.71 -6.06 -16.87
C LEU A 645 19.14 -4.67 -16.57
N ALA A 646 19.76 -3.59 -17.05
CA ALA A 646 19.19 -2.24 -16.96
C ALA A 646 17.84 -2.15 -17.70
N GLU A 647 17.73 -2.74 -18.89
CA GLU A 647 16.47 -2.80 -19.65
C GLU A 647 15.40 -3.61 -18.90
N ALA A 648 15.75 -4.75 -18.31
CA ALA A 648 14.84 -5.55 -17.48
C ALA A 648 14.36 -4.78 -16.24
N HIS A 649 15.23 -4.02 -15.58
CA HIS A 649 14.84 -3.16 -14.46
C HIS A 649 13.97 -1.98 -14.90
N LEU A 650 14.20 -1.37 -16.06
CA LEU A 650 13.33 -0.33 -16.59
C LEU A 650 11.93 -0.87 -16.88
N GLU A 651 11.83 -2.04 -17.53
CA GLU A 651 10.55 -2.70 -17.79
C GLU A 651 9.81 -3.05 -16.50
N ALA A 652 10.53 -3.60 -15.51
CA ALA A 652 9.99 -3.87 -14.19
C ALA A 652 9.49 -2.60 -13.47
N GLY A 653 10.30 -1.53 -13.50
CA GLY A 653 9.97 -0.25 -12.90
C GLY A 653 8.73 0.37 -13.53
N ASP A 654 8.64 0.36 -14.87
CA ASP A 654 7.47 0.88 -15.58
C ASP A 654 6.22 0.03 -15.36
N ALA A 655 6.33 -1.30 -15.32
CA ALA A 655 5.22 -2.20 -15.01
C ALA A 655 4.66 -1.97 -13.60
N LEU A 656 5.54 -1.77 -12.60
CA LEU A 656 5.16 -1.47 -11.22
C LEU A 656 4.64 -0.04 -11.06
N LEU A 657 5.23 0.94 -11.76
CA LEU A 657 4.75 2.32 -11.78
C LEU A 657 3.35 2.43 -12.40
N ALA A 658 3.04 1.60 -13.41
CA ALA A 658 1.74 1.57 -14.05
C ALA A 658 0.58 1.17 -13.12
N ILE A 659 0.88 0.45 -12.03
CA ILE A 659 -0.06 0.08 -10.95
C ILE A 659 0.24 0.81 -9.63
N TYR A 660 1.15 1.79 -9.68
CA TYR A 660 1.56 2.65 -8.57
C TYR A 660 2.14 1.94 -7.34
N ASP A 661 2.85 0.84 -7.58
CA ASP A 661 3.73 0.23 -6.60
C ASP A 661 5.05 1.00 -6.53
N LEU A 662 4.99 2.19 -5.92
CA LEU A 662 6.02 3.22 -6.03
C LEU A 662 7.34 2.78 -5.41
N GLU A 663 7.30 2.13 -4.25
CA GLU A 663 8.47 1.65 -3.52
C GLU A 663 9.26 0.62 -4.34
N ARG A 664 8.59 -0.36 -4.95
CA ARG A 664 9.28 -1.35 -5.78
C ARG A 664 9.70 -0.78 -7.12
N ALA A 665 8.87 0.07 -7.73
CA ALA A 665 9.24 0.77 -8.96
C ALA A 665 10.53 1.58 -8.77
N GLU A 666 10.63 2.35 -7.68
CA GLU A 666 11.81 3.12 -7.31
C GLU A 666 13.04 2.21 -7.16
N TRP A 667 12.92 1.11 -6.41
CA TRP A 667 14.00 0.13 -6.27
C TRP A 667 14.51 -0.36 -7.64
N HIS A 668 13.59 -0.67 -8.56
CA HIS A 668 13.99 -1.08 -9.91
C HIS A 668 14.65 0.06 -10.70
N PHE A 669 14.15 1.29 -10.64
CA PHE A 669 14.79 2.42 -11.33
C PHE A 669 16.17 2.78 -10.77
N GLU A 670 16.39 2.62 -9.46
CA GLU A 670 17.72 2.81 -8.84
C GLU A 670 18.72 1.78 -9.37
N HIS A 671 18.33 0.49 -9.41
CA HIS A 671 19.20 -0.56 -9.96
C HIS A 671 19.38 -0.38 -11.48
N ALA A 672 18.35 0.05 -12.22
CA ALA A 672 18.51 0.40 -13.62
C ALA A 672 19.58 1.49 -13.82
N GLU A 673 19.62 2.52 -12.95
CA GLU A 673 20.63 3.58 -12.99
C GLU A 673 22.04 3.05 -12.73
N GLU A 674 22.21 2.17 -11.74
CA GLU A 674 23.49 1.52 -11.44
C GLU A 674 24.01 0.64 -12.59
N ARG A 675 23.08 0.00 -13.33
CA ARG A 675 23.38 -0.91 -14.44
C ARG A 675 23.50 -0.20 -15.80
N ALA A 676 23.03 1.04 -15.93
CA ALA A 676 22.94 1.73 -17.21
C ALA A 676 24.30 1.95 -17.91
N VAL A 677 24.39 1.53 -19.17
CA VAL A 677 25.61 1.67 -20.00
C VAL A 677 25.66 3.01 -20.74
N ASP A 678 24.51 3.53 -21.20
CA ASP A 678 24.42 4.70 -22.07
C ASP A 678 23.57 5.85 -21.49
N SER A 679 23.61 7.00 -22.16
CA SER A 679 22.89 8.23 -21.76
C SER A 679 21.38 8.07 -21.84
N ALA A 680 20.87 7.28 -22.79
CA ALA A 680 19.44 7.04 -22.99
C ALA A 680 18.85 6.21 -21.84
N GLN A 681 19.51 5.13 -21.43
CA GLN A 681 19.13 4.33 -20.26
C GLN A 681 19.13 5.20 -19.00
N ARG A 682 20.21 5.98 -18.77
CA ARG A 682 20.29 6.88 -17.60
C ARG A 682 19.15 7.90 -17.59
N ALA A 683 18.80 8.48 -18.75
CA ALA A 683 17.69 9.42 -18.84
C ALA A 683 16.36 8.78 -18.41
N GLU A 684 16.09 7.55 -18.82
CA GLU A 684 14.86 6.83 -18.45
C GLU A 684 14.83 6.41 -16.99
N CYS A 685 15.94 5.95 -16.42
CA CYS A 685 16.02 5.63 -14.99
C CYS A 685 15.69 6.87 -14.15
N LYS A 686 16.32 8.01 -14.49
CA LYS A 686 16.11 9.29 -13.80
C LYS A 686 14.70 9.84 -13.99
N ARG A 687 14.06 9.60 -15.15
CA ARG A 687 12.64 9.90 -15.35
C ARG A 687 11.80 9.08 -14.38
N GLY A 688 11.99 7.76 -14.32
CA GLY A 688 11.27 6.87 -13.41
C GLY A 688 11.44 7.26 -11.93
N LEU A 689 12.65 7.65 -11.53
CA LEU A 689 12.93 8.19 -10.18
C LEU A 689 12.26 9.55 -9.93
N GLY A 690 12.15 10.42 -10.95
CA GLY A 690 11.40 11.67 -10.85
C GLY A 690 9.89 11.43 -10.72
N ASP A 691 9.35 10.49 -11.50
CA ASP A 691 7.94 10.10 -11.50
C ASP A 691 7.51 9.44 -10.18
N THR A 692 8.35 8.58 -9.60
CA THR A 692 8.09 7.98 -8.28
C THR A 692 8.18 9.03 -7.18
N ALA A 693 9.21 9.90 -7.18
CA ALA A 693 9.36 10.96 -6.18
C ALA A 693 8.17 11.94 -6.17
N ILE A 694 7.67 12.37 -7.35
CA ILE A 694 6.54 13.30 -7.41
C ILE A 694 5.24 12.67 -6.89
N LEU A 695 5.00 11.38 -7.17
CA LEU A 695 3.83 10.66 -6.70
C LEU A 695 3.87 10.41 -5.19
N ARG A 696 5.06 10.14 -4.63
CA ARG A 696 5.29 10.02 -3.18
C ARG A 696 5.23 11.34 -2.41
N GLY A 697 5.14 12.47 -3.12
CA GLY A 697 5.05 13.79 -2.49
C GLY A 697 6.40 14.42 -2.12
N ASP A 698 7.49 14.03 -2.79
CA ASP A 698 8.83 14.63 -2.65
C ASP A 698 9.21 15.46 -3.90
N PRO A 699 8.72 16.71 -4.01
CA PRO A 699 8.95 17.54 -5.18
C PRO A 699 10.42 17.97 -5.33
N GLU A 700 11.19 18.08 -4.25
CA GLU A 700 12.59 18.49 -4.31
C GLU A 700 13.46 17.41 -4.97
N ARG A 701 13.26 16.15 -4.55
CA ARG A 701 13.92 15.00 -5.18
C ARG A 701 13.44 14.82 -6.62
N ALA A 702 12.15 15.02 -6.89
CA ALA A 702 11.60 14.96 -8.24
C ALA A 702 12.28 15.98 -9.18
N VAL A 703 12.42 17.24 -8.75
CA VAL A 703 13.11 18.29 -9.54
C VAL A 703 14.52 17.85 -9.89
N THR A 704 15.28 17.37 -8.91
CA THR A 704 16.66 16.93 -9.10
C THR A 704 16.73 15.83 -10.16
N ARG A 705 15.92 14.77 -10.00
CA ARG A 705 15.92 13.62 -10.92
C ARG A 705 15.42 13.98 -12.32
N TYR A 706 14.40 14.83 -12.44
CA TYR A 706 13.96 15.31 -13.76
C TYR A 706 15.02 16.17 -14.46
N LEU A 707 15.71 17.07 -13.76
CA LEU A 707 16.79 17.86 -14.36
C LEU A 707 17.91 16.96 -14.89
N GLU A 708 18.32 15.97 -14.10
CA GLU A 708 19.33 15.00 -14.53
C GLU A 708 18.86 14.16 -15.74
N SER A 709 17.58 13.79 -15.79
CA SER A 709 16.96 13.08 -16.91
C SER A 709 16.98 13.92 -18.19
N ILE A 710 16.53 15.17 -18.11
CA ILE A 710 16.50 16.15 -19.20
C ILE A 710 17.92 16.41 -19.74
N GLU A 711 18.91 16.51 -18.86
CA GLU A 711 20.32 16.71 -19.25
C GLU A 711 20.94 15.47 -19.90
N SER A 712 20.50 14.28 -19.52
CA SER A 712 20.96 13.00 -20.08
C SER A 712 20.30 12.69 -21.44
N ALA A 713 19.15 13.29 -21.74
CA ALA A 713 18.44 13.09 -23.00
C ALA A 713 19.14 13.78 -24.18
N GLU A 714 19.67 12.98 -25.12
CA GLU A 714 20.35 13.48 -26.33
C GLU A 714 19.36 14.02 -27.37
N ASP A 715 18.24 13.32 -27.59
CA ASP A 715 17.19 13.74 -28.52
C ASP A 715 16.43 14.99 -28.01
N PRO A 716 16.42 16.10 -28.77
CA PRO A 716 15.70 17.30 -28.38
C PRO A 716 14.19 17.11 -28.18
N ALA A 717 13.52 16.24 -28.95
CA ALA A 717 12.09 16.01 -28.79
C ALA A 717 11.79 15.33 -27.44
N ARG A 718 12.50 14.23 -27.14
CA ARG A 718 12.42 13.54 -25.85
C ARG A 718 12.75 14.46 -24.68
N ARG A 719 13.80 15.29 -24.80
CA ARG A 719 14.19 16.25 -23.76
C ARG A 719 13.05 17.22 -23.42
N VAL A 720 12.41 17.78 -24.45
CA VAL A 720 11.29 18.71 -24.26
C VAL A 720 10.06 18.01 -23.69
N LEU A 721 9.76 16.77 -24.10
CA LEU A 721 8.66 15.98 -23.55
C LEU A 721 8.87 15.67 -22.06
N LEU A 722 10.07 15.25 -21.66
CA LEU A 722 10.44 15.04 -20.25
C LEU A 722 10.26 16.34 -19.45
N GLY A 723 10.73 17.46 -19.99
CA GLY A 723 10.53 18.78 -19.41
C GLY A 723 9.06 19.17 -19.26
N SER A 724 8.25 18.91 -20.29
CA SER A 724 6.81 19.19 -20.29
C SER A 724 6.08 18.39 -19.22
N ARG A 725 6.35 17.09 -19.15
CA ARG A 725 5.81 16.17 -18.12
C ARG A 725 6.18 16.63 -16.71
N ALA A 726 7.46 16.95 -16.49
CA ALA A 726 7.95 17.36 -15.18
C ALA A 726 7.34 18.70 -14.74
N VAL A 727 7.30 19.70 -15.63
CA VAL A 727 6.64 21.00 -15.37
C VAL A 727 5.19 20.79 -14.95
N TYR A 728 4.43 19.97 -15.70
CA TYR A 728 3.03 19.75 -15.39
C TYR A 728 2.81 18.99 -14.08
N SER A 729 3.59 17.95 -13.84
CA SER A 729 3.49 17.14 -12.61
C SER A 729 3.78 17.97 -11.35
N LEU A 730 4.72 18.92 -11.43
CA LEU A 730 5.03 19.85 -10.34
C LEU A 730 3.94 20.90 -10.11
N ILE A 731 3.34 21.44 -11.17
CA ILE A 731 2.20 22.37 -11.06
C ILE A 731 1.04 21.72 -10.31
N CYS A 732 0.73 20.48 -10.63
CA CYS A 732 -0.34 19.72 -9.97
C CYS A 732 -0.08 19.47 -8.47
N LYS A 733 1.18 19.56 -8.04
CA LYS A 733 1.61 19.48 -6.63
C LYS A 733 1.90 20.86 -6.00
N ALA A 734 1.40 21.94 -6.61
CA ALA A 734 1.61 23.33 -6.19
C ALA A 734 3.07 23.80 -6.15
N GLY A 735 3.95 23.16 -6.92
CA GLY A 735 5.37 23.52 -7.04
C GLY A 735 5.65 24.49 -8.19
N ASP A 736 5.06 25.70 -8.17
CA ASP A 736 5.24 26.68 -9.26
C ASP A 736 6.71 27.09 -9.44
N ARG A 737 7.43 27.26 -8.33
CA ARG A 737 8.84 27.63 -8.35
C ARG A 737 9.69 26.52 -8.93
N GLU A 738 9.43 25.29 -8.52
CA GLU A 738 10.07 24.06 -8.94
C GLU A 738 9.82 23.82 -10.44
N ALA A 739 8.58 23.98 -10.90
CA ALA A 739 8.21 23.92 -12.30
C ALA A 739 8.95 24.98 -13.13
N MET A 740 9.09 26.20 -12.61
CA MET A 740 9.87 27.25 -13.29
C MET A 740 11.36 26.91 -13.42
N ILE A 741 11.97 26.25 -12.43
CA ILE A 741 13.38 25.82 -12.50
C ILE A 741 13.58 24.86 -13.67
N ILE A 742 12.70 23.86 -13.79
CA ILE A 742 12.74 22.89 -14.90
C ILE A 742 12.48 23.61 -16.24
N ALA A 743 11.47 24.46 -16.30
CA ALA A 743 11.14 25.19 -17.52
C ALA A 743 12.31 26.06 -18.01
N ASP A 744 13.00 26.75 -17.10
CA ASP A 744 14.19 27.55 -17.42
C ASP A 744 15.33 26.69 -17.94
N ARG A 745 15.53 25.50 -17.36
CA ARG A 745 16.56 24.57 -17.83
C ARG A 745 16.27 24.05 -19.23
N VAL A 746 15.04 23.62 -19.51
CA VAL A 746 14.62 23.15 -20.84
C VAL A 746 14.80 24.26 -21.88
N LEU A 747 14.34 25.48 -21.58
CA LEU A 747 14.51 26.62 -22.48
C LEU A 747 15.98 26.95 -22.74
N ALA A 748 16.87 26.78 -21.75
CA ALA A 748 18.31 27.00 -21.92
C ALA A 748 18.96 25.96 -22.84
N LEU A 749 18.69 24.67 -22.61
CA LEU A 749 19.22 23.58 -23.42
C LEU A 749 18.76 23.67 -24.88
N GLU A 750 17.51 24.07 -25.09
CA GLU A 750 16.93 24.28 -26.43
C GLU A 750 17.27 25.64 -27.06
N LYS A 751 18.13 26.44 -26.42
CA LYS A 751 18.53 27.79 -26.87
C LYS A 751 17.32 28.70 -27.14
N LYS A 752 16.28 28.55 -26.34
CA LYS A 752 15.00 29.28 -26.39
C LYS A 752 14.78 30.19 -25.18
N SER A 753 15.76 30.34 -24.28
CA SER A 753 15.70 31.29 -23.16
C SER A 753 15.35 32.71 -23.61
N PHE A 754 14.63 33.42 -22.77
CA PHE A 754 14.31 34.82 -22.98
C PHE A 754 14.26 35.56 -21.65
N SER A 755 14.57 36.87 -21.66
CA SER A 755 14.41 37.68 -20.47
C SER A 755 12.92 37.88 -20.16
N ARG A 756 12.52 37.65 -18.91
CA ARG A 756 11.17 37.94 -18.42
C ARG A 756 11.01 39.37 -17.90
N LYS A 757 12.07 40.20 -17.97
CA LYS A 757 12.10 41.57 -17.42
C LYS A 757 12.75 42.56 -18.39
N GLY A 758 12.36 43.83 -18.25
CA GLY A 758 13.00 44.97 -18.92
C GLY A 758 13.00 44.90 -20.45
N PRO A 759 13.98 45.52 -21.13
CA PRO A 759 14.05 45.57 -22.60
C PRO A 759 14.12 44.21 -23.29
N GLY A 760 14.72 43.20 -22.64
CA GLY A 760 14.85 41.86 -23.21
C GLY A 760 13.51 41.15 -23.39
N LEU A 761 12.53 41.43 -22.53
CA LEU A 761 11.17 40.90 -22.66
C LEU A 761 10.47 41.46 -23.90
N LEU A 762 10.60 42.77 -24.14
CA LEU A 762 10.06 43.40 -25.35
C LEU A 762 10.68 42.80 -26.61
N PHE A 763 12.00 42.62 -26.63
CA PHE A 763 12.67 42.01 -27.78
C PHE A 763 12.18 40.57 -28.03
N ALA A 764 11.98 39.79 -26.97
CA ALA A 764 11.42 38.44 -27.07
C ALA A 764 10.00 38.44 -27.62
N LEU A 765 9.17 39.39 -27.19
CA LEU A 765 7.80 39.59 -27.66
C LEU A 765 7.76 39.99 -29.12
N LEU A 766 8.51 41.03 -29.53
CA LEU A 766 8.62 41.48 -30.92
C LEU A 766 9.11 40.36 -31.83
N ARG A 767 10.09 39.57 -31.38
CA ARG A 767 10.59 38.43 -32.15
C ARG A 767 9.54 37.34 -32.31
N ALA A 768 8.82 36.98 -31.25
CA ALA A 768 7.77 35.97 -31.32
C ALA A 768 6.60 36.41 -32.22
N ALA A 769 6.18 37.66 -32.08
CA ALA A 769 5.21 38.35 -32.93
C ALA A 769 5.61 38.31 -34.42
N PHE A 770 6.85 38.73 -34.73
CA PHE A 770 7.39 38.73 -36.07
C PHE A 770 7.45 37.31 -36.66
N SER A 771 7.87 36.31 -35.89
CA SER A 771 7.85 34.91 -36.34
C SER A 771 6.44 34.44 -36.71
N LEU A 772 5.42 34.83 -35.95
CA LEU A 772 4.04 34.44 -36.21
C LEU A 772 3.45 35.16 -37.43
N LEU A 773 3.75 36.45 -37.63
CA LEU A 773 3.21 37.25 -38.74
C LEU A 773 3.82 36.87 -40.10
N PHE A 774 5.13 36.66 -40.16
CA PHE A 774 5.80 36.40 -41.43
C PHE A 774 5.66 34.91 -41.82
N ARG A 775 5.49 34.62 -43.13
CA ARG A 775 5.32 33.25 -43.71
C ARG A 775 6.56 32.35 -43.61
N ARG A 776 7.36 32.45 -42.54
CA ARG A 776 8.42 31.49 -42.26
C ARG A 776 7.81 30.18 -41.78
N ARG A 777 8.27 29.06 -42.35
CA ARG A 777 7.94 27.74 -41.80
C ARG A 777 8.70 27.55 -40.49
N PRO A 778 8.05 27.05 -39.41
CA PRO A 778 8.77 26.62 -38.22
C PRO A 778 9.79 25.54 -38.58
N SER A 779 10.98 25.62 -38.00
CA SER A 779 12.07 24.64 -38.18
C SER A 779 11.95 23.50 -37.16
N GLY A 780 12.41 22.30 -37.54
CA GLY A 780 12.41 21.09 -36.68
C GLY A 780 11.47 20.00 -37.20
N SER A 781 11.63 18.78 -36.68
CA SER A 781 10.69 17.67 -36.94
C SER A 781 9.31 17.97 -36.37
N GLU A 782 8.27 17.29 -36.88
CA GLU A 782 6.91 17.43 -36.37
C GLU A 782 6.80 17.02 -34.89
N GLU A 783 7.47 15.93 -34.51
CA GLU A 783 7.56 15.46 -33.11
C GLU A 783 8.17 16.51 -32.18
N TYR A 784 9.30 17.12 -32.56
CA TYR A 784 9.95 18.16 -31.76
C TYR A 784 9.08 19.42 -31.64
N ARG A 785 8.40 19.79 -32.73
CA ARG A 785 7.47 20.92 -32.72
C ARG A 785 6.27 20.66 -31.82
N ASP A 786 5.70 19.46 -31.88
CA ASP A 786 4.59 19.07 -31.01
C ASP A 786 5.00 19.08 -29.54
N ALA A 787 6.15 18.49 -29.21
CA ALA A 787 6.73 18.51 -27.87
C ALA A 787 6.85 19.94 -27.32
N LEU A 788 7.33 20.88 -28.13
CA LEU A 788 7.41 22.29 -27.75
C LEU A 788 6.04 22.95 -27.59
N CYS A 789 5.06 22.61 -28.44
CA CYS A 789 3.69 23.10 -28.29
C CYS A 789 3.07 22.62 -26.96
N GLN A 790 3.26 21.34 -26.60
CA GLN A 790 2.86 20.80 -25.30
C GLN A 790 3.57 21.53 -24.15
N PHE A 791 4.90 21.66 -24.24
CA PHE A 791 5.71 22.34 -23.23
C PHE A 791 5.28 23.79 -22.99
N TYR A 792 5.11 24.59 -24.06
CA TYR A 792 4.68 25.98 -23.94
C TYR A 792 3.26 26.09 -23.36
N THR A 793 2.38 25.15 -23.69
CA THR A 793 1.04 25.07 -23.13
C THR A 793 1.08 24.83 -21.62
N ARG A 794 1.90 23.88 -21.14
CA ARG A 794 2.08 23.65 -19.70
C ARG A 794 2.76 24.84 -18.99
N LEU A 795 3.74 25.47 -19.65
CA LEU A 795 4.40 26.68 -19.15
C LEU A 795 3.45 27.88 -19.00
N ASN A 796 2.42 27.98 -19.84
CA ASN A 796 1.43 29.07 -19.75
C ASN A 796 0.76 29.10 -18.37
N THR A 797 0.49 27.94 -17.76
CA THR A 797 -0.13 27.84 -16.42
C THR A 797 0.75 28.49 -15.35
N VAL A 798 2.07 28.29 -15.41
CA VAL A 798 3.01 28.89 -14.44
C VAL A 798 3.20 30.39 -14.69
N LEU A 799 3.09 30.83 -15.95
CA LEU A 799 3.28 32.23 -16.35
C LEU A 799 2.02 33.09 -16.18
N LEU A 800 0.91 32.58 -15.63
CA LEU A 800 -0.33 33.35 -15.40
C LEU A 800 -0.10 34.62 -14.57
N SER A 801 0.88 34.62 -13.65
CA SER A 801 1.28 35.77 -12.84
C SER A 801 2.19 36.77 -13.57
N GLN A 802 2.65 36.46 -14.79
CA GLN A 802 3.57 37.27 -15.59
C GLN A 802 3.03 37.47 -17.02
N PRO A 803 1.95 38.27 -17.21
CA PRO A 803 1.23 38.35 -18.48
C PRO A 803 2.08 38.66 -19.73
N PRO A 804 3.09 39.55 -19.68
CA PRO A 804 3.95 39.77 -20.83
C PRO A 804 4.80 38.54 -21.22
N ALA A 805 5.29 37.78 -20.23
CA ALA A 805 6.07 36.56 -20.48
C ALA A 805 5.17 35.41 -20.95
N LEU A 806 3.95 35.32 -20.40
CA LEU A 806 2.91 34.42 -20.90
C LEU A 806 2.64 34.65 -22.39
N LEU A 807 2.51 35.90 -22.81
CA LEU A 807 2.26 36.23 -24.21
C LEU A 807 3.40 35.78 -25.14
N VAL A 808 4.67 35.89 -24.72
CA VAL A 808 5.81 35.33 -25.47
C VAL A 808 5.66 33.82 -25.66
N SER A 809 5.28 33.11 -24.58
CA SER A 809 5.05 31.66 -24.59
C SER A 809 3.94 31.26 -25.58
N VAL A 810 2.77 31.91 -25.47
CA VAL A 810 1.61 31.67 -26.35
C VAL A 810 1.94 31.92 -27.82
N LEU A 811 2.59 33.06 -28.15
CA LEU A 811 2.95 33.39 -29.54
C LEU A 811 3.95 32.38 -30.14
N ARG A 812 4.91 31.89 -29.34
CA ARG A 812 5.85 30.86 -29.77
C ARG A 812 5.17 29.52 -30.00
N GLY A 813 4.28 29.10 -29.10
CA GLY A 813 3.47 27.90 -29.26
C GLY A 813 2.62 27.93 -30.53
N ALA A 814 1.91 29.04 -30.77
CA ALA A 814 1.10 29.23 -31.97
C ALA A 814 1.93 29.21 -33.27
N PHE A 815 3.12 29.80 -33.26
CA PHE A 815 4.03 29.75 -34.41
C PHE A 815 4.47 28.31 -34.73
N LEU A 816 4.77 27.52 -33.70
CA LEU A 816 5.16 26.12 -33.84
C LEU A 816 4.02 25.22 -34.30
N ALA A 817 2.77 25.55 -33.93
CA ALA A 817 1.58 24.78 -34.28
C ALA A 817 1.15 24.90 -35.76
N LYS A 818 1.66 25.90 -36.51
CA LYS A 818 1.29 26.13 -37.91
C LYS A 818 1.41 24.87 -38.77
N ARG A 819 0.30 24.41 -39.38
CA ARG A 819 0.23 23.21 -40.23
C ARG A 819 0.64 21.90 -39.53
N LEU A 820 0.47 21.83 -38.22
CA LEU A 820 0.67 20.61 -37.44
C LEU A 820 -0.70 20.09 -37.01
N GLN A 821 -0.91 18.77 -37.10
CA GLN A 821 -2.15 18.12 -36.67
C GLN A 821 -1.81 17.20 -35.51
N SER A 822 -1.79 17.78 -34.31
CA SER A 822 -1.36 17.10 -33.09
C SER A 822 -2.03 17.69 -31.85
N PRO A 823 -2.07 16.94 -30.73
CA PRO A 823 -2.65 17.42 -29.47
C PRO A 823 -1.97 18.67 -28.91
N GLY A 824 -0.63 18.76 -29.04
CA GLY A 824 0.11 19.95 -28.64
C GLY A 824 -0.22 21.15 -29.50
N ALA A 825 -0.34 20.98 -30.82
CA ALA A 825 -0.73 22.07 -31.73
C ALA A 825 -2.13 22.61 -31.40
N ALA A 826 -3.09 21.71 -31.19
CA ALA A 826 -4.47 22.06 -30.84
C ALA A 826 -4.54 22.94 -29.58
N THR A 827 -3.87 22.52 -28.51
CA THR A 827 -3.87 23.26 -27.24
C THR A 827 -3.12 24.60 -27.35
N ALA A 828 -1.97 24.64 -28.04
CA ALA A 828 -1.23 25.86 -28.28
C ALA A 828 -2.03 26.90 -29.09
N LEU A 829 -2.75 26.46 -30.14
CA LEU A 829 -3.68 27.32 -30.90
C LEU A 829 -4.86 27.76 -30.04
N GLY A 830 -5.42 26.89 -29.22
CA GLY A 830 -6.50 27.23 -28.27
C GLY A 830 -6.10 28.38 -27.34
N PHE A 831 -4.91 28.33 -26.73
CA PHE A 831 -4.38 29.42 -25.90
C PHE A 831 -4.17 30.72 -26.70
N PHE A 832 -3.77 30.63 -27.97
CA PHE A 832 -3.70 31.80 -28.84
C PHE A 832 -5.08 32.38 -29.16
N GLY A 833 -6.09 31.53 -29.36
CA GLY A 833 -7.50 31.92 -29.46
C GLY A 833 -8.00 32.65 -28.23
N VAL A 834 -7.61 32.21 -27.02
CA VAL A 834 -7.91 32.91 -25.75
C VAL A 834 -7.32 34.33 -25.75
N VAL A 835 -6.06 34.49 -26.16
CA VAL A 835 -5.42 35.81 -26.26
C VAL A 835 -6.16 36.71 -27.26
N LEU A 836 -6.49 36.21 -28.46
CA LEU A 836 -7.24 36.96 -29.46
C LEU A 836 -8.64 37.38 -28.98
N SER A 837 -9.30 36.51 -28.22
CA SER A 837 -10.61 36.80 -27.61
C SER A 837 -10.49 37.93 -26.59
N GLY A 838 -9.50 37.87 -25.68
CA GLY A 838 -9.26 38.93 -24.69
C GLY A 838 -8.86 40.29 -25.31
N LEU A 839 -8.37 40.30 -26.55
CA LEU A 839 -8.09 41.52 -27.31
C LEU A 839 -9.29 42.05 -28.09
N GLY A 840 -10.40 41.31 -28.11
CA GLY A 840 -11.61 41.73 -28.82
C GLY A 840 -11.67 41.29 -30.28
N LYS A 841 -10.77 40.42 -30.76
CA LYS A 841 -10.64 40.07 -32.19
C LYS A 841 -11.44 38.80 -32.50
N GLN A 842 -12.76 38.90 -32.37
CA GLN A 842 -13.71 37.77 -32.41
C GLN A 842 -13.54 36.87 -33.64
N GLU A 843 -13.65 37.41 -34.86
CA GLU A 843 -13.56 36.62 -36.11
C GLU A 843 -12.22 35.91 -36.30
N LYS A 844 -11.14 36.45 -35.72
CA LYS A 844 -9.82 35.82 -35.76
C LYS A 844 -9.71 34.73 -34.71
N ALA A 845 -10.23 34.99 -33.50
CA ALA A 845 -10.30 33.99 -32.46
C ALA A 845 -11.12 32.77 -32.91
N GLU A 846 -12.27 32.98 -33.54
CA GLU A 846 -13.13 31.93 -34.08
C GLU A 846 -12.38 31.04 -35.09
N ARG A 847 -11.72 31.65 -36.09
CA ARG A 847 -10.89 30.91 -37.05
C ARG A 847 -9.75 30.12 -36.39
N VAL A 848 -9.10 30.68 -35.39
CA VAL A 848 -8.03 29.98 -34.65
C VAL A 848 -8.58 28.84 -33.81
N PHE A 849 -9.76 28.98 -33.20
CA PHE A 849 -10.42 27.88 -32.49
C PHE A 849 -10.87 26.77 -33.44
N ASP A 850 -11.35 27.10 -34.64
CA ASP A 850 -11.68 26.09 -35.65
C ASP A 850 -10.41 25.35 -36.13
N GLU A 851 -9.30 26.05 -36.32
CA GLU A 851 -7.99 25.42 -36.63
C GLU A 851 -7.51 24.53 -35.47
N ALA A 852 -7.69 24.98 -34.22
CA ALA A 852 -7.34 24.23 -33.02
C ALA A 852 -8.18 22.95 -32.86
N GLU A 853 -9.49 23.02 -33.11
CA GLU A 853 -10.38 21.85 -33.09
C GLU A 853 -10.00 20.85 -34.20
N GLY A 854 -9.68 21.32 -35.40
CA GLY A 854 -9.19 20.47 -36.48
C GLY A 854 -7.88 19.76 -36.13
N ALA A 855 -6.91 20.49 -35.57
CA ALA A 855 -5.60 19.96 -35.21
C ALA A 855 -5.64 18.85 -34.14
N GLY A 856 -6.68 18.82 -33.30
CA GLY A 856 -6.84 17.87 -32.19
C GLY A 856 -8.09 17.00 -32.29
N ALA A 857 -8.72 16.88 -33.47
CA ALA A 857 -10.02 16.25 -33.63
C ALA A 857 -10.08 14.81 -33.10
N ASP A 858 -9.01 14.05 -33.32
CA ASP A 858 -8.91 12.63 -32.97
C ASP A 858 -8.43 12.38 -31.53
N HIS A 859 -8.09 13.43 -30.78
CA HIS A 859 -7.58 13.30 -29.42
C HIS A 859 -8.57 13.91 -28.40
N LEU A 860 -9.18 13.04 -27.59
CA LEU A 860 -10.27 13.40 -26.67
C LEU A 860 -9.92 14.58 -25.75
N TRP A 861 -8.76 14.52 -25.08
CA TRP A 861 -8.37 15.53 -24.10
C TRP A 861 -8.09 16.91 -24.70
N SER A 862 -7.26 17.01 -25.74
CA SER A 862 -6.95 18.29 -26.39
C SER A 862 -8.19 18.91 -27.03
N SER A 863 -9.05 18.09 -27.63
CA SER A 863 -10.35 18.54 -28.14
C SER A 863 -11.25 19.08 -27.03
N ALA A 864 -11.30 18.42 -25.87
CA ALA A 864 -12.04 18.90 -24.69
C ALA A 864 -11.47 20.24 -24.19
N ALA A 865 -10.15 20.36 -24.09
CA ALA A 865 -9.48 21.59 -23.67
C ALA A 865 -9.74 22.76 -24.62
N VAL A 866 -9.72 22.53 -25.94
CA VAL A 866 -10.05 23.55 -26.94
C VAL A 866 -11.50 24.01 -26.81
N ARG A 867 -12.45 23.09 -26.65
CA ARG A 867 -13.87 23.43 -26.44
C ARG A 867 -14.12 24.15 -25.12
N HIS A 868 -13.43 23.75 -24.06
CA HIS A 868 -13.46 24.46 -22.79
C HIS A 868 -13.02 25.92 -22.96
N MET A 869 -11.88 26.15 -23.61
CA MET A 869 -11.36 27.49 -23.90
C MET A 869 -12.30 28.30 -24.81
N ARG A 870 -12.80 27.71 -25.89
CA ARG A 870 -13.76 28.34 -26.83
C ARG A 870 -15.03 28.78 -26.09
N GLY A 871 -15.61 27.89 -25.29
CA GLY A 871 -16.84 28.16 -24.56
C GLY A 871 -16.73 29.35 -23.63
N HIS A 872 -15.74 29.37 -22.72
CA HIS A 872 -15.68 30.42 -21.69
C HIS A 872 -14.94 31.71 -22.11
N CYS A 873 -14.07 31.67 -23.13
CA CYS A 873 -13.32 32.85 -23.58
C CYS A 873 -13.89 33.52 -24.83
N LEU A 874 -14.63 32.81 -25.68
CA LEU A 874 -15.20 33.35 -26.91
C LEU A 874 -16.73 33.32 -26.89
N GLU A 875 -17.34 32.14 -26.79
CA GLU A 875 -18.79 32.02 -27.04
C GLU A 875 -19.64 32.69 -25.94
N LEU A 876 -19.37 32.38 -24.67
CA LEU A 876 -20.11 32.97 -23.54
C LEU A 876 -19.92 34.50 -23.42
N PRO A 877 -18.70 35.07 -23.46
CA PRO A 877 -18.51 36.52 -23.45
C PRO A 877 -19.23 37.22 -24.61
N TYR A 878 -19.11 36.70 -25.83
CA TYR A 878 -19.65 37.35 -27.03
C TYR A 878 -21.16 37.14 -27.25
N GLY A 879 -21.88 36.69 -26.22
CA GLY A 879 -23.35 36.58 -26.23
C GLY A 879 -23.89 35.31 -26.90
N GLN A 880 -23.02 34.39 -27.34
CA GLN A 880 -23.42 33.11 -27.92
C GLN A 880 -23.68 32.07 -26.81
N TYR A 881 -24.62 32.38 -25.91
CA TYR A 881 -24.79 31.65 -24.66
C TYR A 881 -25.08 30.16 -24.84
N GLU A 882 -26.01 29.79 -25.73
CA GLU A 882 -26.33 28.38 -25.97
C GLU A 882 -25.17 27.60 -26.60
N ALA A 883 -24.39 28.24 -27.48
CA ALA A 883 -23.20 27.63 -28.07
C ALA A 883 -22.14 27.41 -26.99
N GLY A 884 -21.88 28.43 -26.17
CA GLY A 884 -20.94 28.35 -25.06
C GLY A 884 -21.30 27.27 -24.03
N GLN A 885 -22.58 27.17 -23.65
CA GLN A 885 -23.05 26.10 -22.76
C GLN A 885 -22.83 24.71 -23.38
N ARG A 886 -23.14 24.54 -24.67
CA ARG A 886 -22.91 23.29 -25.42
C ARG A 886 -21.42 22.93 -25.53
N SER A 887 -20.55 23.91 -25.78
CA SER A 887 -19.09 23.69 -25.82
C SER A 887 -18.56 23.22 -24.47
N LEU A 888 -19.04 23.81 -23.37
CA LEU A 888 -18.67 23.38 -22.03
C LEU A 888 -19.24 21.99 -21.68
N ASP A 889 -20.48 21.66 -22.09
CA ASP A 889 -21.04 20.31 -21.92
C ASP A 889 -20.24 19.25 -22.67
N HIS A 890 -19.87 19.55 -23.92
CA HIS A 890 -18.99 18.67 -24.69
C HIS A 890 -17.61 18.52 -24.06
N ALA A 891 -17.04 19.59 -23.49
CA ALA A 891 -15.78 19.52 -22.78
C ALA A 891 -15.89 18.60 -21.55
N VAL A 892 -16.90 18.79 -20.70
CA VAL A 892 -17.17 17.93 -19.53
C VAL A 892 -17.32 16.47 -19.94
N ALA A 893 -18.13 16.18 -20.96
CA ALA A 893 -18.35 14.80 -21.42
C ALA A 893 -17.05 14.15 -21.93
N LYS A 894 -16.22 14.90 -22.68
CA LYS A 894 -14.93 14.38 -23.16
C LYS A 894 -13.90 14.21 -22.05
N PHE A 895 -13.80 15.15 -21.11
CA PHE A 895 -12.96 14.98 -19.92
C PHE A 895 -13.40 13.75 -19.10
N ALA A 896 -14.72 13.51 -18.99
CA ALA A 896 -15.25 12.34 -18.30
C ALA A 896 -14.83 11.06 -19.00
N SER A 897 -14.79 11.08 -20.33
CA SER A 897 -14.28 9.95 -21.11
C SER A 897 -12.79 9.69 -20.98
N THR A 898 -11.99 10.68 -20.56
CA THR A 898 -10.57 10.49 -20.27
C THR A 898 -10.32 10.21 -18.79
N GLY A 899 -11.28 10.47 -17.90
CA GLY A 899 -11.11 10.36 -16.45
C GLY A 899 -10.25 11.47 -15.84
N ASP A 900 -10.00 12.54 -16.59
CA ASP A 900 -9.30 13.72 -16.09
C ASP A 900 -10.33 14.82 -15.80
N MET A 901 -10.76 14.90 -14.54
CA MET A 901 -11.74 15.90 -14.06
C MET A 901 -11.14 17.25 -13.69
N SER A 902 -9.82 17.42 -13.83
CA SER A 902 -9.13 18.64 -13.38
C SER A 902 -9.71 19.91 -14.03
N ILE A 903 -9.98 19.85 -15.34
CA ILE A 903 -10.55 20.95 -16.14
C ILE A 903 -12.09 20.87 -16.25
N ALA A 904 -12.68 19.69 -16.03
CA ALA A 904 -14.13 19.54 -16.02
C ALA A 904 -14.79 20.39 -14.91
N VAL A 905 -14.16 20.44 -13.73
CA VAL A 905 -14.56 21.32 -12.60
C VAL A 905 -14.62 22.79 -13.04
N LEU A 906 -13.61 23.27 -13.78
CA LEU A 906 -13.61 24.63 -14.33
C LEU A 906 -14.74 24.86 -15.34
N SER A 907 -15.07 23.84 -16.13
CA SER A 907 -16.18 23.92 -17.09
C SER A 907 -17.52 24.10 -16.37
N PHE A 908 -17.79 23.34 -15.31
CA PHE A 908 -18.98 23.54 -14.48
C PHE A 908 -19.01 24.91 -13.81
N PHE A 909 -17.87 25.38 -13.32
CA PHE A 909 -17.75 26.72 -12.76
C PHE A 909 -18.15 27.80 -13.77
N PHE A 910 -17.58 27.78 -14.99
CA PHE A 910 -17.92 28.78 -16.00
C PHE A 910 -19.37 28.66 -16.50
N LYS A 911 -19.91 27.44 -16.66
CA LYS A 911 -21.35 27.24 -16.95
C LYS A 911 -22.21 27.97 -15.91
N SER A 912 -21.87 27.80 -14.64
CA SER A 912 -22.59 28.40 -13.52
C SER A 912 -22.38 29.91 -13.42
N LEU A 913 -21.15 30.40 -13.65
CA LEU A 913 -20.80 31.81 -13.55
C LEU A 913 -21.54 32.68 -14.58
N TYR A 914 -21.64 32.19 -15.82
CA TYR A 914 -22.39 32.87 -16.88
C TYR A 914 -23.89 32.56 -16.84
N GLY A 915 -24.27 31.41 -16.28
CA GLY A 915 -25.66 31.04 -16.06
C GLY A 915 -26.32 31.79 -14.90
N ARG A 916 -25.58 32.31 -13.92
CA ARG A 916 -26.17 32.84 -12.67
C ARG A 916 -27.18 33.97 -12.83
N ASP A 917 -27.07 34.70 -13.95
CA ASP A 917 -27.90 35.86 -14.26
C ASP A 917 -29.04 35.50 -15.26
N ARG A 918 -29.13 34.23 -15.68
CA ARG A 918 -30.02 33.72 -16.74
C ARG A 918 -30.81 32.46 -16.33
N GLU A 919 -30.20 31.58 -15.56
CA GLU A 919 -30.72 30.25 -15.24
C GLU A 919 -31.41 30.21 -13.85
N PRO A 920 -32.34 29.27 -13.64
CA PRO A 920 -32.91 29.03 -12.32
C PRO A 920 -31.84 28.59 -11.30
N SER A 921 -31.94 29.12 -10.08
CA SER A 921 -31.08 28.76 -8.94
C SER A 921 -31.01 27.26 -8.65
N SER A 922 -32.09 26.52 -8.87
CA SER A 922 -32.11 25.06 -8.70
C SER A 922 -31.19 24.33 -9.69
N LEU A 923 -31.03 24.83 -10.92
CA LEU A 923 -30.11 24.28 -11.92
C LEU A 923 -28.66 24.66 -11.61
N LEU A 924 -28.41 25.92 -11.24
CA LEU A 924 -27.08 26.41 -10.88
C LEU A 924 -26.51 25.68 -9.67
N LEU A 925 -27.32 25.45 -8.63
CA LEU A 925 -26.89 24.70 -7.46
C LEU A 925 -26.52 23.26 -7.83
N LYS A 926 -27.25 22.61 -8.75
CA LYS A 926 -26.88 21.28 -9.24
C LYS A 926 -25.51 21.28 -9.91
N TRP A 927 -25.24 22.22 -10.82
CA TRP A 927 -23.93 22.31 -11.48
C TRP A 927 -22.79 22.59 -10.49
N LEU A 928 -23.01 23.48 -9.51
CA LEU A 928 -22.02 23.83 -8.51
C LEU A 928 -21.76 22.70 -7.51
N ASP A 929 -22.81 22.00 -7.07
CA ASP A 929 -22.70 20.82 -6.21
C ASP A 929 -21.95 19.69 -6.94
N SER A 930 -22.24 19.46 -8.23
CA SER A 930 -21.46 18.53 -9.05
C SER A 930 -19.99 18.94 -9.17
N ALA A 931 -19.70 20.24 -9.36
CA ALA A 931 -18.33 20.72 -9.47
C ALA A 931 -17.54 20.53 -8.16
N LEU A 932 -18.17 20.80 -7.00
CA LEU A 932 -17.55 20.57 -5.70
C LEU A 932 -17.32 19.09 -5.42
N ALA A 933 -18.30 18.24 -5.72
CA ALA A 933 -18.16 16.80 -5.57
C ALA A 933 -17.02 16.25 -6.44
N GLU A 934 -16.93 16.67 -7.70
CA GLU A 934 -15.83 16.25 -8.57
C GLU A 934 -14.46 16.75 -8.11
N ALA A 935 -14.39 17.98 -7.59
CA ALA A 935 -13.15 18.51 -7.04
C ALA A 935 -12.69 17.75 -5.79
N GLU A 936 -13.62 17.41 -4.90
CA GLU A 936 -13.35 16.62 -3.68
C GLU A 936 -12.87 15.21 -4.04
N ASN A 937 -13.62 14.50 -4.90
CA ASN A 937 -13.30 13.14 -5.35
C ASN A 937 -11.89 13.06 -5.96
N HIS A 938 -11.47 14.09 -6.71
CA HIS A 938 -10.19 14.09 -7.41
C HIS A 938 -9.07 14.80 -6.65
N LYS A 939 -9.30 15.21 -5.39
CA LYS A 939 -8.38 16.03 -4.58
C LYS A 939 -7.88 17.27 -5.36
N ASN A 940 -8.72 17.80 -6.23
CA ASN A 940 -8.39 18.94 -7.08
C ASN A 940 -8.65 20.23 -6.29
N THR A 941 -7.64 21.10 -6.23
CA THR A 941 -7.73 22.38 -5.52
C THR A 941 -8.11 23.55 -6.43
N LEU A 942 -8.05 23.36 -7.76
CA LEU A 942 -8.34 24.40 -8.74
C LEU A 942 -9.82 24.80 -8.70
N ALA A 943 -10.08 26.10 -8.63
CA ALA A 943 -11.40 26.72 -8.60
C ALA A 943 -12.36 26.28 -7.47
N VAL A 944 -11.94 25.46 -6.50
CA VAL A 944 -12.79 25.06 -5.35
C VAL A 944 -13.33 26.27 -4.60
N GLN A 945 -12.44 27.21 -4.30
CA GLN A 945 -12.76 28.44 -3.57
C GLN A 945 -13.75 29.36 -4.32
N PRO A 946 -13.55 29.69 -5.61
CA PRO A 946 -14.54 30.47 -6.35
C PRO A 946 -15.85 29.71 -6.61
N ILE A 947 -15.85 28.38 -6.76
CA ILE A 947 -17.08 27.58 -6.88
C ILE A 947 -17.92 27.69 -5.59
N ALA A 948 -17.29 27.47 -4.43
CA ALA A 948 -17.95 27.58 -3.13
C ALA A 948 -18.50 29.00 -2.90
N ALA A 949 -17.73 30.04 -3.24
CA ALA A 949 -18.18 31.42 -3.18
C ALA A 949 -19.38 31.69 -4.11
N LEU A 950 -19.35 31.23 -5.37
CA LEU A 950 -20.46 31.38 -6.31
C LEU A 950 -21.73 30.67 -5.84
N ARG A 951 -21.59 29.48 -5.24
CA ARG A 951 -22.70 28.75 -4.63
C ARG A 951 -23.38 29.57 -3.53
N LEU A 952 -22.61 30.21 -2.66
CA LEU A 952 -23.14 31.09 -1.62
C LEU A 952 -23.81 32.35 -2.19
N VAL A 953 -23.31 32.90 -3.31
CA VAL A 953 -23.99 34.01 -4.01
C VAL A 953 -25.38 33.58 -4.50
N VAL A 954 -25.48 32.40 -5.13
CA VAL A 954 -26.76 31.87 -5.62
C VAL A 954 -27.74 31.67 -4.46
N LEU A 955 -27.27 31.12 -3.33
CA LEU A 955 -28.08 30.94 -2.11
C LEU A 955 -28.49 32.26 -1.49
N ALA A 956 -27.59 33.24 -1.39
CA ALA A 956 -27.89 34.56 -0.85
C ALA A 956 -28.97 35.28 -1.67
N ARG A 957 -28.96 35.15 -3.00
CA ARG A 957 -30.02 35.70 -3.87
C ARG A 957 -31.35 34.95 -3.75
N ALA A 958 -31.32 33.62 -3.65
CA ALA A 958 -32.53 32.80 -3.68
C ALA A 958 -33.24 32.71 -2.32
N LYS A 959 -32.49 32.61 -1.22
CA LYS A 959 -33.02 32.39 0.13
C LYS A 959 -32.11 33.04 1.20
N PRO A 960 -32.07 34.39 1.25
CA PRO A 960 -31.24 35.10 2.22
C PRO A 960 -31.66 34.73 3.65
N GLY A 961 -30.67 34.52 4.52
CA GLY A 961 -30.90 34.21 5.94
C GLY A 961 -29.60 34.19 6.76
N PRO A 962 -29.69 34.24 8.10
CA PRO A 962 -28.52 34.35 8.98
C PRO A 962 -27.51 33.21 8.81
N ARG A 963 -27.98 32.00 8.50
CA ARG A 963 -27.12 30.84 8.20
C ARG A 963 -26.21 31.08 6.98
N ILE A 964 -26.73 31.64 5.89
CA ILE A 964 -25.93 31.92 4.69
C ILE A 964 -24.88 33.01 4.98
N LEU A 965 -25.23 34.00 5.82
CA LEU A 965 -24.27 35.01 6.25
C LEU A 965 -23.11 34.41 7.06
N GLU A 966 -23.40 33.43 7.92
CA GLU A 966 -22.38 32.69 8.66
C GLU A 966 -21.48 31.86 7.72
N GLU A 967 -22.08 31.12 6.78
CA GLU A 967 -21.35 30.35 5.76
C GLU A 967 -20.45 31.26 4.89
N LEU A 968 -20.90 32.46 4.51
CA LEU A 968 -20.07 33.47 3.82
C LEU A 968 -18.86 33.91 4.65
N ARG A 969 -19.02 34.09 5.97
CA ARG A 969 -17.92 34.46 6.88
C ARG A 969 -16.91 33.34 7.00
N VAL A 970 -17.37 32.09 7.18
CA VAL A 970 -16.51 30.90 7.21
C VAL A 970 -15.73 30.77 5.90
N GLN A 971 -16.42 30.83 4.76
CA GLN A 971 -15.78 30.74 3.45
C GLN A 971 -14.75 31.86 3.24
N THR A 972 -14.98 33.06 3.78
CA THR A 972 -14.00 34.15 3.72
C THR A 972 -12.73 33.79 4.48
N VAL A 973 -12.84 33.19 5.66
CA VAL A 973 -11.69 32.73 6.44
C VAL A 973 -10.92 31.65 5.67
N ASP A 974 -11.62 30.69 5.07
CA ASP A 974 -11.01 29.63 4.29
C ASP A 974 -10.24 30.17 3.07
N VAL A 975 -10.85 31.08 2.30
CA VAL A 975 -10.20 31.75 1.17
C VAL A 975 -8.94 32.50 1.62
N MET A 976 -8.98 33.19 2.77
CA MET A 976 -7.82 33.93 3.27
C MET A 976 -6.71 32.99 3.75
N ARG A 977 -7.06 31.84 4.35
CA ARG A 977 -6.10 30.83 4.82
C ARG A 977 -5.28 30.22 3.69
N VAL A 978 -5.91 29.94 2.55
CA VAL A 978 -5.24 29.32 1.39
C VAL A 978 -4.86 30.34 0.30
N SER A 979 -5.06 31.64 0.53
CA SER A 979 -4.97 32.65 -0.53
C SER A 979 -3.62 32.70 -1.26
N ASP A 980 -2.52 32.36 -0.60
CA ASP A 980 -1.19 32.40 -1.22
C ASP A 980 -0.87 31.12 -2.01
N GLN A 981 -1.69 30.08 -1.87
CA GLN A 981 -1.62 28.83 -2.65
C GLN A 981 -2.50 28.90 -3.90
N LEU A 982 -3.44 29.84 -3.97
CA LEU A 982 -4.33 30.02 -5.11
C LEU A 982 -3.66 30.78 -6.25
N ILE A 983 -3.92 30.35 -7.49
CA ILE A 983 -3.58 31.12 -8.68
C ILE A 983 -4.30 32.49 -8.68
N LEU A 984 -3.70 33.49 -9.32
CA LEU A 984 -4.19 34.87 -9.30
C LEU A 984 -5.68 35.02 -9.71
N PRO A 985 -6.19 34.36 -10.77
CA PRO A 985 -7.60 34.42 -11.12
C PRO A 985 -8.53 33.95 -9.98
N ASP A 986 -8.22 32.82 -9.34
CA ASP A 986 -9.02 32.25 -8.25
C ASP A 986 -9.02 33.15 -7.02
N ARG A 987 -7.88 33.78 -6.72
CA ARG A 987 -7.75 34.78 -5.64
C ARG A 987 -8.70 35.95 -5.84
N ILE A 988 -8.81 36.45 -7.08
CA ILE A 988 -9.66 37.58 -7.42
C ILE A 988 -11.12 37.15 -7.42
N LEU A 989 -11.46 36.08 -8.14
CA LEU A 989 -12.82 35.59 -8.30
C LEU A 989 -13.46 35.24 -6.94
N SER A 990 -12.74 34.52 -6.07
CA SER A 990 -13.26 34.15 -4.75
C SER A 990 -13.66 35.40 -3.94
N ARG A 991 -12.83 36.46 -3.95
CA ARG A 991 -13.11 37.70 -3.22
C ARG A 991 -14.27 38.48 -3.83
N VAL A 992 -14.34 38.57 -5.16
CA VAL A 992 -15.41 39.29 -5.86
C VAL A 992 -16.76 38.60 -5.67
N LEU A 993 -16.78 37.28 -5.73
CA LEU A 993 -17.98 36.48 -5.50
C LEU A 993 -18.43 36.59 -4.05
N LEU A 994 -17.53 36.46 -3.08
CA LEU A 994 -17.86 36.70 -1.67
C LEU A 994 -18.36 38.13 -1.42
N ALA A 995 -17.75 39.14 -2.05
CA ALA A 995 -18.21 40.52 -1.98
C ALA A 995 -19.64 40.67 -2.52
N SER A 996 -19.96 39.99 -3.63
CA SER A 996 -21.32 39.92 -4.16
C SER A 996 -22.28 39.27 -3.15
N GLY A 997 -21.89 38.15 -2.54
CA GLY A 997 -22.70 37.46 -1.52
C GLY A 997 -23.00 38.33 -0.29
N PHE A 998 -21.98 38.99 0.27
CA PHE A 998 -22.17 39.92 1.39
C PHE A 998 -23.06 41.11 1.03
N ARG A 999 -22.97 41.61 -0.21
CA ARG A 999 -23.87 42.67 -0.69
C ARG A 999 -25.33 42.22 -0.70
N GLU A 1000 -25.62 41.04 -1.24
CA GLU A 1000 -26.99 40.49 -1.25
C GLU A 1000 -27.54 40.28 0.17
N MET A 1001 -26.65 39.99 1.12
CA MET A 1001 -26.98 39.86 2.56
C MET A 1001 -27.02 41.19 3.33
N GLY A 1002 -26.86 42.34 2.65
CA GLY A 1002 -26.91 43.66 3.28
C GLY A 1002 -25.73 43.95 4.22
N GLN A 1003 -24.52 43.46 3.90
CA GLN A 1003 -23.28 43.70 4.64
C GLN A 1003 -22.28 44.51 3.79
N PRO A 1004 -22.50 45.83 3.62
CA PRO A 1004 -21.76 46.64 2.65
C PRO A 1004 -20.29 46.87 3.04
N ALA A 1005 -19.95 46.85 4.33
CA ALA A 1005 -18.58 47.08 4.79
C ALA A 1005 -17.64 45.92 4.41
N GLU A 1006 -18.06 44.69 4.71
CA GLU A 1006 -17.36 43.46 4.33
C GLU A 1006 -17.28 43.32 2.80
N ALA A 1007 -18.40 43.58 2.11
CA ALA A 1007 -18.44 43.55 0.65
C ALA A 1007 -17.46 44.53 0.01
N MET A 1008 -17.44 45.79 0.48
CA MET A 1008 -16.54 46.84 -0.02
C MET A 1008 -15.06 46.49 0.23
N ARG A 1009 -14.73 45.94 1.41
CA ARG A 1009 -13.37 45.50 1.72
C ARG A 1009 -12.87 44.47 0.70
N LEU A 1010 -13.64 43.40 0.50
CA LEU A 1010 -13.28 42.30 -0.41
C LEU A 1010 -13.22 42.77 -1.88
N ALA A 1011 -14.16 43.63 -2.31
CA ALA A 1011 -14.16 44.18 -3.67
C ALA A 1011 -12.93 45.08 -3.95
N ARG A 1012 -12.51 45.89 -2.97
CA ARG A 1012 -11.30 46.72 -3.08
C ARG A 1012 -10.03 45.87 -3.10
N GLU A 1013 -9.93 44.84 -2.27
CA GLU A 1013 -8.82 43.88 -2.29
C GLU A 1013 -8.70 43.19 -3.66
N ALA A 1014 -9.81 42.70 -4.20
CA ALA A 1014 -9.86 42.13 -5.55
C ALA A 1014 -9.43 43.15 -6.63
N ARG A 1015 -9.89 44.41 -6.52
CA ARG A 1015 -9.55 45.46 -7.48
C ARG A 1015 -8.06 45.82 -7.46
N GLN A 1016 -7.40 45.75 -6.31
CA GLN A 1016 -5.96 45.99 -6.18
C GLN A 1016 -5.12 44.91 -6.86
N MET A 1017 -5.63 43.69 -6.95
CA MET A 1017 -4.96 42.56 -7.62
C MET A 1017 -5.13 42.60 -9.15
N LEU A 1018 -6.07 43.39 -9.67
CA LEU A 1018 -6.37 43.52 -11.09
C LEU A 1018 -5.37 44.41 -11.82
N ASN A 1019 -4.69 43.84 -12.81
CA ASN A 1019 -3.80 44.57 -13.71
C ASN A 1019 -4.55 45.12 -14.95
N ASP A 1020 -4.01 46.14 -15.60
CA ASP A 1020 -4.61 46.81 -16.78
C ASP A 1020 -4.36 46.07 -18.12
N GLY A 1021 -3.77 44.87 -18.11
CA GLY A 1021 -3.46 44.06 -19.31
C GLY A 1021 -4.59 43.12 -19.76
N PRO A 1022 -4.38 42.33 -20.84
CA PRO A 1022 -5.32 41.30 -21.28
C PRO A 1022 -5.61 40.31 -20.15
N THR A 1023 -6.87 40.07 -19.85
CA THR A 1023 -7.31 39.18 -18.76
C THR A 1023 -8.59 38.46 -19.16
N ILE A 1024 -8.90 37.36 -18.48
CA ILE A 1024 -10.15 36.63 -18.74
C ILE A 1024 -11.36 37.46 -18.30
N GLU A 1025 -12.45 37.39 -19.07
CA GLU A 1025 -13.69 38.15 -18.82
C GLU A 1025 -14.19 38.00 -17.39
N ALA A 1026 -14.13 36.78 -16.85
CA ALA A 1026 -14.66 36.43 -15.53
C ALA A 1026 -14.09 37.34 -14.42
N VAL A 1027 -12.80 37.69 -14.48
CA VAL A 1027 -12.13 38.51 -13.46
C VAL A 1027 -12.55 39.99 -13.57
N LEU A 1028 -12.99 40.44 -14.75
CA LEU A 1028 -13.48 41.81 -14.97
C LEU A 1028 -14.81 42.08 -14.27
N GLU A 1029 -15.50 41.06 -13.78
CA GLU A 1029 -16.67 41.21 -12.89
C GLU A 1029 -16.37 42.02 -11.62
N THR A 1030 -15.11 42.07 -11.20
CA THR A 1030 -14.69 42.95 -10.10
C THR A 1030 -15.17 44.39 -10.31
N TYR A 1031 -15.15 44.90 -11.55
CA TYR A 1031 -15.63 46.25 -11.85
C TYR A 1031 -17.13 46.38 -11.63
N THR A 1032 -17.91 45.36 -11.98
CA THR A 1032 -19.36 45.34 -11.78
C THR A 1032 -19.70 45.44 -10.29
N VAL A 1033 -19.17 44.53 -9.47
CA VAL A 1033 -19.46 44.47 -8.02
C VAL A 1033 -18.95 45.72 -7.31
N LEU A 1034 -17.76 46.23 -7.65
CA LEU A 1034 -17.22 47.43 -7.04
C LEU A 1034 -18.06 48.67 -7.38
N VAL A 1035 -18.46 48.84 -8.64
CA VAL A 1035 -19.31 49.97 -9.04
C VAL A 1035 -20.67 49.90 -8.37
N GLU A 1036 -21.28 48.72 -8.24
CA GLU A 1036 -22.51 48.53 -7.48
C GLU A 1036 -22.37 49.03 -6.04
N LEU A 1037 -21.36 48.58 -5.32
CA LEU A 1037 -21.11 48.95 -3.93
C LEU A 1037 -20.82 50.45 -3.76
N LEU A 1038 -20.03 51.04 -4.68
CA LEU A 1038 -19.73 52.48 -4.65
C LEU A 1038 -20.96 53.34 -4.93
N LEU A 1039 -21.87 52.88 -5.79
CA LEU A 1039 -23.13 53.57 -6.07
C LEU A 1039 -24.13 53.42 -4.92
N ASP A 1040 -24.14 52.29 -4.22
CA ASP A 1040 -24.94 52.08 -3.01
C ASP A 1040 -24.43 53.01 -1.87
N GLU A 1041 -23.10 53.17 -1.69
CA GLU A 1041 -22.52 54.15 -0.76
C GLU A 1041 -22.83 55.61 -1.19
N ALA A 1042 -22.81 55.88 -2.49
CA ALA A 1042 -22.98 57.22 -3.03
C ALA A 1042 -24.40 57.81 -2.87
N GLN A 1043 -25.39 56.98 -2.56
CA GLN A 1043 -26.73 57.44 -2.16
C GLN A 1043 -26.68 58.27 -0.86
N HIS A 1044 -25.65 58.06 -0.03
CA HIS A 1044 -25.49 58.74 1.25
C HIS A 1044 -24.21 59.61 1.31
N ASN A 1045 -23.23 59.40 0.42
CA ASN A 1045 -21.93 60.10 0.42
C ASN A 1045 -21.42 60.46 -1.00
N ARG A 1046 -21.23 61.74 -1.32
CA ARG A 1046 -20.83 62.20 -2.67
C ARG A 1046 -19.46 61.70 -3.15
N SER A 1047 -18.55 61.27 -2.28
CA SER A 1047 -17.19 60.85 -2.70
C SER A 1047 -17.17 59.56 -3.54
N GLY A 1048 -18.11 58.62 -3.30
CA GLY A 1048 -18.18 57.33 -4.00
C GLY A 1048 -18.49 57.45 -5.50
N SER A 1049 -19.21 58.51 -5.90
CA SER A 1049 -19.63 58.73 -7.30
C SER A 1049 -18.45 58.93 -8.26
N ALA A 1050 -17.39 59.62 -7.84
CA ALA A 1050 -16.22 59.86 -8.69
C ALA A 1050 -15.43 58.57 -8.97
N GLU A 1051 -15.30 57.71 -7.96
CA GLU A 1051 -14.63 56.42 -8.08
C GLU A 1051 -15.47 55.43 -8.90
N ALA A 1052 -16.79 55.42 -8.70
CA ALA A 1052 -17.73 54.63 -9.50
C ALA A 1052 -17.59 54.96 -11.00
N LYS A 1053 -17.54 56.24 -11.38
CA LYS A 1053 -17.33 56.67 -12.78
C LYS A 1053 -16.02 56.17 -13.38
N ARG A 1054 -14.92 56.17 -12.61
CA ARG A 1054 -13.62 55.67 -13.10
C ARG A 1054 -13.70 54.18 -13.42
N ASN A 1055 -14.27 53.39 -12.52
CA ASN A 1055 -14.43 51.95 -12.73
C ASN A 1055 -15.49 51.65 -13.80
N LEU A 1056 -16.54 52.47 -13.93
CA LEU A 1056 -17.54 52.35 -14.99
C LEU A 1056 -16.94 52.56 -16.39
N ARG A 1057 -15.93 53.44 -16.55
CA ARG A 1057 -15.19 53.56 -17.82
C ARG A 1057 -14.40 52.29 -18.16
N LYS A 1058 -13.80 51.64 -17.17
CA LYS A 1058 -13.10 50.36 -17.34
C LYS A 1058 -14.11 49.25 -17.71
N LEU A 1059 -15.25 49.21 -17.02
CA LEU A 1059 -16.35 48.30 -17.34
C LEU A 1059 -16.93 48.55 -18.75
N LYS A 1060 -17.05 49.81 -19.19
CA LYS A 1060 -17.46 50.15 -20.56
C LYS A 1060 -16.51 49.60 -21.61
N LYS A 1061 -15.19 49.66 -21.35
CA LYS A 1061 -14.17 49.08 -22.24
C LYS A 1061 -14.33 47.56 -22.31
N ALA A 1062 -14.52 46.90 -21.16
CA ALA A 1062 -14.76 45.46 -21.08
C ALA A 1062 -16.08 45.04 -21.77
N GLY A 1063 -17.14 45.82 -21.62
CA GLY A 1063 -18.45 45.59 -22.26
C GLY A 1063 -18.46 45.72 -23.79
N ARG A 1064 -17.36 46.14 -24.42
CA ARG A 1064 -17.24 46.05 -25.89
C ARG A 1064 -17.11 44.62 -26.39
N GLN A 1065 -16.62 43.72 -25.54
CA GLN A 1065 -16.28 42.34 -25.87
C GLN A 1065 -17.16 41.33 -25.11
N SER A 1066 -17.76 41.74 -23.99
CA SER A 1066 -18.68 40.92 -23.21
C SER A 1066 -20.09 41.50 -23.23
N THR A 1067 -21.05 40.73 -23.75
CA THR A 1067 -22.48 41.08 -23.73
C THR A 1067 -22.96 41.22 -22.28
N ARG A 1068 -22.54 40.32 -21.39
CA ARG A 1068 -22.90 40.37 -19.97
C ARG A 1068 -22.37 41.63 -19.28
N LEU A 1069 -21.09 41.98 -19.49
CA LEU A 1069 -20.52 43.21 -18.91
C LEU A 1069 -21.09 44.48 -19.54
N ARG A 1070 -21.50 44.45 -20.81
CA ARG A 1070 -22.21 45.57 -21.46
C ARG A 1070 -23.54 45.85 -20.79
N VAL A 1071 -24.33 44.80 -20.55
CA VAL A 1071 -25.64 44.94 -19.89
C VAL A 1071 -25.46 45.43 -18.45
N ALA A 1072 -24.49 44.87 -17.73
CA ALA A 1072 -24.12 45.35 -16.39
C ALA A 1072 -23.69 46.83 -16.42
N HIS A 1073 -22.84 47.24 -17.39
CA HIS A 1073 -22.47 48.64 -17.59
C HIS A 1073 -23.68 49.54 -17.81
N ASP A 1074 -24.59 49.15 -18.71
CA ASP A 1074 -25.73 49.98 -19.09
C ASP A 1074 -26.69 50.17 -17.91
N TYR A 1075 -26.95 49.12 -17.14
CA TYR A 1075 -27.70 49.22 -15.88
C TYR A 1075 -26.99 50.10 -14.84
N LEU A 1076 -25.68 49.90 -14.63
CA LEU A 1076 -24.92 50.67 -13.64
C LEU A 1076 -24.74 52.14 -14.02
N LEU A 1077 -24.70 52.45 -15.31
CA LEU A 1077 -24.74 53.83 -15.81
C LEU A 1077 -26.09 54.48 -15.49
N GLY A 1078 -27.21 53.75 -15.67
CA GLY A 1078 -28.53 54.19 -15.24
C GLY A 1078 -28.59 54.49 -13.73
N ARG A 1079 -28.07 53.58 -12.91
CA ARG A 1079 -27.90 53.78 -11.45
C ARG A 1079 -27.05 55.02 -11.12
N CYS A 1080 -25.96 55.25 -11.85
CA CYS A 1080 -25.12 56.42 -11.68
C CYS A 1080 -25.88 57.72 -11.99
N PHE A 1081 -26.66 57.75 -13.08
CA PHE A 1081 -27.52 58.90 -13.39
C PHE A 1081 -28.59 59.12 -12.32
N ARG A 1082 -29.17 58.05 -11.77
CA ARG A 1082 -30.13 58.13 -10.65
C ARG A 1082 -29.52 58.80 -9.42
N VAL A 1083 -28.32 58.40 -9.01
CA VAL A 1083 -27.58 59.01 -7.89
C VAL A 1083 -27.25 60.49 -8.16
N GLU A 1084 -27.05 60.87 -9.42
CA GLU A 1084 -26.84 62.27 -9.84
C GLU A 1084 -28.12 63.11 -9.95
N GLY A 1085 -29.31 62.51 -9.78
CA GLY A 1085 -30.60 63.19 -9.97
C GLY A 1085 -31.03 63.34 -11.45
N LYS A 1086 -30.35 62.66 -12.38
CA LYS A 1086 -30.67 62.63 -13.81
C LYS A 1086 -31.68 61.53 -14.13
N ILE A 1087 -32.92 61.74 -13.69
CA ILE A 1087 -33.98 60.71 -13.69
C ILE A 1087 -34.36 60.25 -15.11
N ASN A 1088 -34.44 61.17 -16.08
CA ASN A 1088 -34.79 60.84 -17.47
C ASN A 1088 -33.70 59.99 -18.13
N GLU A 1089 -32.43 60.34 -17.92
CA GLU A 1089 -31.29 59.59 -18.44
C GLU A 1089 -31.16 58.22 -17.76
N ALA A 1090 -31.45 58.13 -16.45
CA ALA A 1090 -31.52 56.86 -15.74
C ALA A 1090 -32.62 55.95 -16.31
N ALA A 1091 -33.83 56.49 -16.51
CA ALA A 1091 -34.95 55.75 -17.08
C ALA A 1091 -34.65 55.26 -18.51
N ALA A 1092 -34.03 56.10 -19.35
CA ALA A 1092 -33.63 55.71 -20.70
C ALA A 1092 -32.62 54.54 -20.70
N MET A 1093 -31.68 54.52 -19.76
CA MET A 1093 -30.71 53.42 -19.63
C MET A 1093 -31.37 52.13 -19.12
N PHE A 1094 -32.30 52.22 -18.16
CA PHE A 1094 -33.04 51.06 -17.68
C PHE A 1094 -33.97 50.49 -18.75
N GLU A 1095 -34.67 51.34 -19.49
CA GLU A 1095 -35.52 50.94 -20.61
C GLU A 1095 -34.70 50.25 -21.71
N LYS A 1096 -33.48 50.72 -21.98
CA LYS A 1096 -32.56 50.04 -22.89
C LYS A 1096 -32.25 48.61 -22.43
N VAL A 1097 -31.92 48.41 -21.15
CA VAL A 1097 -31.64 47.08 -20.58
C VAL A 1097 -32.89 46.18 -20.61
N ILE A 1098 -34.08 46.74 -20.41
CA ILE A 1098 -35.34 45.98 -20.43
C ILE A 1098 -35.70 45.56 -21.86
N SER A 1099 -35.70 46.52 -22.80
CA SER A 1099 -36.11 46.31 -24.19
C SER A 1099 -35.15 45.44 -24.98
N GLU A 1100 -33.85 45.48 -24.69
CA GLU A 1100 -32.84 44.62 -25.31
C GLU A 1100 -32.79 43.20 -24.70
N ARG A 1101 -33.59 42.86 -23.68
CA ARG A 1101 -33.57 41.54 -23.03
C ARG A 1101 -33.68 40.36 -24.00
N PRO A 1102 -34.56 40.36 -25.03
CA PRO A 1102 -34.61 39.26 -26.01
C PRO A 1102 -33.30 39.05 -26.79
N ILE A 1103 -32.44 40.08 -26.84
CA ILE A 1103 -31.14 40.04 -27.52
C ILE A 1103 -30.06 39.50 -26.58
N HIS A 1104 -29.96 40.04 -25.36
CA HIS A 1104 -28.87 39.70 -24.46
C HIS A 1104 -29.17 38.54 -23.49
N GLY A 1105 -30.43 38.26 -23.19
CA GLY A 1105 -30.84 37.13 -22.34
C GLY A 1105 -30.61 37.29 -20.82
N GLU A 1106 -29.87 38.31 -20.37
CA GLU A 1106 -29.64 38.60 -18.94
C GLU A 1106 -30.92 38.94 -18.14
N ILE A 1107 -31.51 37.95 -17.46
CA ILE A 1107 -32.76 38.08 -16.69
C ILE A 1107 -32.53 38.88 -15.41
N TYR A 1108 -31.43 38.64 -14.71
CA TYR A 1108 -31.12 39.31 -13.44
C TYR A 1108 -31.03 40.83 -13.60
N TRP A 1109 -30.31 41.30 -14.62
CA TRP A 1109 -30.16 42.74 -14.85
C TRP A 1109 -31.45 43.41 -15.30
N ALA A 1110 -32.26 42.75 -16.13
CA ALA A 1110 -33.60 43.24 -16.49
C ALA A 1110 -34.53 43.32 -15.27
N MET A 1111 -34.52 42.31 -14.40
CA MET A 1111 -35.25 42.31 -13.13
C MET A 1111 -34.86 43.49 -12.25
N ARG A 1112 -33.55 43.75 -12.11
CA ARG A 1112 -33.03 44.89 -11.33
C ARG A 1112 -33.44 46.23 -11.96
N ALA A 1113 -33.38 46.36 -13.28
CA ALA A 1113 -33.81 47.56 -13.99
C ALA A 1113 -35.31 47.85 -13.80
N HIS A 1114 -36.17 46.82 -13.89
CA HIS A 1114 -37.60 46.96 -13.57
C HIS A 1114 -37.82 47.41 -12.12
N LYS A 1115 -37.08 46.85 -11.17
CA LYS A 1115 -37.19 47.24 -9.75
C LYS A 1115 -36.78 48.70 -9.54
N ASP A 1116 -35.65 49.13 -10.09
CA ASP A 1116 -35.20 50.53 -9.96
C ASP A 1116 -36.14 51.50 -10.70
N MET A 1117 -36.74 51.10 -11.83
CA MET A 1117 -37.78 51.87 -12.53
C MET A 1117 -39.02 52.07 -11.66
N ALA A 1118 -39.50 51.01 -11.01
CA ALA A 1118 -40.65 51.09 -10.11
C ALA A 1118 -40.39 52.03 -8.91
N GLU A 1119 -39.16 52.04 -8.38
CA GLU A 1119 -38.74 52.93 -7.29
C GLU A 1119 -38.59 54.41 -7.70
N MET A 1120 -38.39 54.71 -8.99
CA MET A 1120 -38.19 56.08 -9.49
C MET A 1120 -39.49 56.84 -9.77
N VAL A 1121 -40.63 56.15 -9.85
CA VAL A 1121 -41.90 56.77 -10.25
C VAL A 1121 -42.43 57.71 -9.17
N VAL A 1122 -42.62 58.99 -9.52
CA VAL A 1122 -43.26 60.02 -8.69
C VAL A 1122 -44.80 59.90 -8.80
N SER A 1123 -45.51 60.31 -7.74
CA SER A 1123 -46.93 60.05 -7.41
C SER A 1123 -47.98 60.00 -8.53
N ASP A 1124 -47.77 60.61 -9.69
CA ASP A 1124 -48.77 60.76 -10.74
C ASP A 1124 -48.75 59.62 -11.78
N GLN A 1125 -47.80 58.67 -11.67
CA GLN A 1125 -47.64 57.53 -12.59
C GLN A 1125 -47.69 56.15 -11.89
N LEU A 1126 -48.38 56.04 -10.73
CA LEU A 1126 -48.52 54.83 -9.91
C LEU A 1126 -48.78 53.52 -10.69
N ARG A 1127 -49.57 53.57 -11.78
CA ARG A 1127 -49.88 52.39 -12.59
C ARG A 1127 -48.63 51.80 -13.27
N GLY A 1128 -47.74 52.64 -13.81
CA GLY A 1128 -46.49 52.18 -14.42
C GLY A 1128 -45.53 51.57 -13.41
N ALA A 1129 -45.48 52.11 -12.18
CA ALA A 1129 -44.66 51.56 -11.10
C ALA A 1129 -45.09 50.13 -10.73
N VAL A 1130 -46.40 49.89 -10.64
CA VAL A 1130 -46.97 48.56 -10.36
C VAL A 1130 -46.64 47.58 -11.48
N ASP A 1131 -46.76 48.00 -12.75
CA ASP A 1131 -46.45 47.15 -13.90
C ASP A 1131 -44.97 46.72 -13.91
N HIS A 1132 -44.04 47.64 -13.65
CA HIS A 1132 -42.61 47.30 -13.53
C HIS A 1132 -42.34 46.38 -12.32
N TYR A 1133 -43.00 46.60 -11.17
CA TYR A 1133 -42.85 45.74 -10.00
C TYR A 1133 -43.35 44.31 -10.24
N GLU A 1134 -44.52 44.14 -10.86
CA GLU A 1134 -45.06 42.83 -11.22
C GLU A 1134 -44.17 42.11 -12.23
N GLU A 1135 -43.60 42.83 -13.21
CA GLU A 1135 -42.66 42.23 -14.15
C GLU A 1135 -41.35 41.82 -13.44
N ALA A 1136 -40.79 42.65 -12.56
CA ALA A 1136 -39.64 42.26 -11.73
C ALA A 1136 -39.93 41.00 -10.90
N LYS A 1137 -41.14 40.87 -10.34
CA LYS A 1137 -41.58 39.70 -9.58
C LYS A 1137 -41.73 38.45 -10.46
N LYS A 1138 -42.16 38.58 -11.72
CA LYS A 1138 -42.17 37.46 -12.68
C LYS A 1138 -40.76 36.99 -13.00
N LEU A 1139 -39.85 37.92 -13.32
CA LEU A 1139 -38.44 37.61 -13.61
C LEU A 1139 -37.71 36.99 -12.41
N SER A 1140 -37.94 37.53 -11.21
CA SER A 1140 -37.50 36.93 -9.95
C SER A 1140 -38.04 35.50 -9.79
N GLY A 1141 -39.29 35.27 -10.21
CA GLY A 1141 -39.90 33.95 -10.24
C GLY A 1141 -39.16 32.95 -11.12
N LEU A 1142 -38.71 33.37 -12.30
CA LEU A 1142 -37.92 32.53 -13.21
C LEU A 1142 -36.55 32.13 -12.62
N LEU A 1143 -35.94 33.02 -11.84
CA LEU A 1143 -34.63 32.76 -11.23
C LEU A 1143 -34.71 31.96 -9.92
N TYR A 1144 -35.74 32.16 -9.09
CA TYR A 1144 -35.70 31.74 -7.68
C TYR A 1144 -36.87 30.86 -7.18
N ARG A 1145 -38.01 30.73 -7.91
CA ARG A 1145 -39.20 30.00 -7.39
C ARG A 1145 -38.99 28.49 -7.18
N ASP A 1146 -38.17 27.83 -8.00
CA ASP A 1146 -37.98 26.37 -7.94
C ASP A 1146 -37.22 25.84 -6.70
N SER A 1147 -36.67 26.74 -5.88
CA SER A 1147 -36.00 26.38 -4.62
C SER A 1147 -36.97 25.94 -3.52
N MET A 1148 -38.27 26.26 -3.64
CA MET A 1148 -39.29 25.95 -2.63
C MET A 1148 -39.70 24.47 -2.61
N ALA A 1149 -39.70 23.78 -3.75
CA ALA A 1149 -40.19 22.40 -3.85
C ALA A 1149 -39.09 21.33 -3.68
N SER A 1150 -37.82 21.68 -3.90
CA SER A 1150 -36.68 20.75 -3.85
C SER A 1150 -35.96 20.73 -2.50
N SER A 1151 -36.03 21.81 -1.70
CA SER A 1151 -35.33 21.87 -0.41
C SER A 1151 -35.94 20.97 0.67
N GLU A 1152 -37.21 20.56 0.55
CA GLU A 1152 -37.80 19.58 1.49
C GLU A 1152 -37.38 18.14 1.22
N LYS A 1153 -36.85 17.83 0.02
CA LYS A 1153 -36.31 16.49 -0.30
C LYS A 1153 -34.79 16.41 -0.23
N SER A 1154 -34.04 17.48 -0.53
CA SER A 1154 -32.57 17.45 -0.37
C SER A 1154 -32.11 17.75 1.07
N SER A 1155 -32.92 18.44 1.88
CA SER A 1155 -32.64 18.55 3.32
C SER A 1155 -32.95 17.27 4.10
N ALA A 1156 -33.64 16.30 3.49
CA ALA A 1156 -33.85 14.97 4.07
C ALA A 1156 -32.62 14.05 3.88
N SER A 1157 -31.81 14.26 2.82
CA SER A 1157 -30.56 13.50 2.61
C SER A 1157 -29.36 14.09 3.37
N ILE A 1158 -29.41 15.36 3.76
CA ILE A 1158 -28.39 16.01 4.62
C ILE A 1158 -28.66 15.79 6.13
N ARG A 1159 -29.87 15.30 6.51
CA ARG A 1159 -30.21 14.97 7.91
C ARG A 1159 -29.63 13.65 8.44
N ALA A 1160 -28.87 12.90 7.64
CA ALA A 1160 -28.26 11.63 8.07
C ALA A 1160 -26.82 11.75 8.59
N HIS A 1161 -26.26 12.96 8.69
CA HIS A 1161 -24.96 13.19 9.32
C HIS A 1161 -25.21 13.71 10.75
N GLY A 1162 -25.23 12.76 11.69
CA GLY A 1162 -25.30 13.08 13.11
C GLY A 1162 -24.06 13.83 13.56
N SER A 1163 -24.18 15.14 13.71
CA SER A 1163 -23.60 15.80 14.88
C SER A 1163 -24.62 15.64 16.01
N PRO A 1164 -24.24 15.22 17.23
CA PRO A 1164 -25.18 15.14 18.32
C PRO A 1164 -25.67 16.56 18.61
N VAL A 1165 -26.94 16.80 18.31
CA VAL A 1165 -27.68 17.87 18.96
C VAL A 1165 -27.78 17.44 20.42
N LEU A 1166 -26.90 17.98 21.26
CA LEU A 1166 -27.04 17.91 22.71
C LEU A 1166 -28.23 18.82 23.08
N GLU A 1167 -29.44 18.29 22.95
CA GLU A 1167 -30.61 18.81 23.64
C GLU A 1167 -30.43 18.50 25.14
N GLY A 1168 -30.07 19.52 25.91
CA GLY A 1168 -30.20 19.52 27.37
C GLY A 1168 -28.90 19.33 28.16
N GLU A 1169 -27.95 20.25 28.06
CA GLU A 1169 -27.01 20.53 29.17
C GLU A 1169 -26.85 22.05 29.32
N GLU A 1170 -26.98 22.55 30.56
CA GLU A 1170 -26.78 23.96 30.91
C GLU A 1170 -25.38 24.43 30.46
N SER A 1171 -25.31 25.43 29.57
CA SER A 1171 -24.06 25.98 29.05
C SER A 1171 -23.22 26.65 30.16
N VAL A 1172 -22.25 25.92 30.70
CA VAL A 1172 -21.26 26.46 31.65
C VAL A 1172 -20.09 27.10 30.88
N VAL A 1173 -19.77 28.36 31.18
CA VAL A 1173 -18.69 29.13 30.51
C VAL A 1173 -17.56 29.42 31.50
N ALA A 1174 -16.33 29.01 31.16
CA ALA A 1174 -15.15 29.26 31.99
C ALA A 1174 -14.43 30.54 31.56
N ILE A 1175 -14.14 31.45 32.50
CA ILE A 1175 -13.38 32.69 32.24
C ILE A 1175 -11.97 32.57 32.81
N ALA A 1176 -10.97 32.58 31.94
CA ALA A 1176 -9.56 32.66 32.32
C ALA A 1176 -8.97 34.00 31.83
N HIS A 1177 -8.86 34.98 32.73
CA HIS A 1177 -8.23 36.27 32.45
C HIS A 1177 -7.41 36.73 33.67
N PRO A 1178 -6.16 37.22 33.51
CA PRO A 1178 -5.27 37.51 34.64
C PRO A 1178 -5.77 38.68 35.50
N ASP A 1179 -6.43 39.67 34.91
CA ASP A 1179 -7.01 40.80 35.63
C ASP A 1179 -8.40 40.46 36.23
N TYR A 1180 -8.54 40.62 37.55
CA TYR A 1180 -9.75 40.32 38.32
C TYR A 1180 -10.93 41.23 37.94
N ARG A 1181 -10.70 42.53 37.70
CA ARG A 1181 -11.79 43.46 37.33
C ARG A 1181 -12.38 43.12 35.96
N THR A 1182 -11.54 42.69 35.03
CA THR A 1182 -11.99 42.22 33.71
C THR A 1182 -12.78 40.91 33.82
N ARG A 1183 -12.36 39.97 34.68
CA ARG A 1183 -13.13 38.73 34.96
C ARG A 1183 -14.52 39.02 35.49
N VAL A 1184 -14.64 39.95 36.44
CA VAL A 1184 -15.93 40.34 37.05
C VAL A 1184 -16.86 40.99 36.01
N THR A 1185 -16.33 41.84 35.12
CA THR A 1185 -17.12 42.48 34.05
C THR A 1185 -17.61 41.48 33.01
N ILE A 1186 -16.75 40.57 32.55
CA ILE A 1186 -17.12 39.53 31.58
C ILE A 1186 -18.13 38.56 32.21
N ARG A 1187 -17.91 38.19 33.48
CA ARG A 1187 -18.82 37.34 34.25
C ARG A 1187 -20.21 37.95 34.34
N SER A 1188 -20.31 39.21 34.75
CA SER A 1188 -21.60 39.93 34.82
C SER A 1188 -22.30 39.95 33.46
N SER A 1189 -21.58 40.22 32.37
CA SER A 1189 -22.18 40.25 31.04
C SER A 1189 -22.66 38.89 30.53
N LEU A 1190 -22.03 37.79 30.97
CA LEU A 1190 -22.40 36.43 30.56
C LEU A 1190 -23.50 35.85 31.45
N GLU A 1191 -23.48 36.15 32.75
CA GLU A 1191 -24.57 35.80 33.67
C GLU A 1191 -25.86 36.54 33.29
N ASP A 1192 -25.79 37.82 32.87
CA ASP A 1192 -26.93 38.57 32.34
C ASP A 1192 -27.50 37.98 31.03
N GLN A 1193 -26.71 37.18 30.31
CA GLN A 1193 -27.12 36.46 29.08
C GLN A 1193 -27.55 35.01 29.36
N GLY A 1194 -27.65 34.62 30.63
CA GLY A 1194 -28.17 33.31 31.06
C GLY A 1194 -27.14 32.18 31.10
N PHE A 1195 -25.84 32.48 31.00
CA PHE A 1195 -24.78 31.48 31.12
C PHE A 1195 -24.34 31.29 32.57
N ARG A 1196 -24.06 30.04 32.98
CA ARG A 1196 -23.50 29.76 34.31
C ARG A 1196 -21.97 29.87 34.23
N VAL A 1197 -21.37 30.82 34.94
CA VAL A 1197 -19.95 31.15 34.79
C VAL A 1197 -19.09 30.53 35.89
N VAL A 1198 -17.97 29.90 35.53
CA VAL A 1198 -16.99 29.34 36.47
C VAL A 1198 -15.62 30.01 36.26
N GLU A 1199 -14.97 30.43 37.35
CA GLU A 1199 -13.64 31.05 37.27
C GLU A 1199 -12.56 29.97 37.26
N ALA A 1200 -11.73 29.95 36.21
CA ALA A 1200 -10.58 29.05 36.09
C ALA A 1200 -9.28 29.88 36.05
N PHE A 1201 -8.29 29.48 36.84
CA PHE A 1201 -7.00 30.19 36.92
C PHE A 1201 -5.99 29.72 35.86
N SER A 1202 -6.27 28.60 35.16
CA SER A 1202 -5.46 28.04 34.08
C SER A 1202 -6.33 27.33 33.02
N PRO A 1203 -5.97 27.36 31.71
CA PRO A 1203 -6.67 26.63 30.65
C PRO A 1203 -6.74 25.10 30.86
N HIS A 1204 -5.88 24.56 31.73
CA HIS A 1204 -5.81 23.13 32.04
C HIS A 1204 -6.85 22.67 33.08
N ASP A 1205 -7.52 23.60 33.77
CA ASP A 1205 -8.52 23.28 34.81
C ASP A 1205 -9.96 23.19 34.28
N VAL A 1206 -10.15 23.32 32.96
CA VAL A 1206 -11.49 23.37 32.33
C VAL A 1206 -11.89 21.98 31.80
N PRO A 1207 -13.03 21.40 32.27
CA PRO A 1207 -13.56 20.14 31.77
C PRO A 1207 -13.84 20.18 30.26
N GLU A 1208 -13.63 19.07 29.57
CA GLU A 1208 -13.70 18.98 28.10
C GLU A 1208 -15.07 19.37 27.52
N SER A 1209 -16.16 19.21 28.30
CA SER A 1209 -17.52 19.62 27.95
C SER A 1209 -17.71 21.15 27.83
N ALA A 1210 -16.82 21.97 28.41
CA ALA A 1210 -16.95 23.43 28.46
C ALA A 1210 -16.09 24.19 27.43
N ARG A 1211 -15.39 23.52 26.50
CA ARG A 1211 -14.40 24.13 25.59
C ARG A 1211 -14.97 24.84 24.34
N LYS A 1212 -16.29 24.99 24.19
CA LYS A 1212 -16.90 25.33 22.89
C LYS A 1212 -17.01 26.81 22.49
N VAL A 1213 -16.54 27.78 23.28
CA VAL A 1213 -16.60 29.20 22.87
C VAL A 1213 -15.33 29.95 23.27
N PHE A 1214 -14.40 30.14 22.32
CA PHE A 1214 -13.33 31.14 22.45
C PHE A 1214 -13.65 32.33 21.54
N ALA A 1215 -14.14 33.42 22.12
CA ALA A 1215 -14.29 34.71 21.44
C ALA A 1215 -12.95 35.46 21.45
N PHE A 1216 -12.29 35.59 20.30
CA PHE A 1216 -11.09 36.43 20.17
C PHE A 1216 -11.48 37.89 19.95
N GLY A 1217 -11.25 38.71 20.97
CA GLY A 1217 -11.29 40.17 20.88
C GLY A 1217 -10.06 40.78 21.55
N GLY A 1218 -9.16 41.34 20.73
CA GLY A 1218 -8.23 42.40 21.14
C GLY A 1218 -6.83 41.99 21.62
N TRP A 1219 -5.92 41.68 20.69
CA TRP A 1219 -4.47 41.61 20.98
C TRP A 1219 -3.70 42.50 20.00
N LYS A 1220 -3.75 43.82 20.23
CA LYS A 1220 -2.88 44.80 19.54
C LYS A 1220 -1.71 45.27 20.43
N ALA A 1221 -1.82 45.13 21.75
CA ALA A 1221 -0.82 45.67 22.70
C ALA A 1221 0.31 44.67 23.08
N GLU A 1222 0.10 43.36 22.98
CA GLU A 1222 1.15 42.38 23.32
C GLU A 1222 2.07 42.04 22.12
N TYR A 1223 1.59 42.24 20.89
CA TYR A 1223 2.37 42.02 19.67
C TYR A 1223 3.52 43.03 19.50
N GLU A 1224 3.36 44.23 20.07
CA GLU A 1224 4.41 45.28 20.08
C GLU A 1224 5.51 45.03 21.12
N LYS A 1225 5.30 44.08 22.05
CA LYS A 1225 6.24 43.79 23.15
C LYS A 1225 7.09 42.54 22.89
N GLN A 1226 6.58 41.56 22.13
CA GLN A 1226 7.32 40.34 21.76
C GLN A 1226 8.16 40.46 20.49
N LEU A 1227 7.79 41.35 19.55
CA LEU A 1227 8.67 41.71 18.44
C LEU A 1227 9.53 42.88 18.87
N GLY A 1228 10.73 42.58 19.37
CA GLY A 1228 11.73 43.58 19.73
C GLY A 1228 11.84 44.69 18.68
N LYS A 1229 12.09 45.92 19.14
CA LYS A 1229 12.10 47.20 18.39
C LYS A 1229 12.97 47.25 17.11
N GLY A 1230 13.55 46.14 16.64
CA GLY A 1230 14.22 46.00 15.34
C GLY A 1230 13.33 45.50 14.20
N THR A 1231 12.17 44.87 14.45
CA THR A 1231 11.41 44.19 13.37
C THR A 1231 10.37 45.08 12.67
N VAL A 1232 9.92 46.17 13.31
CA VAL A 1232 9.06 47.17 12.65
C VAL A 1232 9.83 47.96 11.59
N VAL A 1233 11.14 48.14 11.78
CA VAL A 1233 12.01 48.72 10.75
C VAL A 1233 12.19 47.74 9.59
N ALA A 1234 12.14 46.42 9.80
CA ALA A 1234 12.27 45.44 8.72
C ALA A 1234 10.99 45.29 7.86
N VAL A 1235 9.78 45.43 8.44
CA VAL A 1235 8.51 45.33 7.68
C VAL A 1235 8.13 46.67 7.04
N VAL A 1236 8.39 47.80 7.69
CA VAL A 1236 8.26 49.11 7.05
C VAL A 1236 9.36 49.31 6.02
N ASN A 1237 10.61 48.85 6.24
CA ASN A 1237 11.62 48.83 5.17
C ASN A 1237 11.35 47.73 4.13
N ARG A 1238 10.52 46.70 4.37
CA ARG A 1238 10.09 45.77 3.30
C ARG A 1238 8.93 46.33 2.50
N ILE A 1239 8.02 47.07 3.11
CA ILE A 1239 6.95 47.78 2.41
C ILE A 1239 7.51 49.01 1.69
N ASP A 1240 8.49 49.69 2.27
CA ASP A 1240 9.25 50.76 1.62
C ASP A 1240 10.31 50.22 0.68
N ALA A 1241 10.85 49.00 0.83
CA ALA A 1241 11.62 48.33 -0.22
C ALA A 1241 10.75 47.70 -1.30
N ILE A 1242 9.48 47.36 -1.02
CA ILE A 1242 8.48 46.98 -2.03
C ILE A 1242 8.06 48.24 -2.79
N LYS A 1243 7.78 49.36 -2.11
CA LYS A 1243 7.52 50.67 -2.71
C LYS A 1243 8.75 51.29 -3.39
N GLN A 1244 9.97 51.06 -2.88
CA GLN A 1244 11.22 51.47 -3.52
C GLN A 1244 11.64 50.49 -4.61
N SER A 1245 11.23 49.22 -4.58
CA SER A 1245 11.37 48.29 -5.72
C SER A 1245 10.35 48.59 -6.82
N GLU A 1246 9.14 49.06 -6.46
CA GLU A 1246 8.16 49.64 -7.39
C GLU A 1246 8.63 51.00 -7.92
N ALA A 1247 9.32 51.82 -7.11
CA ALA A 1247 9.92 53.08 -7.54
C ALA A 1247 11.24 52.91 -8.31
N ALA A 1248 11.94 51.78 -8.19
CA ALA A 1248 13.16 51.43 -8.92
C ALA A 1248 12.89 50.67 -10.24
N LEU A 1249 11.63 50.35 -10.54
CA LEU A 1249 11.21 49.75 -11.80
C LEU A 1249 10.33 50.71 -12.59
N LYS A 1250 10.90 51.83 -13.03
CA LYS A 1250 10.43 52.47 -14.27
C LYS A 1250 10.76 51.53 -15.45
N VAL A 1251 9.90 50.55 -15.69
CA VAL A 1251 9.87 49.77 -16.94
C VAL A 1251 9.38 50.70 -18.06
N PRO A 1252 9.90 50.61 -19.30
CA PRO A 1252 9.74 51.68 -20.30
C PRO A 1252 8.41 51.64 -21.07
N PHE A 1253 7.46 50.75 -20.75
CA PHE A 1253 6.26 50.58 -21.57
C PHE A 1253 4.98 50.44 -20.75
N THR A 1254 3.95 51.16 -21.17
CA THR A 1254 2.59 51.14 -20.65
C THR A 1254 1.82 49.92 -21.17
N ALA A 1255 0.78 49.49 -20.45
CA ALA A 1255 -0.12 48.43 -20.89
C ALA A 1255 -0.73 48.72 -22.28
N ASP A 1256 -0.88 50.00 -22.63
CA ASP A 1256 -1.38 50.45 -23.93
C ASP A 1256 -0.40 50.19 -25.08
N GLU A 1257 0.93 50.28 -24.85
CA GLU A 1257 1.95 49.96 -25.87
C GLU A 1257 2.06 48.45 -26.13
N LEU A 1258 1.91 47.63 -25.07
CA LEU A 1258 1.76 46.18 -25.21
C LEU A 1258 0.48 45.84 -25.97
N ALA A 1259 -0.64 46.49 -25.66
CA ALA A 1259 -1.90 46.29 -26.37
C ALA A 1259 -1.79 46.67 -27.86
N ALA A 1260 -1.12 47.78 -28.18
CA ALA A 1260 -0.91 48.24 -29.56
C ALA A 1260 -0.07 47.26 -30.38
N LEU A 1261 1.03 46.75 -29.82
CA LEU A 1261 1.86 45.75 -30.51
C LEU A 1261 1.08 44.47 -30.80
N VAL A 1262 0.28 44.01 -29.84
CA VAL A 1262 -0.53 42.80 -30.03
C VAL A 1262 -1.70 43.05 -30.96
N GLU A 1263 -2.22 44.27 -30.98
CA GLU A 1263 -3.19 44.69 -31.99
C GLU A 1263 -2.61 44.65 -33.41
N THR A 1264 -1.35 45.06 -33.61
CA THR A 1264 -0.64 44.89 -34.88
C THR A 1264 -0.45 43.42 -35.27
N ILE A 1265 -0.11 42.56 -34.30
CA ILE A 1265 -0.09 41.09 -34.52
C ILE A 1265 -1.46 40.59 -34.99
N ALA A 1266 -2.52 41.15 -34.40
CA ALA A 1266 -3.88 40.80 -34.73
C ALA A 1266 -4.41 41.46 -36.00
N THR A 1267 -3.69 42.35 -36.69
CA THR A 1267 -4.14 42.94 -37.98
C THR A 1267 -3.49 42.30 -39.21
N GLU A 1268 -2.45 41.45 -39.06
CA GLU A 1268 -1.61 40.92 -40.16
C GLU A 1268 -0.87 42.00 -40.98
N GLU A 1269 -0.93 43.26 -40.57
CA GLU A 1269 -0.11 44.31 -41.15
C GLU A 1269 1.31 44.21 -40.57
N PRO A 1270 2.37 44.24 -41.40
CA PRO A 1270 3.73 44.31 -40.88
C PRO A 1270 3.85 45.57 -40.01
N PRO A 1271 4.44 45.48 -38.80
CA PRO A 1271 4.72 46.66 -38.02
C PRO A 1271 5.62 47.60 -38.85
N GLY A 1272 5.18 48.85 -38.99
CA GLY A 1272 5.97 49.93 -39.59
C GLY A 1272 7.17 50.31 -38.74
#